data_AF-A0A2Z6QS06-F1
#
_entry.id   AF-A0A2Z6QS06-F1
#
_cell.length_a   1.000
_cell.length_b   1.000
_cell.length_c   1.000
_cell.angle_alpha   90.00
_cell.angle_beta   90.00
_cell.angle_gamma   90.00
#
_symmetry.space_group_name_H-M   'P 1'
#
loop_
_entity.id
_entity.type
_entity.pdbx_description
1 polymer ?
#
loop_
_entity_poly.entity_id
_entity_poly.type
_entity_poly.pdbx_seq_one_letter_code
_entity_poly.pdbx_strand_id
1 'polypeptide(L)'
;MHYCVAHFDFRQKASRILVLNMLRKNPQKWFDKSYFKEKEEIIDIRKEDIRNIVGGSSNLHGSLKIEDFTKLKSIVLKKLSLTSLEIINCPQLTRVDLSEFIKLESLFVSKCPRLTKLDLSHSQLYELTDLDVSNLIELNCSNTSIEELSLNLCPNIIKVICSNNKKLINLDISNCFKLEFLDCSNCSNSKFTWLDLRNCPENIIIIKPPGLLLTRTKEKTKNILIIGCPDSGKSTLANVLTGTENFKESEYETSEIERFHKEVFEWKGTKYCVIDTKVSNRIAEAACSISGGISHFLLVIGKDFRDEINTLGLIGSDIFENTTIVRTKFSNFKSRVVCEKDKKKLCEESEINAKIVESCKGIIYIDNPPINIPSYDDDDDYDKEDIIRNNKKTREKSRAILLDHLEKVCKEEALLQFGTSNIWPVKPKENRKVKLIDVFDGKSHTIFEIFKCSTQHLIKRFKLNHGFVLNGYDIEPSIQEVIVEDGELKVNLYEGQPLVYTHVDYKNTGLDTCINFPVAEIIYNGNLLESFLKNTDDKNELHKLYGDFIARRFLAGGRLFIENFRITTTAQADILKFYLFCVYNSVKYSTEIQFSNLFPLNLLPKLVTSYGKNLNTHEDLVNWMNDLYQSKKVNCDLISYNDLILISQLKNNTSLVDGGLETFKEKQPEIANFKEKLSLEEWVGDAVNDNLMSWTRDFNLFRGLIINKNEKIEISKKIPIRIIKIPEVNPCVNSYLRIIKPSTKFELALISSNILPNENPDTFPSLESNVKNCTHLLVENDINGHELSTLPLIESNINNHELSTLPLVKSNVNNHELSTLSHDKNKFNSYEISAFPLGKSDDNNYEGYDHVLVKSEKYEIHLNIDSINPTGEFEQAIEEALNSMKPLKALQGVFNEYGLLFSQRIFLGGSLRNILPNRSLSDDNDDADDVDKILKSLEDLGISCLLTQKGRVIEKNDIHDWIQNTNKHLEIAKFGDIIPLYQILKEDQRSKINYILKNNICVIMTGITDLTNLNNDDNEYNKRVDFELPLESEDYQVFGSIVFKDNSELKRLEEIYVNFGLYDFNGFYAVIKNEKKGIDITKCCILWIIIGNPSKLSIFSPSNREFQVNCFKESVKLQPDKLNYTIDTLFTLHEGYTVFAHANHSTNYGYSNVIKLVKWKEKSIDIQIESTYKIESNTNSSNLSDDDINHLENTEIDLHISILTNYDKNLKIDNYEERKCPLNLIGYILSKENFSDEDDINEIPDNKNIKNGKLFNSIFHHIY
;
A
#
# COMPACT_ATOMS: atom_id res chain seq x y z
N MET A 1 -11.88 -40.17 -56.05
CA MET A 1 -11.61 -38.72 -56.28
C MET A 1 -12.86 -37.85 -56.24
N HIS A 2 -13.95 -38.14 -56.96
CA HIS A 2 -15.18 -37.32 -56.92
C HIS A 2 -15.86 -37.24 -55.53
N TYR A 3 -15.74 -38.29 -54.70
CA TYR A 3 -16.30 -38.29 -53.33
C TYR A 3 -15.52 -37.42 -52.32
N CYS A 4 -14.20 -37.25 -52.51
CA CYS A 4 -13.37 -36.44 -51.61
C CYS A 4 -13.51 -34.94 -51.89
N VAL A 5 -13.73 -34.55 -53.15
CA VAL A 5 -13.96 -33.15 -53.53
C VAL A 5 -15.31 -32.66 -53.00
N ALA A 6 -16.37 -33.48 -53.06
CA ALA A 6 -17.69 -33.15 -52.51
C ALA A 6 -17.68 -33.00 -50.97
N HIS A 7 -16.91 -33.84 -50.27
CA HIS A 7 -16.82 -33.79 -48.79
C HIS A 7 -16.02 -32.59 -48.28
N PHE A 8 -15.00 -32.15 -49.03
CA PHE A 8 -14.21 -30.96 -48.72
C PHE A 8 -15.02 -29.67 -48.95
N ASP A 9 -15.80 -29.63 -50.04
CA ASP A 9 -16.72 -28.52 -50.35
C ASP A 9 -17.85 -28.40 -49.31
N PHE A 10 -18.35 -29.52 -48.77
CA PHE A 10 -19.38 -29.53 -47.73
C PHE A 10 -18.85 -29.03 -46.38
N ARG A 11 -17.62 -29.40 -45.98
CA ARG A 11 -16.98 -28.89 -44.76
C ARG A 11 -16.64 -27.39 -44.86
N GLN A 12 -16.16 -26.91 -46.01
CA GLN A 12 -15.94 -25.47 -46.21
C GLN A 12 -17.25 -24.67 -46.18
N LYS A 13 -18.33 -25.18 -46.79
CA LYS A 13 -19.67 -24.56 -46.70
C LYS A 13 -20.21 -24.55 -45.27
N ALA A 14 -20.07 -25.63 -44.51
CA ALA A 14 -20.51 -25.70 -43.11
C ALA A 14 -19.76 -24.71 -42.21
N SER A 15 -18.42 -24.61 -42.33
CA SER A 15 -17.62 -23.61 -41.59
C SER A 15 -17.98 -22.17 -41.96
N ARG A 16 -18.24 -21.88 -43.24
CA ARG A 16 -18.71 -20.55 -43.68
C ARG A 16 -20.09 -20.18 -43.12
N ILE A 17 -21.02 -21.13 -43.06
CA ILE A 17 -22.36 -20.92 -42.47
C ILE A 17 -22.27 -20.65 -40.96
N LEU A 18 -21.34 -21.31 -40.26
CA LEU A 18 -21.13 -21.12 -38.82
C LEU A 18 -20.55 -19.72 -38.52
N VAL A 19 -19.60 -19.25 -39.32
CA VAL A 19 -19.05 -17.89 -39.22
C VAL A 19 -20.09 -16.82 -39.63
N LEU A 20 -20.90 -17.07 -40.68
CA LEU A 20 -22.05 -16.22 -41.04
C LEU A 20 -23.02 -16.02 -39.88
N ASN A 21 -23.36 -17.11 -39.19
CA ASN A 21 -24.28 -17.07 -38.05
C ASN A 21 -23.67 -16.34 -36.85
N MET A 22 -22.37 -16.47 -36.60
CA MET A 22 -21.68 -15.72 -35.53
C MET A 22 -21.64 -14.21 -35.82
N LEU A 23 -21.25 -13.80 -37.03
CA LEU A 23 -21.20 -12.38 -37.43
C LEU A 23 -22.56 -11.68 -37.40
N ARG A 24 -23.66 -12.41 -37.65
CA ARG A 24 -25.03 -11.85 -37.65
C ARG A 24 -25.67 -11.77 -36.27
N LYS A 25 -25.35 -12.68 -35.35
CA LYS A 25 -26.04 -12.79 -34.04
C LYS A 25 -25.23 -12.27 -32.86
N ASN A 26 -23.90 -12.28 -32.93
CA ASN A 26 -23.06 -11.88 -31.81
C ASN A 26 -21.68 -11.36 -32.32
N PRO A 27 -21.60 -10.07 -32.74
CA PRO A 27 -20.35 -9.46 -33.22
C PRO A 27 -19.23 -9.51 -32.18
N GLN A 28 -19.55 -9.38 -30.89
CA GLN A 28 -18.59 -9.47 -29.79
C GLN A 28 -17.93 -10.85 -29.76
N LYS A 29 -18.71 -11.92 -29.83
CA LYS A 29 -18.18 -13.29 -29.82
C LYS A 29 -17.27 -13.60 -31.01
N TRP A 30 -17.56 -13.02 -32.18
CA TRP A 30 -16.66 -13.14 -33.33
C TRP A 30 -15.35 -12.36 -33.09
N PHE A 31 -15.45 -11.14 -32.57
CA PHE A 31 -14.31 -10.30 -32.24
C PHE A 31 -13.40 -10.95 -31.19
N ASP A 32 -13.94 -11.43 -30.07
CA ASP A 32 -13.18 -12.09 -28.99
C ASP A 32 -12.47 -13.36 -29.47
N LYS A 33 -13.02 -14.03 -30.48
CA LYS A 33 -12.39 -15.21 -31.10
C LYS A 33 -11.32 -14.83 -32.13
N SER A 34 -11.38 -13.63 -32.69
CA SER A 34 -10.51 -13.19 -33.80
C SER A 34 -9.32 -12.36 -33.34
N TYR A 35 -9.41 -11.70 -32.17
CA TYR A 35 -8.39 -10.78 -31.66
C TYR A 35 -8.03 -11.10 -30.20
N PHE A 36 -6.72 -11.14 -29.89
CA PHE A 36 -6.23 -11.50 -28.55
C PHE A 36 -5.68 -10.29 -27.78
N LYS A 37 -6.29 -9.98 -26.62
CA LYS A 37 -6.02 -8.76 -25.80
C LYS A 37 -4.53 -8.47 -25.54
N GLU A 38 -3.70 -9.50 -25.37
CA GLU A 38 -2.29 -9.38 -24.98
C GLU A 38 -1.28 -9.27 -26.14
N LYS A 39 -1.74 -9.48 -27.39
CA LYS A 39 -0.87 -9.57 -28.58
C LYS A 39 -1.14 -8.48 -29.62
N GLU A 40 -2.40 -8.07 -29.78
CA GLU A 40 -2.76 -7.18 -30.88
C GLU A 40 -2.19 -5.77 -30.67
N GLU A 41 -1.32 -5.35 -31.59
CA GLU A 41 -0.89 -3.95 -31.70
C GLU A 41 -1.82 -3.13 -32.60
N ILE A 42 -2.51 -3.77 -33.54
CA ILE A 42 -3.39 -3.12 -34.53
C ILE A 42 -4.64 -3.97 -34.71
N ILE A 43 -5.81 -3.34 -34.57
CA ILE A 43 -7.08 -3.93 -34.99
C ILE A 43 -7.49 -3.20 -36.27
N ASP A 44 -7.50 -3.91 -37.39
CA ASP A 44 -8.02 -3.41 -38.66
C ASP A 44 -9.14 -4.35 -39.14
N ILE A 45 -10.38 -3.87 -39.10
CA ILE A 45 -11.56 -4.62 -39.52
C ILE A 45 -12.25 -3.84 -40.63
N ARG A 46 -12.25 -4.40 -41.84
CA ARG A 46 -12.94 -3.83 -42.99
C ARG A 46 -14.01 -4.77 -43.50
N LYS A 47 -15.11 -4.21 -43.99
CA LYS A 47 -16.20 -4.99 -44.60
C LYS A 47 -15.71 -5.92 -45.72
N GLU A 48 -14.75 -5.48 -46.53
CA GLU A 48 -14.23 -6.30 -47.64
C GLU A 48 -13.49 -7.55 -47.12
N ASP A 49 -12.80 -7.47 -45.99
CA ASP A 49 -12.13 -8.61 -45.37
C ASP A 49 -13.16 -9.64 -44.87
N ILE A 50 -14.24 -9.15 -44.25
CA ILE A 50 -15.38 -10.00 -43.85
C ILE A 50 -16.05 -10.63 -45.08
N ARG A 51 -16.22 -9.87 -46.17
CA ARG A 51 -16.77 -10.39 -47.43
C ARG A 51 -15.88 -11.47 -48.03
N ASN A 52 -14.55 -11.31 -48.00
CA ASN A 52 -13.60 -12.27 -48.55
C ASN A 52 -13.62 -13.60 -47.78
N ILE A 53 -13.78 -13.56 -46.45
CA ILE A 53 -13.82 -14.75 -45.60
C ILE A 53 -15.14 -15.52 -45.78
N VAL A 54 -16.25 -14.79 -45.94
CA VAL A 54 -17.59 -15.35 -45.69
C VAL A 54 -18.48 -15.41 -46.94
N GLY A 55 -18.21 -14.55 -47.93
CA GLY A 55 -19.00 -14.41 -49.17
C GLY A 55 -20.31 -13.62 -48.97
N GLY A 56 -20.69 -12.83 -49.99
CA GLY A 56 -21.99 -12.14 -50.05
C GLY A 56 -22.00 -10.70 -49.51
N SER A 57 -23.14 -10.28 -48.94
CA SER A 57 -23.40 -8.95 -48.36
C SER A 57 -23.18 -8.88 -46.84
N SER A 58 -22.40 -9.82 -46.28
CA SER A 58 -22.09 -9.90 -44.85
C SER A 58 -21.39 -8.65 -44.33
N ASN A 59 -21.73 -8.26 -43.10
CA ASN A 59 -21.13 -7.15 -42.35
C ASN A 59 -21.18 -7.45 -40.85
N LEU A 60 -20.37 -6.76 -40.07
CA LEU A 60 -20.47 -6.76 -38.60
C LEU A 60 -21.61 -5.82 -38.18
N HIS A 61 -22.60 -6.33 -37.46
CA HIS A 61 -23.81 -5.59 -37.06
C HIS A 61 -24.04 -5.66 -35.55
N GLY A 62 -24.38 -4.54 -34.91
CA GLY A 62 -24.66 -4.45 -33.47
C GLY A 62 -23.60 -3.70 -32.67
N SER A 63 -23.47 -3.99 -31.38
CA SER A 63 -22.51 -3.37 -30.46
C SER A 63 -21.16 -4.09 -30.47
N LEU A 64 -20.07 -3.34 -30.27
CA LEU A 64 -18.72 -3.90 -30.12
C LEU A 64 -18.00 -3.25 -28.93
N LYS A 65 -17.38 -4.07 -28.09
CA LYS A 65 -16.58 -3.65 -26.93
C LYS A 65 -15.13 -4.10 -27.12
N ILE A 66 -14.21 -3.14 -27.05
CA ILE A 66 -12.76 -3.33 -27.11
C ILE A 66 -12.19 -2.90 -25.77
N GLU A 67 -11.94 -3.87 -24.89
CA GLU A 67 -11.47 -3.61 -23.53
C GLU A 67 -10.18 -4.37 -23.18
N ASP A 68 -9.33 -3.74 -22.36
CA ASP A 68 -8.11 -4.31 -21.76
C ASP A 68 -7.02 -4.75 -22.76
N PHE A 69 -6.98 -4.13 -23.94
CA PHE A 69 -5.89 -4.37 -24.89
C PHE A 69 -4.65 -3.57 -24.49
N THR A 70 -3.71 -4.24 -23.81
CA THR A 70 -2.53 -3.60 -23.19
C THR A 70 -1.44 -3.16 -24.18
N LYS A 71 -1.40 -3.77 -25.38
CA LYS A 71 -0.41 -3.45 -26.44
C LYS A 71 -0.99 -2.72 -27.65
N LEU A 72 -2.32 -2.57 -27.72
CA LEU A 72 -3.00 -2.01 -28.89
C LEU A 72 -2.63 -0.55 -29.10
N LYS A 73 -2.09 -0.23 -30.27
CA LYS A 73 -1.63 1.11 -30.69
C LYS A 73 -2.61 1.78 -31.65
N SER A 74 -3.32 1.01 -32.48
CA SER A 74 -4.22 1.55 -33.50
C SER A 74 -5.48 0.70 -33.70
N ILE A 75 -6.63 1.36 -33.82
CA ILE A 75 -7.90 0.75 -34.25
C ILE A 75 -8.33 1.38 -35.57
N VAL A 76 -8.66 0.56 -36.55
CA VAL A 76 -9.18 0.96 -37.86
C VAL A 76 -10.43 0.14 -38.15
N LEU A 77 -11.59 0.78 -38.21
CA LEU A 77 -12.86 0.11 -38.51
C LEU A 77 -13.49 0.79 -39.72
N LYS A 78 -13.77 0.04 -40.79
CA LYS A 78 -14.22 0.63 -42.07
C LYS A 78 -15.40 -0.10 -42.69
N LYS A 79 -16.44 0.68 -43.06
CA LYS A 79 -17.67 0.25 -43.74
C LYS A 79 -18.48 -0.79 -42.95
N LEU A 80 -18.38 -0.76 -41.63
CA LEU A 80 -19.09 -1.69 -40.74
C LEU A 80 -20.50 -1.18 -40.38
N SER A 81 -21.41 -2.09 -40.02
CA SER A 81 -22.78 -1.76 -39.61
C SER A 81 -22.94 -1.79 -38.09
N LEU A 82 -21.92 -1.33 -37.34
CA LEU A 82 -21.96 -1.25 -35.88
C LEU A 82 -22.87 -0.12 -35.42
N THR A 83 -23.68 -0.38 -34.38
CA THR A 83 -24.59 0.59 -33.75
C THR A 83 -23.97 1.24 -32.50
N SER A 84 -23.10 0.54 -31.77
CA SER A 84 -22.34 1.12 -30.65
C SER A 84 -20.92 0.57 -30.57
N LEU A 85 -19.99 1.39 -30.07
CA LEU A 85 -18.60 1.04 -29.87
C LEU A 85 -18.10 1.55 -28.52
N GLU A 86 -17.56 0.64 -27.72
CA GLU A 86 -16.93 0.95 -26.43
C GLU A 86 -15.44 0.61 -26.51
N ILE A 87 -14.56 1.57 -26.17
CA ILE A 87 -13.12 1.38 -26.08
C ILE A 87 -12.67 1.74 -24.67
N ILE A 88 -12.21 0.75 -23.91
CA ILE A 88 -11.95 0.90 -22.47
C ILE A 88 -10.58 0.31 -22.11
N ASN A 89 -9.78 1.04 -21.33
CA ASN A 89 -8.55 0.52 -20.74
C ASN A 89 -7.52 -0.01 -21.77
N CYS A 90 -7.31 0.74 -22.85
CA CYS A 90 -6.26 0.47 -23.85
C CYS A 90 -5.10 1.46 -23.66
N PRO A 91 -4.12 1.21 -22.77
CA PRO A 91 -3.14 2.19 -22.31
C PRO A 91 -2.13 2.64 -23.38
N GLN A 92 -1.92 1.83 -24.42
CA GLN A 92 -0.98 2.10 -25.52
C GLN A 92 -1.66 2.66 -26.77
N LEU A 93 -2.99 2.81 -26.77
CA LEU A 93 -3.76 3.20 -27.95
C LEU A 93 -3.46 4.65 -28.31
N THR A 94 -2.96 4.87 -29.52
CA THR A 94 -2.54 6.20 -30.02
C THR A 94 -3.46 6.77 -31.10
N ARG A 95 -4.13 5.89 -31.86
CA ARG A 95 -4.99 6.26 -33.00
C ARG A 95 -6.24 5.40 -33.07
N VAL A 96 -7.38 6.04 -33.32
CA VAL A 96 -8.64 5.37 -33.70
C VAL A 96 -9.17 6.01 -34.98
N ASP A 97 -9.43 5.19 -35.99
CA ASP A 97 -9.88 5.60 -37.32
C ASP A 97 -11.19 4.89 -37.70
N LEU A 98 -12.28 5.65 -37.70
CA LEU A 98 -13.64 5.25 -38.05
C LEU A 98 -14.16 5.99 -39.30
N SER A 99 -13.26 6.53 -40.13
CA SER A 99 -13.52 7.50 -41.21
C SER A 99 -14.39 7.04 -42.40
N GLU A 100 -14.78 5.76 -42.48
CA GLU A 100 -15.53 5.21 -43.62
C GLU A 100 -16.86 4.58 -43.18
N PHE A 101 -17.96 5.36 -43.30
CA PHE A 101 -19.37 4.96 -43.15
C PHE A 101 -19.64 3.82 -42.15
N ILE A 102 -19.62 4.17 -40.86
CA ILE A 102 -20.13 3.32 -39.78
C ILE A 102 -21.48 3.88 -39.32
N LYS A 103 -22.49 3.02 -39.18
CA LYS A 103 -23.83 3.40 -38.68
C LYS A 103 -23.85 3.52 -37.15
N LEU A 104 -22.83 4.17 -36.59
CA LEU A 104 -22.63 4.26 -35.16
C LEU A 104 -23.62 5.26 -34.56
N GLU A 105 -24.39 4.82 -33.57
CA GLU A 105 -25.32 5.65 -32.78
C GLU A 105 -24.66 6.16 -31.49
N SER A 106 -23.74 5.39 -30.90
CA SER A 106 -22.99 5.77 -29.69
C SER A 106 -21.51 5.34 -29.72
N LEU A 107 -20.65 6.18 -29.14
CA LEU A 107 -19.22 5.91 -28.95
C LEU A 107 -18.81 6.28 -27.53
N PHE A 108 -18.17 5.33 -26.84
CA PHE A 108 -17.60 5.54 -25.51
C PHE A 108 -16.09 5.23 -25.54
N VAL A 109 -15.26 6.19 -25.13
CA VAL A 109 -13.80 5.99 -25.04
C VAL A 109 -13.29 6.44 -23.68
N SER A 110 -12.74 5.51 -22.89
CA SER A 110 -12.22 5.81 -21.55
C SER A 110 -10.94 5.05 -21.21
N LYS A 111 -10.14 5.58 -20.28
CA LYS A 111 -8.89 4.98 -19.81
C LYS A 111 -7.89 4.68 -20.96
N CYS A 112 -7.84 5.55 -21.98
CA CYS A 112 -6.91 5.49 -23.11
C CYS A 112 -5.91 6.66 -23.08
N PRO A 113 -4.99 6.72 -22.09
CA PRO A 113 -4.15 7.89 -21.83
C PRO A 113 -3.18 8.27 -22.96
N ARG A 114 -2.89 7.40 -23.93
CA ARG A 114 -1.99 7.71 -25.05
C ARG A 114 -2.73 8.08 -26.35
N LEU A 115 -4.07 8.19 -26.33
CA LEU A 115 -4.84 8.47 -27.55
C LEU A 115 -4.62 9.91 -28.00
N THR A 116 -4.01 10.08 -29.18
CA THR A 116 -3.67 11.41 -29.74
C THR A 116 -4.50 11.76 -30.96
N LYS A 117 -5.03 10.77 -31.69
CA LYS A 117 -5.80 10.99 -32.92
C LYS A 117 -7.09 10.16 -32.94
N LEU A 118 -8.22 10.83 -33.16
CA LEU A 118 -9.54 10.22 -33.30
C LEU A 118 -10.22 10.73 -34.56
N ASP A 119 -10.44 9.84 -35.53
CA ASP A 119 -11.19 10.13 -36.75
C ASP A 119 -12.54 9.41 -36.72
N LEU A 120 -13.61 10.19 -36.74
CA LEU A 120 -15.02 9.81 -36.75
C LEU A 120 -15.73 10.29 -38.02
N SER A 121 -14.98 10.75 -39.02
CA SER A 121 -15.58 11.34 -40.20
C SER A 121 -16.52 10.38 -40.92
N HIS A 122 -17.61 10.90 -41.48
CA HIS A 122 -18.61 10.10 -42.20
C HIS A 122 -19.33 9.02 -41.37
N SER A 123 -19.38 9.16 -40.03
CA SER A 123 -20.20 8.33 -39.14
C SER A 123 -21.61 8.92 -38.93
N GLN A 124 -22.62 8.10 -38.61
CA GLN A 124 -24.01 8.56 -38.40
C GLN A 124 -24.32 8.94 -36.93
N LEU A 125 -23.31 9.37 -36.15
CA LEU A 125 -23.45 9.69 -34.73
C LEU A 125 -24.37 10.88 -34.49
N TYR A 126 -25.30 10.77 -33.53
CA TYR A 126 -26.21 11.85 -33.09
C TYR A 126 -25.63 12.69 -31.94
N GLU A 127 -24.81 12.07 -31.08
CA GLU A 127 -24.11 12.71 -29.98
C GLU A 127 -22.76 12.02 -29.78
N LEU A 128 -21.72 12.79 -29.44
CA LEU A 128 -20.41 12.25 -29.03
C LEU A 128 -20.35 12.39 -27.51
N THR A 129 -20.90 11.41 -26.79
CA THR A 129 -21.21 11.60 -25.37
C THR A 129 -19.99 11.60 -24.47
N ASP A 130 -18.96 10.76 -24.67
CA ASP A 130 -17.93 10.60 -23.63
C ASP A 130 -16.54 10.28 -24.19
N LEU A 131 -15.69 11.32 -24.25
CA LEU A 131 -14.25 11.20 -24.51
C LEU A 131 -13.46 11.54 -23.25
N ASP A 132 -13.11 10.53 -22.45
CA ASP A 132 -12.20 10.67 -21.30
C ASP A 132 -10.74 10.46 -21.75
N VAL A 133 -10.25 11.37 -22.62
CA VAL A 133 -8.92 11.31 -23.25
C VAL A 133 -8.21 12.67 -23.26
N SER A 134 -7.53 12.98 -22.15
CA SER A 134 -6.84 14.25 -21.91
C SER A 134 -5.67 14.56 -22.84
N ASN A 135 -5.15 13.56 -23.56
CA ASN A 135 -4.01 13.69 -24.48
C ASN A 135 -4.40 13.74 -25.97
N LEU A 136 -5.68 13.91 -26.29
CA LEU A 136 -6.14 14.03 -27.67
C LEU A 136 -5.57 15.30 -28.33
N ILE A 137 -4.91 15.16 -29.48
CA ILE A 137 -4.28 16.23 -30.26
C ILE A 137 -5.14 16.61 -31.48
N GLU A 138 -5.71 15.61 -32.15
CA GLU A 138 -6.46 15.77 -33.39
C GLU A 138 -7.80 15.01 -33.34
N LEU A 139 -8.91 15.74 -33.57
CA LEU A 139 -10.26 15.19 -33.70
C LEU A 139 -10.84 15.55 -35.08
N ASN A 140 -11.28 14.55 -35.83
CA ASN A 140 -12.07 14.75 -37.04
C ASN A 140 -13.44 14.10 -36.87
N CYS A 141 -14.50 14.91 -36.72
CA CYS A 141 -15.90 14.48 -36.66
C CYS A 141 -16.73 15.13 -37.78
N SER A 142 -16.11 15.34 -38.95
CA SER A 142 -16.78 15.90 -40.12
C SER A 142 -17.80 14.95 -40.74
N ASN A 143 -18.84 15.50 -41.37
CA ASN A 143 -19.87 14.73 -42.07
C ASN A 143 -20.61 13.72 -41.16
N THR A 144 -20.93 14.14 -39.93
CA THR A 144 -21.70 13.36 -38.95
C THR A 144 -23.08 13.99 -38.69
N SER A 145 -23.86 13.43 -37.75
CA SER A 145 -25.19 13.93 -37.36
C SER A 145 -25.20 14.56 -35.95
N ILE A 146 -24.02 14.95 -35.43
CA ILE A 146 -23.85 15.45 -34.06
C ILE A 146 -24.67 16.73 -33.82
N GLU A 147 -25.47 16.74 -32.75
CA GLU A 147 -26.24 17.91 -32.31
C GLU A 147 -25.47 18.77 -31.30
N GLU A 148 -24.73 18.15 -30.37
CA GLU A 148 -23.88 18.85 -29.39
C GLU A 148 -22.49 18.20 -29.31
N LEU A 149 -21.44 19.02 -29.29
CA LEU A 149 -20.05 18.57 -29.14
C LEU A 149 -19.37 19.32 -27.99
N SER A 150 -18.89 18.59 -26.99
CA SER A 150 -18.14 19.13 -25.85
C SER A 150 -16.73 18.56 -25.81
N LEU A 151 -15.72 19.43 -25.80
CA LEU A 151 -14.29 19.06 -25.78
C LEU A 151 -13.59 19.51 -24.49
N ASN A 152 -14.36 19.72 -23.41
CA ASN A 152 -13.86 20.27 -22.16
C ASN A 152 -12.81 19.40 -21.44
N LEU A 153 -12.74 18.10 -21.74
CA LEU A 153 -11.76 17.16 -21.17
C LEU A 153 -10.54 16.93 -22.08
N CYS A 154 -10.40 17.69 -23.17
CA CYS A 154 -9.33 17.54 -24.15
C CYS A 154 -8.41 18.79 -24.22
N PRO A 155 -7.71 19.16 -23.13
CA PRO A 155 -6.96 20.42 -23.06
C PRO A 155 -5.76 20.50 -24.02
N ASN A 156 -5.27 19.35 -24.50
CA ASN A 156 -4.13 19.25 -25.41
C ASN A 156 -4.51 19.28 -26.90
N ILE A 157 -5.78 19.47 -27.23
CA ILE A 157 -6.23 19.42 -28.61
C ILE A 157 -5.72 20.61 -29.41
N ILE A 158 -5.11 20.33 -30.56
CA ILE A 158 -4.51 21.32 -31.47
C ILE A 158 -5.41 21.51 -32.69
N LYS A 159 -6.10 20.46 -33.14
CA LYS A 159 -6.85 20.47 -34.39
C LYS A 159 -8.22 19.79 -34.25
N VAL A 160 -9.27 20.52 -34.61
CA VAL A 160 -10.66 20.04 -34.65
C VAL A 160 -11.26 20.27 -36.03
N ILE A 161 -11.77 19.21 -36.65
CA ILE A 161 -12.53 19.26 -37.90
C ILE A 161 -13.94 18.72 -37.62
N CYS A 162 -14.93 19.61 -37.57
CA CYS A 162 -16.35 19.29 -37.37
C CYS A 162 -17.24 19.78 -38.52
N SER A 163 -16.67 19.96 -39.72
CA SER A 163 -17.38 20.47 -40.88
C SER A 163 -18.50 19.55 -41.39
N ASN A 164 -19.47 20.14 -42.10
CA ASN A 164 -20.66 19.46 -42.66
C ASN A 164 -21.61 18.81 -41.62
N ASN A 165 -21.60 19.25 -40.36
CA ASN A 165 -22.54 18.82 -39.33
C ASN A 165 -23.78 19.74 -39.28
N LYS A 166 -24.76 19.49 -40.15
CA LYS A 166 -25.93 20.38 -40.32
C LYS A 166 -26.86 20.47 -39.11
N LYS A 167 -26.79 19.49 -38.20
CA LYS A 167 -27.63 19.46 -36.99
C LYS A 167 -26.97 20.10 -35.78
N LEU A 168 -25.68 20.43 -35.84
CA LEU A 168 -24.94 20.98 -34.70
C LEU A 168 -25.64 22.24 -34.17
N ILE A 169 -25.90 22.28 -32.87
CA ILE A 169 -26.53 23.38 -32.13
C ILE A 169 -25.49 24.05 -31.23
N ASN A 170 -24.58 23.26 -30.65
CA ASN A 170 -23.59 23.73 -29.68
C ASN A 170 -22.22 23.08 -29.91
N LEU A 171 -21.16 23.86 -29.75
CA LEU A 171 -19.77 23.44 -29.77
C LEU A 171 -19.05 24.07 -28.57
N ASP A 172 -18.81 23.28 -27.53
CA ASP A 172 -18.07 23.71 -26.34
C ASP A 172 -16.59 23.37 -26.48
N ILE A 173 -15.77 24.40 -26.75
CA ILE A 173 -14.30 24.36 -26.88
C ILE A 173 -13.61 25.14 -25.77
N SER A 174 -14.31 25.33 -24.64
CA SER A 174 -13.87 26.23 -23.56
C SER A 174 -12.52 25.85 -22.94
N ASN A 175 -12.07 24.60 -23.04
CA ASN A 175 -10.79 24.14 -22.48
C ASN A 175 -9.74 23.79 -23.54
N CYS A 176 -9.98 24.11 -24.82
CA CYS A 176 -9.06 23.80 -25.90
C CYS A 176 -7.95 24.87 -26.00
N PHE A 177 -7.12 24.99 -24.95
CA PHE A 177 -6.13 26.06 -24.79
C PHE A 177 -4.99 26.03 -25.83
N LYS A 178 -4.77 24.87 -26.47
CA LYS A 178 -3.75 24.68 -27.52
C LYS A 178 -4.34 24.64 -28.92
N LEU A 179 -5.62 24.98 -29.09
CA LEU A 179 -6.31 24.85 -30.38
C LEU A 179 -5.77 25.85 -31.40
N GLU A 180 -5.12 25.32 -32.44
CA GLU A 180 -4.56 26.12 -33.54
C GLU A 180 -5.45 26.11 -34.78
N PHE A 181 -6.28 25.07 -34.96
CA PHE A 181 -7.14 24.92 -36.13
C PHE A 181 -8.54 24.39 -35.79
N LEU A 182 -9.57 25.11 -36.23
CA LEU A 182 -10.97 24.72 -36.12
C LEU A 182 -11.68 24.87 -37.48
N ASP A 183 -12.16 23.77 -38.04
CA ASP A 183 -13.06 23.78 -39.20
C ASP A 183 -14.47 23.33 -38.80
N CYS A 184 -15.39 24.29 -38.71
CA CYS A 184 -16.82 24.07 -38.49
C CYS A 184 -17.64 24.48 -39.73
N SER A 185 -17.02 24.53 -40.91
CA SER A 185 -17.70 24.94 -42.14
C SER A 185 -18.96 24.12 -42.42
N ASN A 186 -19.96 24.77 -43.02
CA ASN A 186 -21.20 24.13 -43.44
C ASN A 186 -22.07 23.49 -42.31
N CYS A 187 -21.88 23.91 -41.06
CA CYS A 187 -22.73 23.55 -39.91
C CYS A 187 -23.95 24.48 -39.77
N SER A 188 -24.68 24.70 -40.86
CA SER A 188 -25.74 25.71 -40.94
C SER A 188 -27.06 25.23 -40.29
N ASN A 189 -27.13 25.24 -38.96
CA ASN A 189 -28.38 25.11 -38.19
C ASN A 189 -28.85 26.50 -37.72
N SER A 190 -30.16 26.76 -37.77
CA SER A 190 -30.79 27.98 -37.23
C SER A 190 -30.43 28.31 -35.77
N LYS A 191 -30.01 27.31 -34.98
CA LYS A 191 -29.68 27.48 -33.56
C LYS A 191 -28.18 27.66 -33.26
N PHE A 192 -27.28 27.25 -34.17
CA PHE A 192 -25.83 27.41 -34.00
C PHE A 192 -25.39 28.81 -34.44
N THR A 193 -25.59 29.77 -33.54
CA THR A 193 -25.51 31.21 -33.84
C THR A 193 -24.26 31.89 -33.28
N TRP A 194 -23.66 31.33 -32.23
CA TRP A 194 -22.45 31.86 -31.61
C TRP A 194 -21.47 30.75 -31.24
N LEU A 195 -20.18 31.12 -31.14
CA LEU A 195 -19.10 30.29 -30.65
C LEU A 195 -18.22 31.10 -29.70
N ASP A 196 -17.91 30.52 -28.54
CA ASP A 196 -17.03 31.12 -27.55
C ASP A 196 -15.58 30.69 -27.76
N LEU A 197 -14.70 31.68 -27.89
CA LEU A 197 -13.27 31.52 -28.14
C LEU A 197 -12.41 32.16 -27.03
N ARG A 198 -13.01 32.54 -25.90
CA ARG A 198 -12.33 33.29 -24.82
C ARG A 198 -11.07 32.62 -24.28
N ASN A 199 -10.98 31.29 -24.40
CA ASN A 199 -9.87 30.47 -23.89
C ASN A 199 -9.03 29.82 -24.99
N CYS A 200 -9.37 30.06 -26.26
CA CYS A 200 -8.57 29.58 -27.38
C CYS A 200 -7.44 30.58 -27.68
N PRO A 201 -6.32 30.13 -28.27
CA PRO A 201 -5.25 31.00 -28.72
C PRO A 201 -5.71 32.13 -29.64
N GLU A 202 -5.03 33.28 -29.57
CA GLU A 202 -5.31 34.43 -30.44
C GLU A 202 -5.09 34.13 -31.92
N ASN A 203 -4.15 33.24 -32.24
CA ASN A 203 -3.73 32.86 -33.59
C ASN A 203 -4.49 31.66 -34.21
N ILE A 204 -5.60 31.23 -33.61
CA ILE A 204 -6.39 30.10 -34.13
C ILE A 204 -6.93 30.38 -35.56
N ILE A 205 -6.74 29.42 -36.46
CA ILE A 205 -7.32 29.42 -37.81
C ILE A 205 -8.73 28.84 -37.72
N ILE A 206 -9.75 29.62 -38.09
CA ILE A 206 -11.16 29.21 -38.02
C ILE A 206 -11.82 29.26 -39.39
N ILE A 207 -12.32 28.11 -39.85
CA ILE A 207 -13.20 28.01 -41.02
C ILE A 207 -14.63 27.82 -40.49
N LYS A 208 -15.53 28.77 -40.77
CA LYS A 208 -16.88 28.82 -40.17
C LYS A 208 -17.98 29.11 -41.18
N PRO A 209 -19.25 28.74 -40.91
CA PRO A 209 -20.35 29.08 -41.78
C PRO A 209 -20.64 30.60 -41.75
N PRO A 210 -21.21 31.15 -42.84
CA PRO A 210 -21.64 32.55 -42.86
C PRO A 210 -22.72 32.79 -41.80
N GLY A 211 -22.56 33.83 -40.97
CA GLY A 211 -23.50 34.19 -39.91
C GLY A 211 -23.13 33.77 -38.48
N LEU A 212 -22.14 32.88 -38.27
CA LEU A 212 -21.70 32.49 -36.92
C LEU A 212 -20.95 33.64 -36.22
N LEU A 213 -21.46 34.08 -35.07
CA LEU A 213 -20.85 35.11 -34.21
C LEU A 213 -19.74 34.51 -33.33
N LEU A 214 -18.65 35.24 -33.11
CA LEU A 214 -17.53 34.80 -32.29
C LEU A 214 -17.37 35.71 -31.07
N THR A 215 -17.24 35.13 -29.87
CA THR A 215 -17.06 35.90 -28.62
C THR A 215 -15.65 35.70 -28.06
N ARG A 216 -14.95 36.78 -27.73
CA ARG A 216 -13.58 36.77 -27.15
C ARG A 216 -13.41 37.64 -25.90
N THR A 217 -14.40 38.42 -25.49
CA THR A 217 -14.31 39.33 -24.34
C THR A 217 -14.50 38.60 -23.01
N LYS A 218 -13.54 38.72 -22.08
CA LYS A 218 -13.64 38.17 -20.71
C LYS A 218 -14.65 38.95 -19.87
N GLU A 219 -15.82 38.38 -19.60
CA GLU A 219 -16.71 38.81 -18.52
C GLU A 219 -16.18 38.26 -17.19
N LYS A 220 -16.02 39.10 -16.15
CA LYS A 220 -15.62 38.66 -14.80
C LYS A 220 -16.76 37.83 -14.17
N THR A 221 -16.66 36.50 -14.21
CA THR A 221 -17.58 35.57 -13.54
C THR A 221 -16.88 34.96 -12.34
N LYS A 222 -17.56 34.88 -11.18
CA LYS A 222 -17.03 34.23 -9.97
C LYS A 222 -17.41 32.76 -9.96
N ASN A 223 -16.42 31.87 -10.00
CA ASN A 223 -16.65 30.43 -10.06
C ASN A 223 -16.62 29.84 -8.64
N ILE A 224 -17.68 29.14 -8.26
CA ILE A 224 -17.87 28.50 -6.95
C ILE A 224 -17.88 26.98 -7.15
N LEU A 225 -16.96 26.27 -6.49
CA LEU A 225 -16.92 24.81 -6.50
C LEU A 225 -17.51 24.24 -5.20
N ILE A 226 -18.46 23.31 -5.32
CA ILE A 226 -19.07 22.61 -4.18
C ILE A 226 -18.41 21.24 -4.00
N ILE A 227 -17.88 20.99 -2.80
CA ILE A 227 -17.14 19.77 -2.41
C ILE A 227 -17.82 19.14 -1.18
N GLY A 228 -17.78 17.81 -1.04
CA GLY A 228 -18.36 17.06 0.08
C GLY A 228 -18.60 15.59 -0.27
N CYS A 229 -18.99 14.75 0.69
CA CYS A 229 -19.29 13.32 0.44
C CYS A 229 -20.65 13.12 -0.26
N PRO A 230 -20.89 11.96 -0.92
CA PRO A 230 -22.25 11.54 -1.26
C PRO A 230 -23.18 11.73 -0.05
N ASP A 231 -24.42 12.16 -0.27
CA ASP A 231 -25.44 12.40 0.78
C ASP A 231 -25.23 13.57 1.76
N SER A 232 -24.15 14.35 1.61
CA SER A 232 -23.93 15.60 2.37
C SER A 232 -24.90 16.74 1.97
N GLY A 233 -25.64 16.59 0.87
CA GLY A 233 -26.61 17.57 0.38
C GLY A 233 -26.03 18.60 -0.59
N LYS A 234 -24.93 18.28 -1.30
CA LYS A 234 -24.27 19.17 -2.28
C LYS A 234 -25.18 19.67 -3.40
N SER A 235 -25.88 18.76 -4.08
CA SER A 235 -26.76 19.09 -5.19
C SER A 235 -27.96 19.93 -4.72
N THR A 236 -28.49 19.63 -3.53
CA THR A 236 -29.49 20.47 -2.87
C THR A 236 -28.94 21.86 -2.56
N LEU A 237 -27.70 21.98 -2.08
CA LEU A 237 -27.05 23.28 -1.88
C LEU A 237 -26.86 24.05 -3.19
N ALA A 238 -26.49 23.35 -4.27
CA ALA A 238 -26.34 23.95 -5.60
C ALA A 238 -27.66 24.55 -6.10
N ASN A 239 -28.76 23.79 -6.03
CA ASN A 239 -30.12 24.26 -6.31
C ASN A 239 -30.52 25.45 -5.44
N VAL A 240 -30.22 25.41 -4.14
CA VAL A 240 -30.51 26.52 -3.21
C VAL A 240 -29.71 27.78 -3.56
N LEU A 241 -28.46 27.64 -4.06
CA LEU A 241 -27.60 28.74 -4.48
C LEU A 241 -27.99 29.34 -5.83
N THR A 242 -28.40 28.53 -6.81
CA THR A 242 -28.81 29.01 -8.15
C THR A 242 -30.26 29.47 -8.15
N GLY A 243 -31.10 28.83 -7.35
CA GLY A 243 -32.53 29.13 -7.20
C GLY A 243 -33.35 28.33 -8.19
N THR A 244 -32.80 27.19 -8.62
CA THR A 244 -33.36 26.28 -9.62
C THR A 244 -33.44 24.87 -9.04
N GLU A 245 -33.94 23.93 -9.85
CA GLU A 245 -34.00 22.50 -9.51
C GLU A 245 -33.21 21.68 -10.56
N ASN A 246 -32.19 22.30 -11.16
CA ASN A 246 -31.43 21.73 -12.28
C ASN A 246 -30.42 20.66 -11.84
N PHE A 247 -29.97 20.71 -10.59
CA PHE A 247 -29.15 19.66 -10.00
C PHE A 247 -30.07 18.57 -9.41
N LYS A 248 -29.97 17.33 -9.90
CA LYS A 248 -30.79 16.23 -9.38
C LYS A 248 -30.46 15.94 -7.91
N GLU A 249 -31.47 15.96 -7.03
CA GLU A 249 -31.36 15.62 -5.60
C GLU A 249 -31.83 14.16 -5.39
N SER A 250 -30.95 13.22 -4.99
CA SER A 250 -31.33 11.83 -4.64
C SER A 250 -30.50 11.27 -3.48
N GLU A 251 -31.09 10.36 -2.69
CA GLU A 251 -30.43 9.69 -1.54
C GLU A 251 -29.76 8.36 -1.90
N TYR A 252 -30.08 7.77 -3.05
CA TYR A 252 -29.55 6.47 -3.49
C TYR A 252 -29.53 6.35 -5.02
N GLU A 253 -28.45 6.77 -5.68
CA GLU A 253 -28.16 6.32 -7.05
C GLU A 253 -26.67 6.01 -7.22
N THR A 254 -26.34 4.73 -7.22
CA THR A 254 -25.17 4.16 -7.88
C THR A 254 -25.56 3.77 -9.32
N SER A 255 -25.49 4.72 -10.26
CA SER A 255 -25.39 4.38 -11.69
C SER A 255 -24.74 5.49 -12.52
N GLU A 256 -23.55 5.15 -13.01
CA GLU A 256 -22.95 5.45 -14.31
C GLU A 256 -22.79 6.92 -14.78
N ILE A 257 -21.50 7.28 -14.92
CA ILE A 257 -20.86 8.36 -15.70
C ILE A 257 -20.61 9.68 -14.96
N GLU A 258 -19.32 9.89 -14.70
CA GLU A 258 -18.69 11.05 -14.07
C GLU A 258 -18.78 12.31 -14.96
N ARG A 259 -19.68 13.25 -14.64
CA ARG A 259 -19.68 14.61 -15.21
C ARG A 259 -19.88 15.68 -14.13
N PHE A 260 -19.29 16.86 -14.31
CA PHE A 260 -19.54 18.07 -13.51
C PHE A 260 -20.80 18.79 -14.04
N HIS A 261 -21.69 19.25 -13.15
CA HIS A 261 -22.82 20.09 -13.54
C HIS A 261 -22.50 21.56 -13.24
N LYS A 262 -22.71 22.46 -14.22
CA LYS A 262 -22.43 23.90 -14.10
C LYS A 262 -23.70 24.72 -14.33
N GLU A 263 -23.94 25.72 -13.50
CA GLU A 263 -25.05 26.64 -13.67
C GLU A 263 -24.64 28.07 -13.30
N VAL A 264 -25.09 29.05 -14.09
CA VAL A 264 -24.73 30.45 -13.94
C VAL A 264 -25.94 31.25 -13.48
N PHE A 265 -25.76 32.10 -12.46
CA PHE A 265 -26.80 33.01 -11.98
C PHE A 265 -26.20 34.38 -11.65
N GLU A 266 -27.06 35.39 -11.50
CA GLU A 266 -26.64 36.76 -11.17
C GLU A 266 -27.23 37.20 -9.83
N TRP A 267 -26.42 37.84 -9.00
CA TRP A 267 -26.84 38.38 -7.71
C TRP A 267 -26.19 39.75 -7.46
N LYS A 268 -27.02 40.78 -7.23
CA LYS A 268 -26.60 42.18 -7.02
C LYS A 268 -25.56 42.68 -8.04
N GLY A 269 -25.72 42.33 -9.31
CA GLY A 269 -24.82 42.75 -10.40
C GLY A 269 -23.51 41.94 -10.51
N THR A 270 -23.33 40.89 -9.71
CA THR A 270 -22.21 39.95 -9.83
C THR A 270 -22.68 38.64 -10.43
N LYS A 271 -21.98 38.14 -11.45
CA LYS A 271 -22.25 36.86 -12.12
C LYS A 271 -21.50 35.73 -11.41
N TYR A 272 -22.22 34.72 -10.97
CA TYR A 272 -21.70 33.54 -10.27
C TYR A 272 -21.91 32.28 -11.11
N CYS A 273 -20.93 31.38 -11.13
CA CYS A 273 -21.03 30.06 -11.74
C CYS A 273 -20.85 29.00 -10.65
N VAL A 274 -21.88 28.20 -10.40
CA VAL A 274 -21.87 27.11 -9.40
C VAL A 274 -21.57 25.79 -10.09
N ILE A 275 -20.67 25.03 -9.49
CA ILE A 275 -20.16 23.78 -10.05
C ILE A 275 -20.30 22.69 -9.00
N ASP A 276 -21.10 21.66 -9.32
CA ASP A 276 -21.31 20.47 -8.49
C ASP A 276 -20.50 19.29 -9.04
N THR A 277 -19.82 18.57 -8.13
CA THR A 277 -18.96 17.42 -8.44
C THR A 277 -19.55 16.16 -7.83
N LYS A 278 -19.91 15.18 -8.67
CA LYS A 278 -20.49 13.91 -8.21
C LYS A 278 -19.46 12.96 -7.57
N VAL A 279 -18.17 13.09 -7.90
CA VAL A 279 -17.07 12.24 -7.39
C VAL A 279 -15.96 13.12 -6.80
N SER A 280 -15.64 12.89 -5.53
CA SER A 280 -14.63 13.64 -4.75
C SER A 280 -13.21 13.56 -5.30
N ASN A 281 -12.88 12.52 -6.06
CA ASN A 281 -11.51 12.25 -6.51
C ASN A 281 -11.11 13.04 -7.78
N ARG A 282 -12.02 13.79 -8.40
CA ARG A 282 -11.78 14.57 -9.63
C ARG A 282 -11.78 16.09 -9.40
N ILE A 283 -11.58 16.57 -8.17
CA ILE A 283 -11.55 18.02 -7.84
C ILE A 283 -10.45 18.76 -8.64
N ALA A 284 -9.28 18.13 -8.82
CA ALA A 284 -8.20 18.69 -9.64
C ALA A 284 -8.58 18.81 -11.12
N GLU A 285 -9.32 17.84 -11.66
CA GLU A 285 -9.83 17.88 -13.03
C GLU A 285 -10.91 18.96 -13.19
N ALA A 286 -11.82 19.08 -12.21
CA ALA A 286 -12.82 20.14 -12.16
C ALA A 286 -12.14 21.52 -12.15
N ALA A 287 -11.16 21.70 -11.25
CA ALA A 287 -10.43 22.94 -11.06
C ALA A 287 -9.63 23.37 -12.30
N CYS A 288 -9.00 22.43 -12.99
CA CYS A 288 -8.29 22.67 -14.25
C CYS A 288 -9.22 22.90 -15.45
N SER A 289 -10.49 22.46 -15.37
CA SER A 289 -11.49 22.58 -16.44
C SER A 289 -12.29 23.90 -16.41
N ILE A 290 -12.01 24.81 -15.47
CA ILE A 290 -12.77 26.04 -15.26
C ILE A 290 -11.96 27.25 -15.74
N SER A 291 -12.43 27.88 -16.82
CA SER A 291 -11.81 29.10 -17.31
C SER A 291 -11.99 30.28 -16.35
N GLY A 292 -10.88 30.88 -15.92
CA GLY A 292 -10.86 32.01 -14.99
C GLY A 292 -10.49 31.64 -13.55
N GLY A 293 -10.23 30.37 -13.25
CA GLY A 293 -9.88 29.89 -11.91
C GLY A 293 -11.08 29.74 -10.98
N ILE A 294 -10.90 29.06 -9.85
CA ILE A 294 -11.93 28.95 -8.81
C ILE A 294 -11.85 30.19 -7.92
N SER A 295 -12.96 30.89 -7.75
CA SER A 295 -13.04 32.07 -6.89
C SER A 295 -13.30 31.72 -5.44
N HIS A 296 -14.02 30.62 -5.17
CA HIS A 296 -14.36 30.21 -3.81
C HIS A 296 -14.75 28.72 -3.74
N PHE A 297 -14.42 28.05 -2.62
CA PHE A 297 -14.82 26.67 -2.36
C PHE A 297 -15.89 26.60 -1.26
N LEU A 298 -16.89 25.75 -1.44
CA LEU A 298 -17.88 25.40 -0.43
C LEU A 298 -17.73 23.93 -0.03
N LEU A 299 -17.23 23.69 1.18
CA LEU A 299 -17.11 22.34 1.74
C LEU A 299 -18.38 21.99 2.53
N VAL A 300 -19.19 21.10 1.99
CA VAL A 300 -20.50 20.70 2.53
C VAL A 300 -20.33 19.53 3.50
N ILE A 301 -20.80 19.73 4.73
CA ILE A 301 -20.66 18.78 5.83
C ILE A 301 -22.02 18.40 6.39
N GLY A 302 -22.42 17.13 6.18
CA GLY A 302 -23.77 16.66 6.47
C GLY A 302 -23.96 15.96 7.81
N LYS A 303 -22.99 15.14 8.26
CA LYS A 303 -23.07 14.39 9.53
C LYS A 303 -21.71 14.35 10.22
N ASP A 304 -20.78 13.54 9.70
CA ASP A 304 -19.48 13.28 10.32
C ASP A 304 -18.33 14.04 9.61
N PHE A 305 -17.68 14.92 10.37
CA PHE A 305 -16.60 15.80 9.89
C PHE A 305 -15.34 15.02 9.45
N ARG A 306 -15.12 13.81 10.00
CA ARG A 306 -13.90 13.01 9.79
C ARG A 306 -13.87 12.29 8.45
N ASP A 307 -14.99 11.71 8.02
CA ASP A 307 -15.09 10.97 6.75
C ASP A 307 -15.00 11.90 5.54
N GLU A 308 -15.56 13.12 5.70
CA GLU A 308 -15.50 14.16 4.68
C GLU A 308 -14.09 14.78 4.56
N ILE A 309 -13.28 14.82 5.64
CA ILE A 309 -11.87 15.25 5.59
C ILE A 309 -10.95 14.19 4.99
N ASN A 310 -11.17 12.91 5.28
CA ASN A 310 -10.40 11.82 4.64
C ASN A 310 -10.59 11.83 3.12
N THR A 311 -11.78 12.24 2.67
CA THR A 311 -12.10 12.47 1.25
C THR A 311 -11.33 13.68 0.66
N LEU A 312 -10.86 14.62 1.50
CA LEU A 312 -10.00 15.76 1.16
C LEU A 312 -8.50 15.46 1.34
N GLY A 313 -8.09 14.21 1.60
CA GLY A 313 -6.70 13.79 1.83
C GLY A 313 -5.69 14.05 0.69
N LEU A 314 -6.07 14.88 -0.28
CA LEU A 314 -5.35 15.29 -1.47
C LEU A 314 -5.52 16.80 -1.74
N ILE A 315 -5.76 17.65 -0.73
CA ILE A 315 -5.95 19.10 -0.94
C ILE A 315 -4.95 19.87 -0.07
N GLY A 316 -4.05 20.61 -0.71
CA GLY A 316 -3.01 21.38 -0.03
C GLY A 316 -3.56 22.50 0.87
N SER A 317 -2.73 22.98 1.81
CA SER A 317 -3.05 24.04 2.78
C SER A 317 -3.67 25.28 2.17
N ASP A 318 -3.30 25.60 0.93
CA ASP A 318 -3.58 26.88 0.27
C ASP A 318 -5.04 26.99 -0.22
N ILE A 319 -5.78 25.88 -0.31
CA ILE A 319 -7.21 25.88 -0.68
C ILE A 319 -8.09 26.25 0.51
N PHE A 320 -7.67 25.93 1.74
CA PHE A 320 -8.45 26.24 2.94
C PHE A 320 -8.64 27.74 3.11
N GLU A 321 -7.65 28.56 2.76
CA GLU A 321 -7.74 30.03 2.83
C GLU A 321 -8.88 30.62 1.99
N ASN A 322 -9.34 29.92 0.94
CA ASN A 322 -10.48 30.31 0.09
C ASN A 322 -11.68 29.36 0.21
N THR A 323 -11.73 28.58 1.29
CA THR A 323 -12.81 27.62 1.57
C THR A 323 -13.76 28.15 2.64
N THR A 324 -15.06 27.93 2.46
CA THR A 324 -16.08 28.08 3.51
C THR A 324 -16.70 26.73 3.80
N ILE A 325 -16.76 26.38 5.08
CA ILE A 325 -17.41 25.16 5.56
C ILE A 325 -18.92 25.42 5.64
N VAL A 326 -19.74 24.55 5.09
CA VAL A 326 -21.19 24.63 5.06
C VAL A 326 -21.77 23.42 5.78
N ARG A 327 -22.21 23.61 7.03
CA ARG A 327 -22.91 22.58 7.81
C ARG A 327 -24.37 22.53 7.35
N THR A 328 -24.75 21.43 6.71
CA THR A 328 -26.12 21.16 6.25
C THR A 328 -26.88 20.33 7.28
N LYS A 329 -28.19 20.11 7.03
CA LYS A 329 -29.09 19.34 7.91
C LYS A 329 -29.13 19.88 9.35
N PHE A 330 -28.94 21.19 9.53
CA PHE A 330 -28.83 21.82 10.83
C PHE A 330 -30.08 22.66 11.16
N SER A 331 -31.16 22.00 11.57
CA SER A 331 -32.49 22.63 11.78
C SER A 331 -32.50 23.86 12.69
N ASN A 332 -31.58 23.94 13.66
CA ASN A 332 -31.44 25.05 14.59
C ASN A 332 -30.44 26.14 14.12
N PHE A 333 -30.16 26.24 12.82
CA PHE A 333 -29.15 27.16 12.24
C PHE A 333 -29.34 28.65 12.55
N LYS A 334 -30.53 29.06 13.01
CA LYS A 334 -30.79 30.44 13.45
C LYS A 334 -30.28 30.74 14.85
N SER A 335 -30.05 29.72 15.67
CA SER A 335 -29.59 29.89 17.04
C SER A 335 -28.07 30.00 17.07
N ARG A 336 -27.57 31.23 17.20
CA ARG A 336 -26.13 31.51 17.32
C ARG A 336 -25.48 30.70 18.43
N VAL A 337 -26.18 30.50 19.56
CA VAL A 337 -25.67 29.72 20.70
C VAL A 337 -25.49 28.25 20.35
N VAL A 338 -26.39 27.67 19.55
CA VAL A 338 -26.30 26.25 19.14
C VAL A 338 -25.20 26.07 18.09
N CYS A 339 -25.05 27.02 17.15
CA CYS A 339 -23.97 27.03 16.17
C CYS A 339 -22.58 27.14 16.83
N GLU A 340 -22.40 28.03 17.81
CA GLU A 340 -21.11 28.17 18.52
C GLU A 340 -20.76 26.93 19.35
N LYS A 341 -21.76 26.25 19.93
CA LYS A 341 -21.55 24.97 20.63
C LYS A 341 -21.09 23.86 19.67
N ASP A 342 -21.71 23.75 18.49
CA ASP A 342 -21.30 22.78 17.46
C ASP A 342 -19.88 23.09 16.95
N LYS A 343 -19.57 24.37 16.67
CA LYS A 343 -18.22 24.80 16.28
C LYS A 343 -17.17 24.43 17.33
N LYS A 344 -17.43 24.69 18.62
CA LYS A 344 -16.51 24.35 19.70
C LYS A 344 -16.29 22.84 19.77
N LYS A 345 -17.37 22.06 19.65
CA LYS A 345 -17.30 20.59 19.63
C LYS A 345 -16.44 20.07 18.47
N LEU A 346 -16.62 20.60 17.27
CA LEU A 346 -15.82 20.23 16.08
C LEU A 346 -14.31 20.49 16.28
N CYS A 347 -13.95 21.63 16.91
CA CYS A 347 -12.56 21.96 17.21
C CYS A 347 -11.96 21.08 18.33
N GLU A 348 -12.77 20.63 19.30
CA GLU A 348 -12.33 19.79 20.42
C GLU A 348 -12.13 18.32 20.03
N GLU A 349 -12.80 17.83 18.98
CA GLU A 349 -12.72 16.44 18.51
C GLU A 349 -11.36 16.07 17.90
N SER A 350 -10.58 17.03 17.38
CA SER A 350 -9.23 16.80 16.85
C SER A 350 -8.45 18.10 16.62
N GLU A 351 -7.14 18.09 16.90
CA GLU A 351 -6.22 19.19 16.55
C GLU A 351 -6.19 19.49 15.03
N ILE A 352 -6.41 18.47 14.19
CA ILE A 352 -6.50 18.62 12.74
C ILE A 352 -7.76 19.41 12.36
N ASN A 353 -8.89 19.10 13.00
CA ASN A 353 -10.15 19.80 12.78
C ASN A 353 -10.05 21.28 13.18
N ALA A 354 -9.42 21.55 14.33
CA ALA A 354 -9.19 22.91 14.79
C ALA A 354 -8.37 23.72 13.77
N LYS A 355 -7.26 23.16 13.27
CA LYS A 355 -6.41 23.80 12.24
C LYS A 355 -7.18 24.08 10.94
N ILE A 356 -7.98 23.14 10.46
CA ILE A 356 -8.80 23.31 9.24
C ILE A 356 -9.84 24.42 9.43
N VAL A 357 -10.57 24.40 10.56
CA VAL A 357 -11.58 25.42 10.88
C VAL A 357 -10.95 26.82 11.01
N GLU A 358 -9.74 26.91 11.57
CA GLU A 358 -8.97 28.15 11.69
C GLU A 358 -8.42 28.65 10.35
N SER A 359 -8.09 27.76 9.42
CA SER A 359 -7.58 28.10 8.08
C SER A 359 -8.68 28.47 7.08
N CYS A 360 -9.94 28.08 7.33
CA CYS A 360 -11.08 28.41 6.46
C CYS A 360 -11.63 29.83 6.69
N LYS A 361 -12.30 30.42 5.68
CA LYS A 361 -12.98 31.73 5.79
C LYS A 361 -14.24 31.74 6.68
N GLY A 362 -14.48 30.65 7.42
CA GLY A 362 -15.56 30.50 8.38
C GLY A 362 -16.47 29.29 8.12
N ILE A 363 -17.41 29.09 9.04
CA ILE A 363 -18.44 28.05 8.99
C ILE A 363 -19.81 28.71 8.86
N ILE A 364 -20.61 28.24 7.90
CA ILE A 364 -22.02 28.59 7.75
C ILE A 364 -22.88 27.40 8.17
N TYR A 365 -23.93 27.68 8.92
CA TYR A 365 -24.96 26.72 9.29
C TYR A 365 -26.21 26.97 8.47
N ILE A 366 -26.73 25.94 7.81
CA ILE A 366 -27.96 26.01 7.03
C ILE A 366 -28.79 24.74 7.19
N ASP A 367 -30.07 24.86 6.84
CA ASP A 367 -30.96 23.72 6.70
C ASP A 367 -31.61 23.75 5.32
N ASN A 368 -31.49 22.64 4.59
CA ASN A 368 -31.95 22.50 3.22
C ASN A 368 -32.84 21.25 3.11
N PRO A 369 -34.04 21.26 3.73
CA PRO A 369 -34.92 20.09 3.78
C PRO A 369 -35.43 19.70 2.38
N PRO A 370 -35.78 18.42 2.13
CA PRO A 370 -36.25 17.95 0.83
C PRO A 370 -37.57 18.61 0.43
N ILE A 371 -37.71 18.96 -0.85
CA ILE A 371 -38.97 19.48 -1.42
C ILE A 371 -39.69 18.47 -2.32
N ASN A 372 -38.98 17.43 -2.77
CA ASN A 372 -39.52 16.28 -3.50
C ASN A 372 -39.70 15.12 -2.52
N ILE A 373 -40.89 15.02 -1.93
CA ILE A 373 -41.23 13.95 -0.97
C ILE A 373 -42.01 12.87 -1.74
N PRO A 374 -41.53 11.61 -1.80
CA PRO A 374 -42.24 10.54 -2.50
C PRO A 374 -43.62 10.30 -1.88
N SER A 375 -44.65 10.18 -2.71
CA SER A 375 -45.97 9.73 -2.25
C SER A 375 -45.92 8.22 -2.04
N TYR A 376 -45.72 7.79 -0.80
CA TYR A 376 -46.15 6.44 -0.41
C TYR A 376 -47.66 6.50 -0.18
N ASP A 377 -48.38 5.56 -0.79
CA ASP A 377 -49.83 5.40 -0.66
C ASP A 377 -50.16 5.20 0.83
N ASP A 378 -50.83 6.20 1.43
CA ASP A 378 -51.95 6.08 2.37
C ASP A 378 -52.22 7.46 3.04
N ASP A 379 -53.44 7.95 2.81
CA ASP A 379 -54.26 8.89 3.58
C ASP A 379 -53.57 9.93 4.49
N ASP A 380 -53.32 11.13 3.93
CA ASP A 380 -53.55 12.47 4.53
C ASP A 380 -52.88 13.58 3.67
N ASP A 381 -53.53 13.98 2.58
CA ASP A 381 -52.98 14.93 1.59
C ASP A 381 -52.93 16.41 2.04
N TYR A 382 -53.47 16.75 3.22
CA TYR A 382 -53.51 18.14 3.69
C TYR A 382 -52.19 18.66 4.29
N ASP A 383 -51.28 17.79 4.74
CA ASP A 383 -50.03 18.22 5.38
C ASP A 383 -48.81 18.31 4.42
N LYS A 384 -48.84 17.62 3.27
CA LYS A 384 -47.69 17.59 2.33
C LYS A 384 -47.43 18.95 1.68
N GLU A 385 -48.46 19.66 1.24
CA GLU A 385 -48.29 20.99 0.65
C GLU A 385 -47.76 22.01 1.66
N ASP A 386 -48.21 21.93 2.92
CA ASP A 386 -47.75 22.79 4.00
C ASP A 386 -46.30 22.47 4.39
N ILE A 387 -45.90 21.19 4.41
CA ILE A 387 -44.51 20.76 4.59
C ILE A 387 -43.63 21.26 3.45
N ILE A 388 -44.01 21.08 2.19
CA ILE A 388 -43.24 21.56 1.03
C ILE A 388 -43.13 23.09 1.06
N ARG A 389 -44.22 23.79 1.39
CA ARG A 389 -44.23 25.26 1.52
C ARG A 389 -43.30 25.73 2.65
N ASN A 390 -43.30 25.04 3.77
CA ASN A 390 -42.39 25.33 4.89
C ASN A 390 -40.93 25.02 4.52
N ASN A 391 -40.66 23.91 3.81
CA ASN A 391 -39.34 23.54 3.33
C ASN A 391 -38.79 24.56 2.32
N LYS A 392 -39.61 25.04 1.38
CA LYS A 392 -39.27 26.13 0.46
C LYS A 392 -38.92 27.43 1.22
N LYS A 393 -39.74 27.83 2.19
CA LYS A 393 -39.44 29.00 3.07
C LYS A 393 -38.14 28.83 3.87
N THR A 394 -37.79 27.60 4.26
CA THR A 394 -36.53 27.30 4.95
C THR A 394 -35.35 27.40 3.98
N ARG A 395 -35.45 26.81 2.78
CA ARG A 395 -34.44 26.93 1.72
C ARG A 395 -34.20 28.39 1.29
N GLU A 396 -35.24 29.21 1.20
CA GLU A 396 -35.11 30.66 0.91
C GLU A 396 -34.29 31.41 1.97
N LYS A 397 -34.47 31.05 3.24
CA LYS A 397 -33.68 31.63 4.34
C LYS A 397 -32.22 31.18 4.26
N SER A 398 -31.97 29.91 3.98
CA SER A 398 -30.63 29.37 3.75
C SER A 398 -29.94 30.06 2.57
N ARG A 399 -30.66 30.28 1.45
CA ARG A 399 -30.18 31.03 0.28
C ARG A 399 -29.77 32.47 0.65
N ALA A 400 -30.58 33.18 1.43
CA ALA A 400 -30.26 34.55 1.83
C ALA A 400 -28.97 34.62 2.68
N ILE A 401 -28.77 33.68 3.61
CA ILE A 401 -27.55 33.59 4.43
C ILE A 401 -26.32 33.30 3.56
N LEU A 402 -26.44 32.33 2.64
CA LEU A 402 -25.35 31.95 1.74
C LEU A 402 -24.93 33.10 0.81
N LEU A 403 -25.88 33.80 0.20
CA LEU A 403 -25.59 34.90 -0.72
C LEU A 403 -25.00 36.12 0.00
N ASP A 404 -25.48 36.46 1.20
CA ASP A 404 -24.89 37.52 2.04
C ASP A 404 -23.46 37.19 2.48
N HIS A 405 -23.17 35.92 2.77
CA HIS A 405 -21.81 35.46 3.07
C HIS A 405 -20.90 35.51 1.84
N LEU A 406 -21.33 34.98 0.70
CA LEU A 406 -20.56 35.01 -0.55
C LEU A 406 -20.27 36.46 -1.00
N GLU A 407 -21.20 37.38 -0.79
CA GLU A 407 -20.99 38.81 -1.03
C GLU A 407 -19.90 39.40 -0.14
N LYS A 408 -19.76 38.95 1.11
CA LYS A 408 -18.70 39.41 2.04
C LYS A 408 -17.35 38.77 1.72
N VAL A 409 -17.35 37.47 1.46
CA VAL A 409 -16.13 36.66 1.38
C VAL A 409 -15.47 36.73 0.01
N CYS A 410 -16.24 36.92 -1.05
CA CYS A 410 -15.71 37.08 -2.40
C CYS A 410 -15.44 38.56 -2.77
N LYS A 411 -15.21 39.48 -1.81
CA LYS A 411 -14.91 40.90 -2.11
C LYS A 411 -13.48 41.14 -2.63
N GLU A 412 -12.54 40.27 -2.29
CA GLU A 412 -11.12 40.37 -2.68
C GLU A 412 -10.85 39.61 -3.99
N GLU A 413 -10.03 40.18 -4.88
CA GLU A 413 -9.64 39.59 -6.17
C GLU A 413 -8.62 38.45 -6.02
N ALA A 414 -8.83 37.51 -5.09
CA ALA A 414 -8.03 36.29 -5.01
C ALA A 414 -8.55 35.29 -6.08
N LEU A 415 -7.84 35.19 -7.19
CA LEU A 415 -8.07 34.15 -8.20
C LEU A 415 -7.05 33.03 -7.98
N LEU A 416 -7.51 31.82 -7.63
CA LEU A 416 -6.67 30.64 -7.69
C LEU A 416 -6.55 30.21 -9.16
N GLN A 417 -5.44 30.61 -9.80
CA GLN A 417 -5.05 30.11 -11.11
C GLN A 417 -4.23 28.83 -10.94
N PHE A 418 -4.77 27.70 -11.39
CA PHE A 418 -4.00 26.46 -11.48
C PHE A 418 -3.06 26.58 -12.68
N GLY A 419 -1.78 26.92 -12.43
CA GLY A 419 -0.75 26.90 -13.45
C GLY A 419 -0.50 25.46 -13.94
N THR A 420 -0.24 25.30 -15.23
CA THR A 420 0.04 24.02 -15.90
C THR A 420 1.33 23.31 -15.45
N SER A 421 1.88 23.65 -14.28
CA SER A 421 3.12 23.08 -13.73
C SER A 421 2.92 22.17 -12.50
N ASN A 422 1.70 22.01 -11.98
CA ASN A 422 1.40 21.04 -10.91
C ASN A 422 0.46 19.94 -11.43
N ILE A 423 1.03 19.02 -12.21
CA ILE A 423 0.41 17.70 -12.42
C ILE A 423 0.58 16.94 -11.11
N TRP A 424 -0.53 16.67 -10.41
CA TRP A 424 -0.55 15.76 -9.26
C TRP A 424 0.00 14.38 -9.69
N PRO A 425 0.96 13.77 -8.98
CA PRO A 425 1.69 12.64 -9.53
C PRO A 425 0.86 11.36 -9.50
N VAL A 426 0.35 10.94 -10.66
CA VAL A 426 -0.02 9.54 -10.93
C VAL A 426 0.39 9.17 -12.36
N LYS A 427 1.64 8.67 -12.53
CA LYS A 427 2.07 7.52 -13.39
C LYS A 427 3.59 7.51 -13.73
N PRO A 428 4.16 6.34 -14.11
CA PRO A 428 5.53 5.91 -13.81
C PRO A 428 6.57 6.45 -14.79
N LYS A 429 7.78 6.73 -14.29
CA LYS A 429 8.91 7.21 -15.11
C LYS A 429 9.56 6.05 -15.87
N GLU A 430 9.47 6.11 -17.20
CA GLU A 430 10.37 5.45 -18.14
C GLU A 430 11.77 6.09 -18.07
N ASN A 431 12.82 5.26 -18.11
CA ASN A 431 14.21 5.67 -18.20
C ASN A 431 14.48 6.47 -19.49
N ARG A 432 14.67 7.79 -19.36
CA ARG A 432 15.55 8.56 -20.25
C ARG A 432 16.67 9.14 -19.39
N LYS A 433 17.92 9.00 -19.83
CA LYS A 433 19.00 9.89 -19.44
C LYS A 433 18.57 11.31 -19.79
N VAL A 434 18.02 12.04 -18.83
CA VAL A 434 17.69 13.44 -19.00
C VAL A 434 18.99 14.21 -18.80
N LYS A 435 19.60 14.66 -19.91
CA LYS A 435 20.23 15.97 -19.90
C LYS A 435 19.12 16.96 -19.57
N LEU A 436 19.16 17.55 -18.39
CA LEU A 436 18.19 18.55 -17.95
C LEU A 436 18.55 19.86 -18.67
N ILE A 437 18.08 20.04 -19.90
CA ILE A 437 18.19 21.32 -20.64
C ILE A 437 16.82 21.87 -21.07
N ASP A 438 15.73 21.10 -21.07
CA ASP A 438 14.48 21.58 -21.69
C ASP A 438 13.31 21.92 -20.72
N VAL A 439 13.57 22.26 -19.44
CA VAL A 439 12.53 22.83 -18.54
C VAL A 439 13.05 24.01 -17.70
N PHE A 440 13.88 24.87 -18.27
CA PHE A 440 14.12 26.22 -17.71
C PHE A 440 14.30 27.22 -18.83
N ASP A 441 13.26 27.34 -19.66
CA ASP A 441 13.20 28.42 -20.61
C ASP A 441 12.73 29.70 -19.88
N GLY A 442 13.71 30.54 -19.58
CA GLY A 442 13.58 32.00 -19.43
C GLY A 442 12.61 32.52 -18.37
N LYS A 443 13.12 32.73 -17.15
CA LYS A 443 12.81 33.91 -16.31
C LYS A 443 13.85 34.04 -15.20
N SER A 444 14.44 35.22 -15.07
CA SER A 444 15.24 35.61 -13.92
C SER A 444 14.43 35.40 -12.64
N HIS A 445 14.93 34.61 -11.70
CA HIS A 445 14.38 34.57 -10.34
C HIS A 445 14.50 35.98 -9.74
N THR A 446 13.40 36.49 -9.19
CA THR A 446 13.36 37.83 -8.63
C THR A 446 14.07 37.82 -7.26
N ILE A 447 14.83 38.88 -6.90
CA ILE A 447 15.45 39.03 -5.56
C ILE A 447 14.44 38.79 -4.43
N PHE A 448 13.17 39.14 -4.69
CA PHE A 448 12.04 38.95 -3.78
C PHE A 448 11.67 37.49 -3.54
N GLU A 449 11.89 36.59 -4.49
CA GLU A 449 11.56 35.16 -4.34
C GLU A 449 12.56 34.42 -3.45
N ILE A 450 13.86 34.79 -3.54
CA ILE A 450 14.93 34.12 -2.78
C ILE A 450 15.03 34.68 -1.36
N PHE A 451 15.00 36.01 -1.20
CA PHE A 451 15.27 36.66 0.09
C PHE A 451 14.06 37.39 0.71
N LYS A 452 12.91 37.43 0.02
CA LYS A 452 11.68 38.12 0.48
C LYS A 452 11.92 39.57 0.90
N CYS A 453 12.87 40.28 0.28
CA CYS A 453 13.19 41.67 0.58
C CYS A 453 13.62 42.44 -0.69
N SER A 454 13.65 43.78 -0.59
CA SER A 454 14.11 44.65 -1.69
C SER A 454 15.64 44.67 -1.81
N THR A 455 16.17 44.98 -3.00
CA THR A 455 17.60 45.18 -3.28
C THR A 455 18.31 46.07 -2.24
N GLN A 456 17.72 47.22 -1.90
CA GLN A 456 18.30 48.16 -0.92
C GLN A 456 18.38 47.57 0.49
N HIS A 457 17.35 46.84 0.91
CA HIS A 457 17.36 46.14 2.19
C HIS A 457 18.41 45.03 2.22
N LEU A 458 18.66 44.35 1.10
CA LEU A 458 19.67 43.29 1.01
C LEU A 458 21.09 43.85 1.07
N ILE A 459 21.36 44.95 0.36
CA ILE A 459 22.64 45.68 0.43
C ILE A 459 22.91 46.14 1.86
N LYS A 460 21.90 46.72 2.55
CA LYS A 460 22.02 47.16 3.96
C LYS A 460 22.18 46.00 4.93
N ARG A 461 21.39 44.93 4.77
CA ARG A 461 21.42 43.74 5.65
C ARG A 461 22.80 43.08 5.64
N PHE A 462 23.38 42.90 4.45
CA PHE A 462 24.67 42.24 4.29
C PHE A 462 25.85 43.21 4.18
N LYS A 463 25.60 44.53 4.24
CA LYS A 463 26.59 45.60 4.10
C LYS A 463 27.49 45.42 2.87
N LEU A 464 26.90 45.07 1.73
CA LEU A 464 27.63 44.75 0.48
C LEU A 464 28.44 45.93 -0.07
N ASN A 465 28.07 47.15 0.31
CA ASN A 465 28.70 48.41 -0.07
C ASN A 465 29.86 48.84 0.86
N HIS A 466 30.08 48.11 1.96
CA HIS A 466 31.18 48.36 2.87
C HIS A 466 32.43 47.56 2.46
N GLY A 467 33.60 48.14 2.69
CA GLY A 467 34.81 47.33 2.81
C GLY A 467 34.82 46.55 4.13
N PHE A 468 35.82 45.71 4.36
CA PHE A 468 35.94 44.93 5.58
C PHE A 468 37.38 44.80 6.08
N VAL A 469 37.52 44.54 7.38
CA VAL A 469 38.78 44.29 8.09
C VAL A 469 38.81 42.83 8.54
N LEU A 470 39.99 42.22 8.47
CA LEU A 470 40.24 40.87 8.97
C LEU A 470 40.79 40.94 10.40
N ASN A 471 39.93 40.73 11.40
CA ASN A 471 40.30 40.74 12.82
C ASN A 471 40.43 39.30 13.35
N GLY A 472 41.56 38.66 13.05
CA GLY A 472 41.80 37.27 13.43
C GLY A 472 40.88 36.30 12.66
N TYR A 473 39.83 35.80 13.33
CA TYR A 473 38.87 34.83 12.76
C TYR A 473 37.63 35.51 12.16
N ASP A 474 37.33 36.75 12.52
CA ASP A 474 36.06 37.41 12.16
C ASP A 474 36.26 38.43 11.03
N ILE A 475 35.26 38.54 10.15
CA ILE A 475 35.20 39.54 9.06
C ILE A 475 34.29 40.66 9.52
N GLU A 476 34.86 41.83 9.77
CA GLU A 476 34.09 42.99 10.24
C GLU A 476 33.90 44.02 9.12
N PRO A 477 32.66 44.44 8.84
CA PRO A 477 32.41 45.50 7.89
C PRO A 477 32.96 46.82 8.43
N SER A 478 33.55 47.60 7.54
CA SER A 478 34.12 48.92 7.80
C SER A 478 33.09 49.94 8.28
N ILE A 479 33.61 51.01 8.90
CA ILE A 479 32.78 52.06 9.50
C ILE A 479 32.01 52.84 8.41
N GLN A 480 32.64 53.08 7.26
CA GLN A 480 32.08 53.84 6.16
C GLN A 480 31.93 53.02 4.88
N GLU A 481 30.93 53.37 4.09
CA GLU A 481 30.65 52.76 2.79
C GLU A 481 31.69 53.17 1.74
N VAL A 482 32.05 52.22 0.87
CA VAL A 482 33.03 52.42 -0.21
C VAL A 482 32.32 52.53 -1.57
N ILE A 483 31.18 51.87 -1.71
CA ILE A 483 30.40 51.78 -2.95
C ILE A 483 29.03 52.46 -2.76
N VAL A 484 28.51 53.13 -3.79
CA VAL A 484 27.17 53.75 -3.78
C VAL A 484 26.06 52.71 -3.67
N GLU A 485 24.96 53.00 -2.96
CA GLU A 485 23.82 52.06 -2.74
C GLU A 485 22.99 51.75 -4.00
N ASP A 486 23.08 52.56 -5.05
CA ASP A 486 22.33 52.42 -6.31
C ASP A 486 23.05 51.54 -7.36
N GLY A 487 24.08 50.80 -6.93
CA GLY A 487 24.82 49.88 -7.77
C GLY A 487 23.99 48.72 -8.34
N GLU A 488 24.47 48.12 -9.45
CA GLU A 488 23.83 46.97 -10.06
C GLU A 488 24.03 45.72 -9.18
N LEU A 489 22.93 45.18 -8.65
CA LEU A 489 22.92 43.94 -7.88
C LEU A 489 22.32 42.80 -8.71
N LYS A 490 23.11 41.75 -8.95
CA LYS A 490 22.65 40.51 -9.57
C LYS A 490 22.65 39.38 -8.55
N VAL A 491 21.53 38.67 -8.45
CA VAL A 491 21.37 37.51 -7.57
C VAL A 491 21.02 36.31 -8.44
N ASN A 492 21.84 35.27 -8.41
CA ASN A 492 21.62 34.02 -9.13
C ASN A 492 21.42 32.88 -8.13
N LEU A 493 20.63 31.86 -8.50
CA LEU A 493 20.62 30.61 -7.76
C LEU A 493 22.00 29.94 -7.85
N TYR A 494 22.48 29.36 -6.76
CA TYR A 494 23.73 28.61 -6.77
C TYR A 494 23.48 27.17 -7.23
N GLU A 495 24.03 26.80 -8.38
CA GLU A 495 23.84 25.48 -8.99
C GLU A 495 24.92 24.45 -8.56
N GLY A 496 25.99 24.90 -7.88
CA GLY A 496 27.10 24.04 -7.48
C GLY A 496 26.81 23.11 -6.30
N GLN A 497 27.80 22.29 -5.93
CA GLN A 497 27.77 21.44 -4.73
C GLN A 497 28.10 22.24 -3.45
N PRO A 498 27.63 21.79 -2.27
CA PRO A 498 28.08 22.30 -0.98
C PRO A 498 29.59 22.10 -0.82
N LEU A 499 30.23 22.97 -0.04
CA LEU A 499 31.67 23.01 0.12
C LEU A 499 32.05 22.57 1.54
N VAL A 500 32.89 21.55 1.64
CA VAL A 500 33.37 20.98 2.90
C VAL A 500 34.81 21.45 3.14
N TYR A 501 35.02 22.03 4.31
CA TYR A 501 36.31 22.47 4.81
C TYR A 501 36.69 21.57 5.98
N THR A 502 37.77 20.81 5.82
CA THR A 502 38.27 19.93 6.86
C THR A 502 39.45 20.56 7.58
N HIS A 503 39.67 20.12 8.81
CA HIS A 503 40.75 20.60 9.66
C HIS A 503 40.67 22.11 9.93
N VAL A 504 39.46 22.58 10.25
CA VAL A 504 39.19 23.98 10.55
C VAL A 504 39.67 24.33 11.94
N ASP A 505 40.43 25.43 12.07
CA ASP A 505 40.75 26.02 13.38
C ASP A 505 39.67 27.07 13.73
N TYR A 506 38.60 26.62 14.42
CA TYR A 506 37.54 27.51 14.90
C TYR A 506 37.70 27.77 16.41
N LYS A 507 38.05 29.02 16.77
CA LYS A 507 38.02 29.61 18.12
C LYS A 507 38.47 28.69 19.30
N ASN A 508 39.33 27.69 19.06
CA ASN A 508 39.72 26.63 20.01
C ASN A 508 38.55 25.81 20.61
N THR A 509 37.42 25.60 19.89
CA THR A 509 36.20 24.98 20.47
C THR A 509 35.93 23.52 20.08
N GLY A 510 36.89 22.80 19.49
CA GLY A 510 36.70 21.39 19.09
C GLY A 510 35.84 21.16 17.83
N LEU A 511 35.39 22.23 17.16
CA LEU A 511 34.76 22.17 15.84
C LEU A 511 35.86 22.09 14.77
N ASP A 512 35.99 20.94 14.11
CA ASP A 512 37.12 20.65 13.22
C ASP A 512 36.75 20.45 11.75
N THR A 513 35.44 20.43 11.43
CA THR A 513 34.91 20.32 10.07
C THR A 513 33.72 21.27 9.88
N CYS A 514 33.70 21.99 8.76
CA CYS A 514 32.67 22.95 8.41
C CYS A 514 32.12 22.66 7.00
N ILE A 515 30.81 22.71 6.83
CA ILE A 515 30.12 22.54 5.56
C ILE A 515 29.31 23.79 5.26
N ASN A 516 29.60 24.40 4.13
CA ASN A 516 28.83 25.51 3.59
C ASN A 516 27.82 24.96 2.57
N PHE A 517 26.56 25.35 2.71
CA PHE A 517 25.44 25.06 1.81
C PHE A 517 24.99 26.35 1.11
N PRO A 518 25.59 26.71 -0.03
CA PRO A 518 25.24 27.93 -0.76
C PRO A 518 23.89 27.78 -1.47
N VAL A 519 23.07 28.82 -1.39
CA VAL A 519 21.75 28.89 -2.04
C VAL A 519 21.74 29.92 -3.17
N ALA A 520 22.47 31.02 -3.01
CA ALA A 520 22.54 32.08 -4.00
C ALA A 520 23.95 32.66 -4.14
N GLU A 521 24.29 33.04 -5.36
CA GLU A 521 25.44 33.88 -5.68
C GLU A 521 24.97 35.33 -5.85
N ILE A 522 25.57 36.24 -5.10
CA ILE A 522 25.28 37.68 -5.15
C ILE A 522 26.49 38.39 -5.76
N ILE A 523 26.25 39.16 -6.81
CA ILE A 523 27.26 39.98 -7.48
C ILE A 523 26.83 41.43 -7.33
N TYR A 524 27.69 42.25 -6.73
CA TYR A 524 27.42 43.67 -6.50
C TYR A 524 28.43 44.56 -7.22
N ASN A 525 27.94 45.30 -8.21
CA ASN A 525 28.73 46.20 -9.04
C ASN A 525 28.20 47.62 -8.92
N GLY A 526 28.57 48.31 -7.84
CA GLY A 526 28.38 49.75 -7.72
C GLY A 526 29.65 50.55 -8.02
N ASN A 527 29.44 51.84 -8.30
CA ASN A 527 30.51 52.82 -8.43
C ASN A 527 31.10 53.20 -7.06
N LEU A 528 32.35 53.64 -7.04
CA LEU A 528 32.96 54.14 -5.79
C LEU A 528 32.27 55.43 -5.32
N LEU A 529 32.09 55.56 -4.01
CA LEU A 529 31.43 56.72 -3.41
C LEU A 529 32.31 57.96 -3.55
N GLU A 530 31.73 59.11 -3.93
CA GLU A 530 32.52 60.34 -4.12
C GLU A 530 33.26 60.77 -2.84
N SER A 531 32.68 60.53 -1.65
CA SER A 531 33.35 60.84 -0.38
C SER A 531 34.55 59.94 -0.12
N PHE A 532 34.54 58.69 -0.59
CA PHE A 532 35.68 57.79 -0.52
C PHE A 532 36.84 58.31 -1.41
N LEU A 533 36.53 58.79 -2.61
CA LEU A 533 37.52 59.36 -3.53
C LEU A 533 38.12 60.69 -3.05
N LYS A 534 37.37 61.49 -2.27
CA LYS A 534 37.79 62.81 -1.77
C LYS A 534 38.58 62.79 -0.45
N ASN A 535 38.74 61.62 0.18
CA ASN A 535 39.37 61.47 1.50
C ASN A 535 40.91 61.40 1.48
N THR A 536 41.56 61.38 2.65
CA THR A 536 43.02 61.47 2.84
C THR A 536 43.77 60.26 2.27
N ASP A 537 44.99 60.46 1.73
CA ASP A 537 45.86 59.37 1.22
C ASP A 537 46.60 58.61 2.33
N ASP A 538 46.28 58.89 3.60
CA ASP A 538 46.87 58.17 4.73
C ASP A 538 46.30 56.75 4.80
N LYS A 539 47.17 55.76 4.59
CA LYS A 539 46.83 54.33 4.64
C LYS A 539 46.23 53.91 5.99
N ASN A 540 46.66 54.50 7.09
CA ASN A 540 46.15 54.15 8.42
C ASN A 540 44.73 54.68 8.64
N GLU A 541 44.41 55.87 8.10
CA GLU A 541 43.03 56.39 8.13
C GLU A 541 42.11 55.62 7.19
N LEU A 542 42.58 55.25 5.99
CA LEU A 542 41.82 54.43 5.04
C LEU A 542 41.45 53.07 5.63
N HIS A 543 42.41 52.37 6.25
CA HIS A 543 42.17 51.12 6.96
C HIS A 543 41.08 51.28 8.05
N LYS A 544 41.19 52.33 8.87
CA LYS A 544 40.27 52.56 9.98
C LYS A 544 38.85 52.89 9.53
N LEU A 545 38.70 53.65 8.45
CA LEU A 545 37.38 54.13 7.98
C LEU A 545 36.71 53.14 7.01
N TYR A 546 37.48 52.56 6.10
CA TYR A 546 36.96 51.80 4.96
C TYR A 546 37.38 50.32 4.97
N GLY A 547 38.31 49.94 5.83
CA GLY A 547 38.84 48.58 5.92
C GLY A 547 39.97 48.29 4.95
N ASP A 548 40.33 47.01 4.83
CA ASP A 548 41.45 46.54 4.00
C ASP A 548 41.01 46.11 2.61
N PHE A 549 39.85 45.47 2.52
CA PHE A 549 39.36 44.81 1.32
C PHE A 549 37.91 45.17 1.03
N ILE A 550 37.53 45.04 -0.24
CA ILE A 550 36.13 45.01 -0.67
C ILE A 550 35.88 43.81 -1.56
N ALA A 551 34.72 43.16 -1.38
CA ALA A 551 34.30 42.03 -2.19
C ALA A 551 33.29 42.48 -3.24
N ARG A 552 33.33 41.87 -4.44
CA ARG A 552 32.31 42.08 -5.49
C ARG A 552 31.39 40.88 -5.67
N ARG A 553 31.79 39.71 -5.18
CA ARG A 553 30.99 38.48 -5.24
C ARG A 553 30.84 37.88 -3.85
N PHE A 554 29.66 37.36 -3.57
CA PHE A 554 29.31 36.79 -2.28
C PHE A 554 28.51 35.52 -2.48
N LEU A 555 28.72 34.52 -1.62
CA LEU A 555 27.81 33.38 -1.53
C LEU A 555 26.94 33.54 -0.28
N ALA A 556 25.63 33.40 -0.48
CA ALA A 556 24.65 33.41 0.58
C ALA A 556 24.06 32.01 0.78
N GLY A 557 23.92 31.58 2.03
CA GLY A 557 23.43 30.25 2.35
C GLY A 557 23.51 29.92 3.83
N GLY A 558 23.57 28.63 4.13
CA GLY A 558 23.65 28.12 5.50
C GLY A 558 25.00 27.47 5.77
N ARG A 559 25.43 27.49 7.03
CA ARG A 559 26.68 26.85 7.47
C ARG A 559 26.41 25.86 8.60
N LEU A 560 27.06 24.71 8.50
CA LEU A 560 26.97 23.61 9.45
C LEU A 560 28.36 23.21 9.93
N PHE A 561 28.55 23.15 11.24
CA PHE A 561 29.77 22.69 11.89
C PHE A 561 29.57 21.30 12.49
N ILE A 562 30.64 20.49 12.46
CA ILE A 562 30.69 19.16 13.05
C ILE A 562 31.72 19.18 14.19
N GLU A 563 31.28 18.77 15.37
CA GLU A 563 32.13 18.71 16.57
C GLU A 563 32.94 17.42 16.61
N ASN A 564 34.24 17.51 16.85
CA ASN A 564 35.15 16.37 17.09
C ASN A 564 35.13 15.29 15.98
N PHE A 565 34.95 15.67 14.72
CA PHE A 565 34.90 14.72 13.60
C PHE A 565 36.19 13.90 13.46
N ARG A 566 37.36 14.49 13.78
CA ARG A 566 38.68 13.82 13.69
C ARG A 566 38.86 12.63 14.62
N ILE A 567 38.15 12.60 15.76
CA ILE A 567 38.23 11.49 16.73
C ILE A 567 37.04 10.53 16.62
N THR A 568 36.15 10.75 15.65
CA THR A 568 35.00 9.89 15.37
C THR A 568 35.45 8.58 14.72
N THR A 569 34.79 7.46 15.03
CA THR A 569 35.12 6.18 14.38
C THR A 569 34.82 6.24 12.88
N THR A 570 35.56 5.49 12.06
CA THR A 570 35.36 5.46 10.60
C THR A 570 33.91 5.16 10.23
N ALA A 571 33.27 4.19 10.89
CA ALA A 571 31.87 3.85 10.66
C ALA A 571 30.90 5.01 10.94
N GLN A 572 31.09 5.72 12.06
CA GLN A 572 30.25 6.89 12.39
C GLN A 572 30.48 8.06 11.42
N ALA A 573 31.73 8.26 10.98
CA ALA A 573 32.08 9.29 10.02
C ALA A 573 31.44 9.01 8.65
N ASP A 574 31.50 7.76 8.18
CA ASP A 574 30.93 7.35 6.90
C ASP A 574 29.40 7.43 6.93
N ILE A 575 28.75 6.99 8.01
CA ILE A 575 27.31 7.12 8.19
C ILE A 575 26.90 8.61 8.20
N LEU A 576 27.62 9.48 8.91
CA LEU A 576 27.31 10.91 8.93
C LEU A 576 27.44 11.54 7.54
N LYS A 577 28.52 11.24 6.82
CA LYS A 577 28.77 11.71 5.45
C LYS A 577 27.63 11.29 4.52
N PHE A 578 27.29 10.00 4.51
CA PHE A 578 26.18 9.46 3.73
C PHE A 578 24.86 10.13 4.09
N TYR A 579 24.55 10.22 5.39
CA TYR A 579 23.31 10.80 5.87
C TYR A 579 23.15 12.29 5.48
N LEU A 580 24.20 13.10 5.62
CA LEU A 580 24.20 14.51 5.20
C LEU A 580 23.99 14.66 3.70
N PHE A 581 24.63 13.80 2.89
CA PHE A 581 24.44 13.76 1.45
C PHE A 581 22.99 13.40 1.07
N CYS A 582 22.39 12.44 1.78
CA CYS A 582 21.00 12.02 1.59
C CYS A 582 20.01 13.15 1.87
N VAL A 583 20.16 13.83 3.01
CA VAL A 583 19.26 14.91 3.41
C VAL A 583 19.38 16.08 2.43
N TYR A 584 20.60 16.49 2.08
CA TYR A 584 20.84 17.57 1.12
C TYR A 584 20.19 17.29 -0.23
N ASN A 585 20.44 16.14 -0.84
CA ASN A 585 19.86 15.80 -2.16
C ASN A 585 18.34 15.71 -2.08
N SER A 586 17.81 15.15 -1.00
CA SER A 586 16.36 15.00 -0.88
C SER A 586 15.65 16.35 -0.77
N VAL A 587 16.21 17.27 0.00
CA VAL A 587 15.68 18.63 0.16
C VAL A 587 15.83 19.43 -1.13
N LYS A 588 17.01 19.40 -1.76
CA LYS A 588 17.30 20.15 -3.01
C LYS A 588 16.39 19.71 -4.15
N TYR A 589 16.10 18.40 -4.26
CA TYR A 589 15.26 17.85 -5.33
C TYR A 589 13.79 17.64 -4.91
N SER A 590 13.39 18.10 -3.72
CA SER A 590 12.03 17.97 -3.18
C SER A 590 11.49 16.53 -3.23
N THR A 591 12.35 15.53 -3.00
CA THR A 591 11.93 14.13 -2.91
C THR A 591 11.54 13.80 -1.47
N GLU A 592 10.37 13.21 -1.29
CA GLU A 592 9.85 12.78 0.01
C GLU A 592 10.85 11.81 0.69
N ILE A 593 11.34 12.18 1.87
CA ILE A 593 12.33 11.40 2.62
C ILE A 593 11.60 10.29 3.38
N GLN A 594 11.67 9.05 2.88
CA GLN A 594 11.39 7.85 3.69
C GLN A 594 12.63 7.32 4.43
N PHE A 595 13.74 8.07 4.39
CA PHE A 595 15.04 7.68 4.96
C PHE A 595 15.28 8.22 6.38
N SER A 596 14.36 9.05 6.92
CA SER A 596 14.53 9.75 8.20
C SER A 596 14.75 8.81 9.39
N ASN A 597 14.41 7.54 9.25
CA ASN A 597 14.53 6.51 10.29
C ASN A 597 15.60 5.44 10.01
N LEU A 598 16.39 5.55 8.94
CA LEU A 598 17.33 4.49 8.55
C LEU A 598 18.58 4.41 9.43
N PHE A 599 18.98 5.50 10.07
CA PHE A 599 20.13 5.56 10.97
C PHE A 599 19.73 6.26 12.26
N PRO A 600 20.22 5.88 13.44
CA PRO A 600 19.93 6.59 14.67
C PRO A 600 20.95 7.73 14.92
N LEU A 601 20.49 8.98 14.98
CA LEU A 601 21.35 10.18 15.16
C LEU A 601 22.13 10.25 16.47
N ASN A 602 21.71 9.50 17.49
CA ASN A 602 22.44 9.44 18.77
C ASN A 602 23.83 8.78 18.64
N LEU A 603 24.11 8.11 17.51
CA LEU A 603 25.43 7.55 17.20
C LEU A 603 26.32 8.54 16.42
N LEU A 604 25.83 9.71 16.02
CA LEU A 604 26.53 10.65 15.15
C LEU A 604 27.19 11.81 15.92
N PRO A 605 28.30 12.37 15.40
CA PRO A 605 28.89 13.62 15.90
C PRO A 605 27.86 14.75 16.00
N LYS A 606 28.06 15.65 16.98
CA LYS A 606 27.15 16.79 17.17
C LYS A 606 27.24 17.76 16.00
N LEU A 607 26.07 18.17 15.52
CA LEU A 607 25.89 19.11 14.42
C LEU A 607 25.43 20.46 14.95
N VAL A 608 26.14 21.53 14.60
CA VAL A 608 25.89 22.89 15.11
C VAL A 608 25.80 23.89 13.96
N THR A 609 24.75 24.72 13.91
CA THR A 609 24.60 25.78 12.89
C THR A 609 25.48 27.01 13.19
N SER A 610 25.66 27.93 12.23
CA SER A 610 26.36 29.23 12.43
C SER A 610 25.87 30.04 13.64
N TYR A 611 24.58 29.99 13.98
CA TYR A 611 24.03 30.72 15.12
C TYR A 611 24.03 29.93 16.45
N GLY A 612 24.75 28.81 16.52
CA GLY A 612 24.89 28.01 17.74
C GLY A 612 23.73 27.07 18.08
N LYS A 613 22.76 26.86 17.17
CA LYS A 613 21.71 25.84 17.34
C LYS A 613 22.29 24.42 17.15
N ASN A 614 22.06 23.54 18.12
CA ASN A 614 22.36 22.11 18.02
C ASN A 614 21.24 21.38 17.25
N LEU A 615 21.60 20.57 16.25
CA LEU A 615 20.68 19.76 15.45
C LEU A 615 20.70 18.32 15.98
N ASN A 616 19.89 18.02 16.99
CA ASN A 616 19.93 16.77 17.74
C ASN A 616 19.01 15.68 17.17
N THR A 617 18.09 16.01 16.26
CA THR A 617 17.11 15.07 15.68
C THR A 617 17.11 15.08 14.15
N HIS A 618 16.54 14.03 13.52
CA HIS A 618 16.49 13.91 12.06
C HIS A 618 15.62 15.02 11.50
N GLU A 619 14.51 15.28 12.19
CA GLU A 619 13.60 16.36 11.91
C GLU A 619 14.29 17.72 12.02
N ASP A 620 15.12 17.96 13.04
CA ASP A 620 15.84 19.23 13.18
C ASP A 620 16.75 19.54 11.99
N LEU A 621 17.50 18.55 11.51
CA LEU A 621 18.39 18.72 10.36
C LEU A 621 17.61 18.89 9.05
N VAL A 622 16.60 18.04 8.83
CA VAL A 622 15.74 18.08 7.64
C VAL A 622 14.98 19.41 7.61
N ASN A 623 14.39 19.85 8.72
CA ASN A 623 13.70 21.12 8.84
C ASN A 623 14.65 22.30 8.61
N TRP A 624 15.87 22.27 9.18
CA TRP A 624 16.86 23.31 8.94
C TRP A 624 17.26 23.41 7.47
N MET A 625 17.51 22.29 6.79
CA MET A 625 17.82 22.29 5.36
C MET A 625 16.61 22.69 4.50
N ASN A 626 15.39 22.24 4.84
CA ASN A 626 14.16 22.66 4.18
C ASN A 626 13.93 24.16 4.33
N ASP A 627 14.15 24.72 5.52
CA ASP A 627 14.07 26.18 5.74
C ASP A 627 15.07 26.93 4.85
N LEU A 628 16.26 26.35 4.64
CA LEU A 628 17.32 26.93 3.81
C LEU A 628 17.00 26.91 2.29
N TYR A 629 16.46 25.81 1.75
CA TYR A 629 16.24 25.63 0.30
C TYR A 629 14.78 25.86 -0.16
N GLN A 630 13.78 25.71 0.72
CA GLN A 630 12.34 25.80 0.38
C GLN A 630 11.67 27.12 0.82
N SER A 631 12.45 28.15 1.16
CA SER A 631 12.01 29.55 1.34
C SER A 631 11.00 29.84 2.48
N LYS A 632 10.90 28.98 3.49
CA LYS A 632 9.97 29.19 4.62
C LYS A 632 10.45 30.20 5.67
N LYS A 633 11.77 30.42 5.85
CA LYS A 633 12.35 31.46 6.72
C LYS A 633 13.63 32.09 6.15
N VAL A 634 13.77 33.41 6.29
CA VAL A 634 14.88 34.24 5.76
C VAL A 634 16.11 34.22 6.68
N ASN A 635 16.72 33.04 6.86
CA ASN A 635 17.91 32.85 7.71
C ASN A 635 19.16 32.44 6.89
N CYS A 636 19.38 33.11 5.75
CA CYS A 636 20.64 32.98 5.00
C CYS A 636 21.67 33.99 5.52
N ASP A 637 22.90 33.52 5.73
CA ASP A 637 24.08 34.32 6.02
C ASP A 637 24.98 34.46 4.78
N LEU A 638 25.85 35.47 4.79
CA LEU A 638 27.01 35.47 3.90
C LEU A 638 28.00 34.42 4.38
N ILE A 639 28.14 33.36 3.59
CA ILE A 639 29.03 32.24 3.91
C ILE A 639 30.42 32.43 3.29
N SER A 640 30.55 33.22 2.22
CA SER A 640 31.81 33.45 1.50
C SER A 640 31.89 34.84 0.84
N TYR A 641 33.11 35.41 0.82
CA TYR A 641 33.47 36.66 0.15
C TYR A 641 34.53 36.39 -0.93
N ASN A 642 34.19 36.72 -2.17
CA ASN A 642 34.95 36.46 -3.39
C ASN A 642 35.24 37.75 -4.17
N ASP A 643 36.18 37.68 -5.11
CA ASP A 643 36.69 38.82 -5.88
C ASP A 643 37.13 39.98 -4.97
N LEU A 644 38.08 39.67 -4.08
CA LEU A 644 38.59 40.61 -3.08
C LEU A 644 39.56 41.61 -3.71
N ILE A 645 39.30 42.89 -3.46
CA ILE A 645 40.08 44.02 -3.97
C ILE A 645 40.62 44.83 -2.79
N LEU A 646 41.92 45.14 -2.79
CA LEU A 646 42.54 46.01 -1.80
C LEU A 646 42.03 47.44 -1.93
N ILE A 647 41.56 48.02 -0.83
CA ILE A 647 41.03 49.39 -0.79
C ILE A 647 42.12 50.42 -1.10
N SER A 648 43.35 50.15 -0.67
CA SER A 648 44.52 50.99 -1.01
C SER A 648 44.84 51.03 -2.51
N GLN A 649 44.48 49.99 -3.27
CA GLN A 649 44.70 49.94 -4.73
C GLN A 649 43.56 50.62 -5.50
N LEU A 650 42.32 50.52 -5.00
CA LEU A 650 41.15 51.16 -5.61
C LEU A 650 41.25 52.69 -5.67
N LYS A 651 42.00 53.30 -4.75
CA LYS A 651 42.13 54.75 -4.67
C LYS A 651 43.12 55.35 -5.66
N ASN A 652 44.17 54.62 -6.05
CA ASN A 652 45.31 55.16 -6.79
C ASN A 652 45.15 55.20 -8.33
N ASN A 653 43.95 54.95 -8.86
CA ASN A 653 43.61 55.07 -10.30
C ASN A 653 44.69 54.58 -11.29
N THR A 654 45.20 53.36 -11.13
CA THR A 654 45.81 52.63 -12.26
C THR A 654 44.69 52.14 -13.18
N SER A 655 44.77 52.48 -14.47
CA SER A 655 43.76 52.15 -15.48
C SER A 655 43.36 50.67 -15.42
N LEU A 656 42.05 50.43 -15.36
CA LEU A 656 41.40 49.12 -15.49
C LEU A 656 41.55 48.58 -16.92
N VAL A 657 42.79 48.27 -17.33
CA VAL A 657 43.08 47.53 -18.55
C VAL A 657 43.87 46.29 -18.14
N ASP A 658 43.16 45.17 -18.20
CA ASP A 658 43.62 43.79 -18.39
C ASP A 658 44.96 43.37 -17.72
N GLY A 659 44.84 42.54 -16.68
CA GLY A 659 45.90 41.64 -16.22
C GLY A 659 46.84 42.18 -15.15
N GLY A 660 46.53 41.93 -13.86
CA GLY A 660 47.58 41.93 -12.82
C GLY A 660 47.23 42.49 -11.44
N LEU A 661 45.98 42.46 -10.97
CA LEU A 661 45.74 42.56 -9.52
C LEU A 661 45.92 41.17 -8.92
N GLU A 662 46.75 41.03 -7.88
CA GLU A 662 46.73 39.85 -7.02
C GLU A 662 45.38 39.81 -6.29
N THR A 663 44.35 39.26 -6.93
CA THR A 663 43.07 38.96 -6.30
C THR A 663 43.32 37.87 -5.26
N PHE A 664 43.16 38.21 -3.98
CA PHE A 664 43.27 37.23 -2.91
C PHE A 664 42.20 36.15 -3.08
N LYS A 665 42.56 34.89 -2.77
CA LYS A 665 41.63 33.75 -2.75
C LYS A 665 40.49 34.03 -1.76
N GLU A 666 39.30 33.56 -2.13
CA GLU A 666 38.08 33.43 -1.32
C GLU A 666 38.30 33.49 0.21
N LYS A 667 37.56 34.36 0.90
CA LYS A 667 37.57 34.45 2.37
C LYS A 667 36.25 34.00 2.97
N GLN A 668 36.35 33.19 4.01
CA GLN A 668 35.23 32.64 4.76
C GLN A 668 35.17 33.33 6.14
N PRO A 669 34.02 33.86 6.56
CA PRO A 669 33.84 34.28 7.95
C PRO A 669 34.16 33.15 8.91
N GLU A 670 34.85 33.42 10.02
CA GLU A 670 35.07 32.50 11.15
C GLU A 670 35.97 31.27 10.88
N ILE A 671 36.50 31.12 9.67
CA ILE A 671 37.44 30.04 9.30
C ILE A 671 38.80 30.68 9.00
N ALA A 672 39.75 30.58 9.93
CA ALA A 672 41.08 31.17 9.76
C ALA A 672 41.97 30.35 8.81
N ASN A 673 42.02 29.03 9.01
CA ASN A 673 42.79 28.09 8.21
C ASN A 673 42.00 26.78 8.08
N PHE A 674 42.14 26.13 6.92
CA PHE A 674 41.66 24.78 6.66
C PHE A 674 42.72 24.04 5.84
N LYS A 675 42.77 22.71 5.98
CA LYS A 675 43.77 21.90 5.27
C LYS A 675 43.32 21.54 3.86
N GLU A 676 42.05 21.16 3.72
CA GLU A 676 41.46 20.70 2.47
C GLU A 676 40.10 21.38 2.24
N LYS A 677 39.83 21.71 0.98
CA LYS A 677 38.52 22.17 0.49
C LYS A 677 38.06 21.15 -0.53
N LEU A 678 36.93 20.49 -0.23
CA LEU A 678 36.33 19.45 -1.06
C LEU A 678 34.88 19.85 -1.36
N SER A 679 34.34 19.41 -2.50
CA SER A 679 32.89 19.36 -2.66
C SER A 679 32.28 18.33 -1.70
N LEU A 680 30.99 18.44 -1.41
CA LEU A 680 30.29 17.44 -0.60
C LEU A 680 30.43 16.03 -1.18
N GLU A 681 30.34 15.89 -2.51
CA GLU A 681 30.55 14.62 -3.22
C GLU A 681 31.97 14.07 -3.01
N GLU A 682 33.01 14.89 -3.20
CA GLU A 682 34.40 14.45 -3.00
C GLU A 682 34.71 14.11 -1.55
N TRP A 683 34.13 14.82 -0.57
CA TRP A 683 34.34 14.55 0.85
C TRP A 683 33.67 13.26 1.33
N VAL A 684 32.54 12.94 0.72
CA VAL A 684 31.81 11.69 0.91
C VAL A 684 32.63 10.52 0.35
N GLY A 685 33.19 10.65 -0.86
CA GLY A 685 34.08 9.65 -1.47
C GLY A 685 33.44 8.26 -1.62
N ASP A 686 34.27 7.20 -1.61
CA ASP A 686 33.86 5.78 -1.81
C ASP A 686 32.91 5.23 -0.72
N ALA A 687 32.75 5.92 0.41
CA ALA A 687 31.80 5.53 1.46
C ALA A 687 30.35 5.46 0.94
N VAL A 688 30.12 6.15 -0.16
CA VAL A 688 28.90 6.09 -0.94
C VAL A 688 29.36 5.59 -2.29
N ASN A 689 29.14 4.31 -2.59
CA ASN A 689 28.90 4.00 -3.99
C ASN A 689 27.76 4.96 -4.39
N ASP A 690 28.05 6.01 -5.16
CA ASP A 690 27.11 7.09 -5.53
C ASP A 690 25.75 6.56 -5.99
N ASN A 691 25.78 5.33 -6.50
CA ASN A 691 24.61 4.61 -6.95
C ASN A 691 23.78 3.94 -5.85
N LEU A 692 24.31 3.58 -4.66
CA LEU A 692 23.55 2.87 -3.62
C LEU A 692 22.30 3.65 -3.21
N MET A 693 22.37 4.98 -3.11
CA MET A 693 21.19 5.80 -2.84
C MET A 693 20.18 5.78 -3.97
N SER A 694 20.65 5.94 -5.22
CA SER A 694 19.76 5.84 -6.37
C SER A 694 19.12 4.46 -6.42
N TRP A 695 19.90 3.40 -6.23
CA TRP A 695 19.46 2.01 -6.25
C TRP A 695 18.50 1.68 -5.12
N THR A 696 18.75 2.14 -3.90
CA THR A 696 17.79 1.96 -2.79
C THR A 696 16.44 2.58 -3.14
N ARG A 697 16.44 3.78 -3.72
CA ARG A 697 15.20 4.45 -4.15
C ARG A 697 14.55 3.76 -5.35
N ASP A 698 15.34 3.45 -6.37
CA ASP A 698 14.87 2.99 -7.67
C ASP A 698 14.45 1.50 -7.63
N PHE A 699 15.04 0.72 -6.74
CA PHE A 699 14.82 -0.73 -6.58
C PHE A 699 14.23 -1.13 -5.23
N ASN A 700 14.00 -0.18 -4.31
CA ASN A 700 13.39 -0.43 -2.99
C ASN A 700 14.15 -1.48 -2.14
N LEU A 701 15.49 -1.40 -2.12
CA LEU A 701 16.38 -2.44 -1.58
C LEU A 701 16.16 -2.82 -0.10
N PHE A 702 15.63 -1.92 0.72
CA PHE A 702 15.48 -2.15 2.17
C PHE A 702 14.09 -2.61 2.58
N ARG A 703 13.25 -2.98 1.61
CA ARG A 703 11.87 -3.40 1.83
C ARG A 703 11.76 -4.92 1.86
N GLY A 704 10.86 -5.45 2.68
CA GLY A 704 10.53 -6.87 2.64
C GLY A 704 9.74 -7.24 1.38
N LEU A 705 9.62 -8.53 1.12
CA LEU A 705 8.91 -9.12 -0.01
C LEU A 705 7.58 -9.74 0.48
N ILE A 706 6.48 -9.41 -0.19
CA ILE A 706 5.13 -9.91 0.10
C ILE A 706 4.78 -10.99 -0.93
N ILE A 707 4.19 -12.09 -0.48
CA ILE A 707 3.55 -13.07 -1.37
C ILE A 707 2.05 -12.79 -1.35
N ASN A 708 1.49 -12.38 -2.49
CA ASN A 708 0.07 -12.03 -2.58
C ASN A 708 -0.82 -13.28 -2.80
N LYS A 709 -2.15 -13.08 -2.79
CA LYS A 709 -3.13 -14.17 -2.98
C LYS A 709 -3.05 -14.87 -4.34
N ASN A 710 -2.42 -14.25 -5.33
CA ASN A 710 -2.18 -14.82 -6.65
C ASN A 710 -0.79 -15.44 -6.75
N GLU A 711 -0.15 -15.71 -5.60
CA GLU A 711 1.20 -16.24 -5.46
C GLU A 711 2.28 -15.35 -6.11
N LYS A 712 2.02 -14.09 -6.43
CA LYS A 712 3.05 -13.19 -6.96
C LYS A 712 3.82 -12.53 -5.83
N ILE A 713 5.12 -12.35 -6.04
CA ILE A 713 5.99 -11.67 -5.09
C ILE A 713 6.06 -10.18 -5.43
N GLU A 714 5.74 -9.36 -4.45
CA GLU A 714 5.72 -7.90 -4.56
C GLU A 714 6.63 -7.29 -3.48
N ILE A 715 7.06 -6.04 -3.71
CA ILE A 715 7.82 -5.31 -2.72
C ILE A 715 6.86 -4.65 -1.72
N SER A 716 7.17 -4.76 -0.43
CA SER A 716 6.35 -4.23 0.66
C SER A 716 6.19 -2.71 0.64
N LYS A 717 5.19 -2.22 1.39
CA LYS A 717 4.86 -0.79 1.46
C LYS A 717 5.69 -0.03 2.50
N LYS A 718 6.16 -0.71 3.54
CA LYS A 718 6.96 -0.12 4.63
C LYS A 718 8.35 -0.74 4.68
N ILE A 719 9.30 0.00 5.24
CA ILE A 719 10.68 -0.47 5.45
C ILE A 719 10.73 -1.14 6.84
N PRO A 720 10.99 -2.46 6.94
CA PRO A 720 11.06 -3.14 8.24
C PRO A 720 12.37 -2.94 8.98
N ILE A 721 13.44 -2.53 8.28
CA ILE A 721 14.82 -2.48 8.82
C ILE A 721 15.36 -1.06 8.98
N ARG A 722 16.34 -0.93 9.88
CA ARG A 722 17.26 0.20 10.07
C ARG A 722 18.67 -0.27 9.83
N ILE A 723 19.53 0.59 9.32
CA ILE A 723 20.91 0.30 8.97
C ILE A 723 21.82 0.76 10.11
N ILE A 724 22.65 -0.16 10.58
CA ILE A 724 23.65 0.06 11.63
C ILE A 724 25.03 0.31 11.00
N LYS A 725 25.30 -0.33 9.86
CA LYS A 725 26.54 -0.21 9.08
C LYS A 725 26.19 -0.10 7.60
N ILE A 726 26.85 0.77 6.85
CA ILE A 726 26.62 0.95 5.41
C ILE A 726 26.74 -0.42 4.71
N PRO A 727 25.74 -0.82 3.89
CA PRO A 727 25.78 -2.06 3.13
C PRO A 727 27.01 -2.15 2.24
N GLU A 728 27.63 -3.32 2.19
CA GLU A 728 28.77 -3.56 1.31
C GLU A 728 28.25 -3.75 -0.11
N VAL A 729 28.84 -2.99 -1.05
CA VAL A 729 28.47 -3.02 -2.47
C VAL A 729 29.70 -3.43 -3.26
N ASN A 730 29.66 -4.65 -3.81
CA ASN A 730 30.76 -5.25 -4.52
C ASN A 730 30.43 -5.29 -6.02
N PRO A 731 31.30 -4.77 -6.91
CA PRO A 731 31.15 -5.03 -8.33
C PRO A 731 31.29 -6.54 -8.58
N CYS A 732 30.31 -7.15 -9.22
CA CYS A 732 30.37 -8.53 -9.68
C CYS A 732 30.29 -8.53 -11.20
N VAL A 733 31.11 -9.33 -11.88
CA VAL A 733 31.00 -9.49 -13.34
C VAL A 733 30.73 -10.96 -13.57
N ASN A 734 29.48 -11.33 -13.38
CA ASN A 734 29.03 -12.70 -13.56
C ASN A 734 27.89 -12.71 -14.58
N SER A 735 27.97 -13.57 -15.58
CA SER A 735 26.89 -13.73 -16.54
C SER A 735 26.73 -15.21 -16.81
N TYR A 736 25.53 -15.72 -16.56
CA TYR A 736 25.27 -17.15 -16.64
C TYR A 736 23.89 -17.45 -17.18
N LEU A 737 23.74 -18.65 -17.73
CA LEU A 737 22.48 -19.28 -18.06
C LEU A 737 22.19 -20.38 -17.04
N ARG A 738 20.95 -20.39 -16.52
CA ARG A 738 20.42 -21.47 -15.69
C ARG A 738 19.12 -22.01 -16.23
N ILE A 739 18.94 -23.32 -16.16
CA ILE A 739 17.67 -23.98 -16.47
C ILE A 739 17.06 -24.49 -15.17
N ILE A 740 15.80 -24.13 -14.92
CA ILE A 740 15.10 -24.50 -13.69
C ILE A 740 13.80 -25.19 -14.04
N LYS A 741 13.57 -26.35 -13.42
CA LYS A 741 12.33 -27.12 -13.53
C LYS A 741 11.50 -26.91 -12.26
N PRO A 742 10.51 -26.01 -12.26
CA PRO A 742 9.67 -25.81 -11.07
C PRO A 742 8.82 -27.06 -10.83
N SER A 743 8.86 -27.58 -9.61
CA SER A 743 8.02 -28.68 -9.15
C SER A 743 6.65 -28.20 -8.66
N THR A 744 6.56 -26.94 -8.21
CA THR A 744 5.34 -26.33 -7.64
C THR A 744 5.01 -24.96 -8.25
N LYS A 745 3.75 -24.54 -8.17
CA LYS A 745 3.32 -23.17 -8.55
C LYS A 745 4.05 -22.09 -7.74
N PHE A 746 4.37 -22.39 -6.48
CA PHE A 746 5.13 -21.50 -5.61
C PHE A 746 6.59 -21.32 -6.06
N GLU A 747 7.27 -22.39 -6.50
CA GLU A 747 8.60 -22.28 -7.11
C GLU A 747 8.57 -21.45 -8.39
N LEU A 748 7.53 -21.61 -9.22
CA LEU A 748 7.34 -20.80 -10.42
C LEU A 748 7.18 -19.31 -10.09
N ALA A 749 6.45 -18.99 -9.01
CA ALA A 749 6.33 -17.63 -8.50
C ALA A 749 7.67 -17.02 -8.06
N LEU A 750 8.47 -17.79 -7.31
CA LEU A 750 9.83 -17.39 -6.89
C LEU A 750 10.71 -17.09 -8.11
N ILE A 751 10.75 -18.02 -9.06
CA ILE A 751 11.53 -17.91 -10.31
C ILE A 751 11.10 -16.68 -11.10
N SER A 752 9.79 -16.45 -11.23
CA SER A 752 9.24 -15.31 -11.96
C SER A 752 9.61 -13.96 -11.35
N SER A 753 9.99 -13.97 -10.07
CA SER A 753 10.38 -12.82 -9.25
C SER A 753 11.89 -12.76 -9.00
N ASN A 754 12.68 -13.52 -9.78
CA ASN A 754 14.14 -13.60 -9.69
C ASN A 754 14.68 -14.15 -8.36
N ILE A 755 13.92 -15.00 -7.69
CA ILE A 755 14.36 -15.77 -6.53
C ILE A 755 14.65 -17.19 -6.99
N LEU A 756 15.81 -17.73 -6.62
CA LEU A 756 16.21 -19.08 -7.00
C LEU A 756 15.90 -20.04 -5.83
N PRO A 757 14.95 -21.00 -5.99
CA PRO A 757 14.54 -21.90 -4.91
C PRO A 757 15.68 -22.75 -4.37
N ASN A 758 16.48 -23.36 -5.27
CA ASN A 758 17.55 -24.30 -4.92
C ASN A 758 18.72 -23.68 -4.15
N GLU A 759 18.84 -22.35 -4.13
CA GLU A 759 19.87 -21.64 -3.36
C GLU A 759 19.39 -21.24 -1.95
N ASN A 760 18.11 -21.43 -1.63
CA ASN A 760 17.53 -21.11 -0.31
C ASN A 760 16.73 -22.32 0.27
N PRO A 761 17.34 -23.52 0.36
CA PRO A 761 16.63 -24.73 0.77
C PRO A 761 16.13 -24.70 2.22
N ASP A 762 16.81 -23.95 3.10
CA ASP A 762 16.43 -23.81 4.51
C ASP A 762 15.17 -22.93 4.68
N THR A 763 14.96 -21.98 3.76
CA THR A 763 13.79 -21.10 3.76
C THR A 763 12.62 -21.73 3.01
N PHE A 764 12.89 -22.48 1.95
CA PHE A 764 11.88 -23.16 1.13
C PHE A 764 12.16 -24.67 1.09
N PRO A 765 11.91 -25.42 2.18
CA PRO A 765 12.10 -26.86 2.20
C PRO A 765 11.25 -27.52 1.11
N SER A 766 11.77 -28.59 0.50
CA SER A 766 11.09 -29.31 -0.57
C SER A 766 9.67 -29.71 -0.12
N LEU A 767 8.67 -29.14 -0.79
CA LEU A 767 7.25 -29.29 -0.44
C LEU A 767 6.79 -30.76 -0.48
N GLU A 768 7.53 -31.63 -1.18
CA GLU A 768 7.30 -33.07 -1.26
C GLU A 768 7.39 -33.80 0.10
N SER A 769 8.11 -33.26 1.09
CA SER A 769 8.36 -33.97 2.36
C SER A 769 7.20 -33.94 3.35
N ASN A 770 6.24 -33.02 3.20
CA ASN A 770 5.16 -32.82 4.19
C ASN A 770 3.87 -33.61 3.90
N VAL A 771 3.76 -34.28 2.74
CA VAL A 771 2.54 -35.04 2.37
C VAL A 771 2.45 -36.38 3.10
N LYS A 772 3.56 -36.98 3.54
CA LYS A 772 3.53 -38.31 4.17
C LYS A 772 2.95 -38.37 5.59
N ASN A 773 2.76 -37.23 6.27
CA ASN A 773 2.23 -37.20 7.63
C ASN A 773 0.76 -36.73 7.73
N CYS A 774 0.10 -36.39 6.61
CA CYS A 774 -1.29 -35.91 6.62
C CYS A 774 -2.29 -36.88 5.97
N THR A 775 -1.87 -38.07 5.51
CA THR A 775 -2.75 -39.00 4.79
C THR A 775 -3.59 -39.94 5.66
N HIS A 776 -3.72 -39.71 6.97
CA HIS A 776 -4.51 -40.58 7.86
C HIS A 776 -5.74 -39.97 8.54
N LEU A 777 -6.17 -38.78 8.15
CA LEU A 777 -7.44 -38.22 8.64
C LEU A 777 -8.20 -37.56 7.48
N LEU A 778 -9.23 -38.29 7.01
CA LEU A 778 -10.49 -37.88 6.35
C LEU A 778 -10.82 -38.82 5.17
N VAL A 779 -11.53 -39.92 5.50
CA VAL A 779 -12.28 -40.77 4.56
C VAL A 779 -13.77 -40.59 4.88
N GLU A 780 -14.55 -40.36 3.81
CA GLU A 780 -16.01 -40.52 3.66
C GLU A 780 -16.98 -39.69 4.52
N ASN A 781 -17.68 -38.73 3.90
CA ASN A 781 -19.01 -39.00 3.33
C ASN A 781 -19.58 -37.81 2.52
N ASP A 782 -20.56 -38.15 1.69
CA ASP A 782 -20.88 -37.58 0.38
C ASP A 782 -21.82 -36.34 0.34
N ILE A 783 -21.55 -35.51 -0.70
CA ILE A 783 -22.45 -34.93 -1.72
C ILE A 783 -23.71 -34.15 -1.29
N ASN A 784 -23.76 -32.87 -1.66
CA ASN A 784 -24.75 -32.37 -2.62
C ASN A 784 -24.29 -31.07 -3.30
N GLY A 785 -24.40 -31.05 -4.64
CA GLY A 785 -23.74 -30.11 -5.53
C GLY A 785 -24.36 -28.72 -5.61
N HIS A 786 -23.58 -27.79 -6.16
CA HIS A 786 -23.95 -26.90 -7.29
C HIS A 786 -22.73 -26.04 -7.67
N GLU A 787 -22.39 -26.07 -8.96
CA GLU A 787 -21.68 -25.06 -9.76
C GLU A 787 -20.38 -24.41 -9.22
N LEU A 788 -19.23 -24.97 -9.63
CA LEU A 788 -17.97 -24.24 -9.78
C LEU A 788 -17.69 -24.05 -11.28
N SER A 789 -17.94 -22.85 -11.79
CA SER A 789 -17.53 -22.42 -13.12
C SER A 789 -16.25 -21.56 -13.05
N THR A 790 -15.20 -22.11 -13.66
CA THR A 790 -14.17 -21.43 -14.45
C THR A 790 -13.33 -20.31 -13.81
N LEU A 791 -12.07 -20.64 -13.50
CA LEU A 791 -10.92 -19.76 -13.71
C LEU A 791 -9.96 -20.40 -14.74
N PRO A 792 -9.25 -19.61 -15.56
CA PRO A 792 -8.61 -20.06 -16.79
C PRO A 792 -7.18 -20.54 -16.56
N LEU A 793 -6.88 -21.70 -17.12
CA LEU A 793 -5.51 -22.18 -17.34
C LEU A 793 -4.84 -21.35 -18.43
N ILE A 794 -3.61 -20.93 -18.14
CA ILE A 794 -2.64 -20.37 -19.07
C ILE A 794 -2.25 -21.49 -20.05
N GLU A 795 -2.84 -21.50 -21.24
CA GLU A 795 -2.39 -22.33 -22.35
C GLU A 795 -1.40 -21.55 -23.22
N SER A 796 -0.13 -21.91 -23.09
CA SER A 796 0.85 -21.76 -24.17
C SER A 796 0.68 -22.89 -25.18
N ASN A 797 0.46 -22.56 -26.46
CA ASN A 797 0.97 -23.29 -27.64
C ASN A 797 0.81 -22.39 -28.88
N ILE A 798 1.90 -22.05 -29.59
CA ILE A 798 2.47 -22.80 -30.72
C ILE A 798 1.39 -23.12 -31.76
N ASN A 799 1.37 -22.34 -32.84
CA ASN A 799 0.62 -22.65 -34.05
C ASN A 799 1.33 -23.77 -34.82
N ASN A 800 0.76 -24.96 -34.82
CA ASN A 800 1.07 -26.00 -35.80
C ASN A 800 0.20 -25.82 -37.04
N HIS A 801 0.84 -25.61 -38.20
CA HIS A 801 0.34 -26.14 -39.47
C HIS A 801 1.06 -27.47 -39.69
N GLU A 802 0.47 -28.57 -39.22
CA GLU A 802 0.38 -29.86 -39.94
C GLU A 802 -0.36 -30.90 -39.08
N LEU A 803 -1.25 -31.62 -39.79
CA LEU A 803 -1.95 -32.87 -39.45
C LEU A 803 -1.04 -33.84 -38.65
N SER A 804 -1.48 -34.77 -37.81
CA SER A 804 -2.75 -35.49 -37.65
C SER A 804 -2.53 -36.55 -36.57
N THR A 805 -3.62 -37.15 -36.08
CA THR A 805 -3.67 -38.37 -35.26
C THR A 805 -3.46 -38.18 -33.75
N LEU A 806 -4.57 -37.93 -33.04
CA LEU A 806 -4.77 -38.50 -31.70
C LEU A 806 -4.94 -40.02 -31.84
N PRO A 807 -4.29 -40.83 -30.99
CA PRO A 807 -4.93 -41.96 -30.37
C PRO A 807 -5.34 -41.60 -28.95
N LEU A 808 -6.64 -41.78 -28.67
CA LEU A 808 -7.15 -42.06 -27.33
C LEU A 808 -6.33 -43.21 -26.72
N VAL A 809 -5.75 -43.03 -25.53
CA VAL A 809 -5.44 -44.17 -24.65
C VAL A 809 -5.78 -43.81 -23.20
N LYS A 810 -6.52 -44.75 -22.62
CA LYS A 810 -7.02 -44.85 -21.26
C LYS A 810 -5.90 -44.93 -20.22
N SER A 811 -6.28 -44.61 -18.99
CA SER A 811 -5.71 -45.07 -17.72
C SER A 811 -4.83 -46.33 -17.81
N ASN A 812 -3.71 -46.34 -17.09
CA ASN A 812 -3.38 -47.46 -16.21
C ASN A 812 -2.38 -47.02 -15.13
N VAL A 813 -2.85 -47.13 -13.89
CA VAL A 813 -2.06 -47.24 -12.67
C VAL A 813 -1.18 -48.48 -12.77
N ASN A 814 0.08 -48.37 -12.36
CA ASN A 814 0.85 -49.49 -11.83
C ASN A 814 1.68 -48.99 -10.65
N ASN A 815 1.20 -49.32 -9.44
CA ASN A 815 2.05 -49.45 -8.26
C ASN A 815 2.91 -50.70 -8.44
N HIS A 816 4.22 -50.61 -8.18
CA HIS A 816 4.95 -51.60 -7.36
C HIS A 816 6.37 -51.12 -7.02
N GLU A 817 6.65 -51.12 -5.71
CA GLU A 817 7.87 -51.54 -5.00
C GLU A 817 9.16 -50.68 -4.99
N LEU A 818 9.31 -50.01 -3.83
CA LEU A 818 10.39 -50.13 -2.82
C LEU A 818 11.87 -50.11 -3.29
N SER A 819 12.66 -49.16 -2.77
CA SER A 819 13.64 -49.49 -1.72
C SER A 819 14.29 -48.26 -1.05
N THR A 820 14.29 -48.36 0.28
CA THR A 820 15.19 -47.81 1.30
C THR A 820 16.48 -47.12 0.86
N LEU A 821 16.73 -45.92 1.41
CA LEU A 821 17.97 -45.60 2.14
C LEU A 821 17.79 -44.34 2.98
N SER A 822 17.72 -44.56 4.29
CA SER A 822 17.85 -43.56 5.34
C SER A 822 19.25 -42.96 5.35
N HIS A 823 19.36 -41.64 5.33
CA HIS A 823 20.49 -40.96 5.96
C HIS A 823 20.02 -39.75 6.76
N ASP A 824 20.27 -39.86 8.08
CA ASP A 824 20.19 -38.81 9.07
C ASP A 824 20.92 -37.53 8.61
N LYS A 825 20.17 -36.44 8.44
CA LYS A 825 20.65 -35.07 8.60
C LYS A 825 19.54 -34.22 9.24
N ASN A 826 19.83 -33.78 10.47
CA ASN A 826 19.22 -32.68 11.23
C ASN A 826 17.82 -32.19 10.79
N LYS A 827 16.79 -32.62 11.54
CA LYS A 827 15.42 -32.09 11.49
C LYS A 827 15.41 -30.60 11.88
N PHE A 828 15.32 -29.70 10.90
CA PHE A 828 14.70 -28.38 11.08
C PHE A 828 13.25 -28.45 10.58
N ASN A 829 12.32 -27.88 11.34
CA ASN A 829 10.89 -27.99 11.12
C ASN A 829 10.44 -27.22 9.86
N SER A 830 9.89 -27.94 8.89
CA SER A 830 9.32 -27.45 7.62
C SER A 830 7.99 -26.70 7.75
N TYR A 831 7.66 -26.14 8.92
CA TYR A 831 6.32 -25.61 9.26
C TYR A 831 6.21 -24.08 9.23
N GLU A 832 7.31 -23.35 9.05
CA GLU A 832 7.36 -21.90 9.36
C GLU A 832 6.66 -21.01 8.31
N ILE A 833 6.64 -21.40 7.03
CA ILE A 833 5.98 -20.62 5.95
C ILE A 833 4.55 -21.11 5.68
N SER A 834 4.26 -22.40 5.88
CA SER A 834 2.93 -23.00 5.62
C SER A 834 1.86 -22.60 6.66
N ALA A 835 2.27 -22.04 7.80
CA ALA A 835 1.37 -21.58 8.86
C ALA A 835 0.69 -20.23 8.55
N PHE A 836 1.20 -19.45 7.58
CA PHE A 836 0.47 -18.29 7.06
C PHE A 836 -0.45 -18.75 5.92
N PRO A 837 -1.72 -18.30 5.85
CA PRO A 837 -2.63 -18.69 4.80
C PRO A 837 -2.20 -18.06 3.46
N LEU A 838 -1.22 -18.68 2.83
CA LEU A 838 -1.03 -18.65 1.39
C LEU A 838 -2.24 -19.39 0.81
N GLY A 839 -2.89 -18.81 -0.20
CA GLY A 839 -4.07 -19.43 -0.82
C GLY A 839 -3.76 -20.89 -1.16
N LYS A 840 -4.75 -21.79 -0.98
CA LYS A 840 -4.61 -23.23 -1.23
C LYS A 840 -3.79 -23.47 -2.50
N SER A 841 -2.56 -23.98 -2.35
CA SER A 841 -1.81 -24.51 -3.47
C SER A 841 -2.46 -25.85 -3.81
N ASP A 842 -3.21 -25.92 -4.90
CA ASP A 842 -3.64 -27.21 -5.42
C ASP A 842 -2.37 -28.06 -5.67
N ASP A 843 -2.28 -29.22 -5.00
CA ASP A 843 -1.20 -30.24 -5.09
C ASP A 843 -1.18 -30.93 -6.47
N ASN A 844 -1.25 -30.16 -7.54
CA ASN A 844 -1.04 -30.66 -8.89
C ASN A 844 0.44 -30.44 -9.23
N ASN A 845 1.20 -31.52 -9.35
CA ASN A 845 2.56 -31.52 -9.90
C ASN A 845 2.63 -30.59 -11.11
N TYR A 846 3.43 -29.52 -11.02
CA TYR A 846 3.61 -28.58 -12.13
C TYR A 846 4.61 -29.16 -13.14
N GLU A 847 4.31 -30.33 -13.69
CA GLU A 847 5.14 -30.95 -14.72
C GLU A 847 4.72 -30.44 -16.11
N GLY A 848 5.55 -29.58 -16.72
CA GLY A 848 5.30 -29.21 -18.11
C GLY A 848 6.34 -28.31 -18.79
N TYR A 849 7.05 -27.44 -18.06
CA TYR A 849 7.91 -26.44 -18.69
C TYR A 849 9.22 -26.15 -17.95
N ASP A 850 10.31 -26.07 -18.71
CA ASP A 850 11.64 -25.68 -18.25
C ASP A 850 11.81 -24.16 -18.37
N HIS A 851 12.24 -23.50 -17.30
CA HIS A 851 12.51 -22.07 -17.27
C HIS A 851 13.99 -21.80 -17.52
N VAL A 852 14.30 -21.21 -18.67
CA VAL A 852 15.66 -20.79 -19.03
C VAL A 852 15.85 -19.34 -18.61
N LEU A 853 16.82 -19.09 -17.74
CA LEU A 853 17.16 -17.78 -17.22
C LEU A 853 18.57 -17.41 -17.68
N VAL A 854 18.74 -16.22 -18.26
CA VAL A 854 20.07 -15.63 -18.51
C VAL A 854 20.21 -14.42 -17.61
N LYS A 855 21.20 -14.45 -16.72
CA LYS A 855 21.49 -13.39 -15.76
C LYS A 855 22.80 -12.71 -16.14
N SER A 856 22.86 -11.40 -15.96
CA SER A 856 24.10 -10.62 -16.03
C SER A 856 24.17 -9.74 -14.80
N GLU A 857 24.88 -10.22 -13.79
CA GLU A 857 25.07 -9.55 -12.50
C GLU A 857 26.24 -8.56 -12.62
N LYS A 858 26.03 -7.34 -12.11
CA LYS A 858 26.97 -6.21 -12.19
C LYS A 858 27.40 -5.70 -10.82
N TYR A 859 26.49 -5.75 -9.85
CA TYR A 859 26.76 -5.36 -8.47
C TYR A 859 26.05 -6.31 -7.51
N GLU A 860 26.71 -6.68 -6.44
CA GLU A 860 26.17 -7.40 -5.30
C GLU A 860 26.08 -6.45 -4.12
N ILE A 861 24.91 -6.37 -3.50
CA ILE A 861 24.65 -5.56 -2.31
C ILE A 861 24.38 -6.52 -1.15
N HIS A 862 25.18 -6.42 -0.10
CA HIS A 862 25.10 -7.31 1.05
C HIS A 862 24.52 -6.57 2.27
N LEU A 863 23.41 -7.10 2.78
CA LEU A 863 22.65 -6.65 3.95
C LEU A 863 22.78 -7.70 5.06
N ASN A 864 23.95 -7.73 5.71
CA ASN A 864 24.20 -8.64 6.82
C ASN A 864 23.20 -8.39 7.97
N ILE A 865 22.75 -9.44 8.65
CA ILE A 865 21.93 -9.35 9.86
C ILE A 865 22.63 -8.52 10.96
N ASP A 866 23.96 -8.55 11.03
CA ASP A 866 24.74 -7.72 11.97
C ASP A 866 24.77 -6.23 11.58
N SER A 867 24.45 -5.91 10.33
CA SER A 867 24.42 -4.54 9.81
C SER A 867 23.04 -3.90 9.85
N ILE A 868 22.00 -4.65 10.25
CA ILE A 868 20.61 -4.19 10.24
C ILE A 868 19.91 -4.50 11.57
N ASN A 869 18.96 -3.65 11.94
CA ASN A 869 18.05 -3.88 13.07
C ASN A 869 16.61 -3.69 12.61
N PRO A 870 15.60 -4.29 13.26
CA PRO A 870 14.21 -3.94 13.00
C PRO A 870 13.93 -2.46 13.34
N THR A 871 13.02 -1.84 12.61
CA THR A 871 12.49 -0.52 12.96
C THR A 871 11.65 -0.61 14.23
N GLY A 872 11.65 0.44 15.06
CA GLY A 872 10.82 0.47 16.27
C GLY A 872 9.32 0.34 15.97
N GLU A 873 8.86 0.87 14.83
CA GLU A 873 7.49 0.70 14.35
C GLU A 873 7.17 -0.77 14.03
N PHE A 874 8.08 -1.48 13.36
CA PHE A 874 7.91 -2.90 13.06
C PHE A 874 7.93 -3.75 14.34
N GLU A 875 8.86 -3.50 15.26
CA GLU A 875 8.91 -4.21 16.55
C GLU A 875 7.61 -4.01 17.35
N GLN A 876 7.08 -2.79 17.38
CA GLN A 876 5.83 -2.46 18.06
C GLN A 876 4.64 -3.14 17.40
N ALA A 877 4.54 -3.10 16.07
CA ALA A 877 3.46 -3.76 15.34
C ALA A 877 3.45 -5.28 15.58
N ILE A 878 4.63 -5.91 15.67
CA ILE A 878 4.75 -7.32 16.04
C ILE A 878 4.29 -7.55 17.48
N GLU A 879 4.70 -6.71 18.43
CA GLU A 879 4.29 -6.88 19.83
C GLU A 879 2.76 -6.73 20.01
N GLU A 880 2.15 -5.76 19.32
CA GLU A 880 0.70 -5.58 19.27
C GLU A 880 0.00 -6.80 18.64
N ALA A 881 0.56 -7.35 17.55
CA ALA A 881 0.04 -8.55 16.90
C ALA A 881 0.15 -9.79 17.79
N LEU A 882 1.27 -9.94 18.51
CA LEU A 882 1.46 -11.01 19.48
C LEU A 882 0.48 -10.91 20.65
N ASN A 883 0.15 -9.71 21.11
CA ASN A 883 -0.81 -9.52 22.21
C ASN A 883 -2.30 -9.59 21.76
N SER A 884 -2.57 -9.77 20.47
CA SER A 884 -3.92 -9.93 19.94
C SER A 884 -4.55 -11.27 20.30
N MET A 885 -5.89 -11.29 20.46
CA MET A 885 -6.70 -12.52 20.53
C MET A 885 -6.70 -13.32 19.22
N LYS A 886 -6.38 -12.68 18.09
CA LYS A 886 -6.27 -13.31 16.76
C LYS A 886 -4.85 -13.12 16.21
N PRO A 887 -3.82 -13.69 16.86
CA PRO A 887 -2.43 -13.35 16.59
C PRO A 887 -1.98 -13.73 15.17
N LEU A 888 -2.45 -14.86 14.61
CA LEU A 888 -2.11 -15.27 13.24
C LEU A 888 -2.57 -14.24 12.20
N LYS A 889 -3.82 -13.76 12.33
CA LYS A 889 -4.37 -12.73 11.44
C LYS A 889 -3.69 -11.37 11.64
N ALA A 890 -3.40 -11.01 12.89
CA ALA A 890 -2.70 -9.77 13.18
C ALA A 890 -1.27 -9.79 12.61
N LEU A 891 -0.52 -10.88 12.80
CA LEU A 891 0.82 -11.08 12.22
C LEU A 891 0.76 -11.06 10.69
N GLN A 892 -0.23 -11.71 10.07
CA GLN A 892 -0.44 -11.64 8.62
C GLN A 892 -0.68 -10.19 8.16
N GLY A 893 -1.45 -9.40 8.91
CA GLY A 893 -1.62 -7.97 8.67
C GLY A 893 -0.30 -7.21 8.68
N VAL A 894 0.56 -7.45 9.67
CA VAL A 894 1.90 -6.84 9.76
C VAL A 894 2.76 -7.25 8.57
N PHE A 895 2.86 -8.54 8.24
CA PHE A 895 3.68 -9.01 7.11
C PHE A 895 3.13 -8.58 5.74
N ASN A 896 1.83 -8.30 5.61
CA ASN A 896 1.26 -7.68 4.40
C ASN A 896 1.67 -6.22 4.23
N GLU A 897 2.11 -5.52 5.29
CA GLU A 897 2.61 -4.14 5.19
C GLU A 897 4.13 -4.09 5.02
N TYR A 898 4.86 -4.93 5.77
CA TYR A 898 6.31 -4.90 5.91
C TYR A 898 7.04 -5.97 5.08
N GLY A 899 6.33 -6.98 4.56
CA GLY A 899 6.88 -8.14 3.86
C GLY A 899 6.92 -9.40 4.73
N LEU A 900 6.75 -10.57 4.10
CA LEU A 900 6.93 -11.87 4.76
C LEU A 900 8.39 -12.33 4.72
N LEU A 901 9.10 -11.99 3.64
CA LEU A 901 10.48 -12.40 3.39
C LEU A 901 11.40 -11.18 3.31
N PHE A 902 12.69 -11.37 3.54
CA PHE A 902 13.71 -10.33 3.41
C PHE A 902 14.96 -10.92 2.73
N SER A 903 15.54 -10.17 1.80
CA SER A 903 16.74 -10.61 1.07
C SER A 903 17.98 -9.99 1.70
N GLN A 904 18.92 -10.82 2.13
CA GLN A 904 20.20 -10.35 2.64
C GLN A 904 21.20 -10.05 1.51
N ARG A 905 20.98 -10.56 0.29
CA ARG A 905 21.82 -10.26 -0.88
C ARG A 905 21.01 -9.84 -2.08
N ILE A 906 21.32 -8.68 -2.63
CA ILE A 906 20.62 -8.16 -3.81
C ILE A 906 21.62 -7.98 -4.95
N PHE A 907 21.38 -8.66 -6.07
CA PHE A 907 22.21 -8.56 -7.26
C PHE A 907 21.55 -7.62 -8.26
N LEU A 908 22.23 -6.53 -8.57
CA LEU A 908 21.82 -5.58 -9.62
C LEU A 908 22.50 -5.91 -10.93
N GLY A 909 21.75 -5.83 -12.01
CA GLY A 909 22.21 -6.25 -13.32
C GLY A 909 21.06 -6.32 -14.31
N GLY A 910 21.02 -7.41 -15.08
CA GLY A 910 19.94 -7.70 -16.02
C GLY A 910 19.50 -9.16 -15.95
N SER A 911 18.22 -9.41 -16.20
CA SER A 911 17.64 -10.74 -16.27
C SER A 911 16.83 -10.93 -17.54
N LEU A 912 17.12 -12.01 -18.26
CA LEU A 912 16.33 -12.50 -19.39
C LEU A 912 15.75 -13.88 -19.05
N ARG A 913 14.60 -14.20 -19.64
CA ARG A 913 13.94 -15.49 -19.43
C ARG A 913 13.28 -16.02 -20.70
N ASN A 914 13.17 -17.33 -20.80
CA ASN A 914 12.34 -18.05 -21.77
C ASN A 914 11.79 -19.33 -21.12
N ILE A 915 10.70 -19.85 -21.68
CA ILE A 915 9.97 -21.03 -21.18
C ILE A 915 9.94 -22.06 -22.31
N LEU A 916 10.45 -23.26 -22.05
CA LEU A 916 10.48 -24.36 -23.00
C LEU A 916 9.56 -25.49 -22.54
N PRO A 917 8.89 -26.24 -23.43
CA PRO A 917 8.22 -27.48 -23.08
C PRO A 917 9.25 -28.50 -22.59
N ASN A 918 8.97 -29.20 -21.47
CA ASN A 918 9.86 -30.13 -20.78
C ASN A 918 10.55 -31.08 -21.78
N ARG A 919 11.86 -30.91 -21.99
CA ARG A 919 12.66 -31.86 -22.78
C ARG A 919 13.35 -32.83 -21.80
N SER A 920 13.46 -34.09 -22.20
CA SER A 920 14.36 -35.06 -21.57
C SER A 920 15.82 -34.68 -21.87
N LEU A 921 16.25 -33.52 -21.36
CA LEU A 921 17.65 -33.11 -21.32
C LEU A 921 18.32 -33.95 -20.22
N SER A 922 19.49 -34.50 -20.51
CA SER A 922 20.29 -35.24 -19.54
C SER A 922 20.63 -34.33 -18.36
N ASP A 923 20.47 -34.82 -17.12
CA ASP A 923 20.66 -34.09 -15.86
C ASP A 923 22.06 -33.48 -15.64
N ASP A 924 23.00 -33.65 -16.59
CA ASP A 924 24.38 -33.20 -16.46
C ASP A 924 24.74 -32.10 -17.50
N ASN A 925 24.84 -30.86 -17.01
CA ASN A 925 25.55 -29.70 -17.59
C ASN A 925 24.92 -28.89 -18.75
N ASP A 926 23.81 -28.19 -18.50
CA ASP A 926 23.34 -27.10 -19.38
C ASP A 926 23.58 -25.68 -18.82
N ASP A 927 24.04 -25.56 -17.56
CA ASP A 927 24.43 -24.27 -16.98
C ASP A 927 25.71 -23.75 -17.65
N ALA A 928 25.70 -22.47 -18.01
CA ALA A 928 26.79 -21.85 -18.75
C ALA A 928 27.18 -20.52 -18.14
N ASP A 929 28.44 -20.38 -17.71
CA ASP A 929 28.96 -19.21 -16.97
C ASP A 929 29.85 -18.29 -17.82
N ASP A 930 29.81 -18.42 -19.15
CA ASP A 930 30.57 -17.58 -20.09
C ASP A 930 29.71 -17.23 -21.31
N VAL A 931 29.93 -16.06 -21.92
CA VAL A 931 29.05 -15.54 -22.98
C VAL A 931 29.01 -16.46 -24.19
N ASP A 932 30.15 -17.01 -24.60
CA ASP A 932 30.21 -17.93 -25.74
C ASP A 932 29.52 -19.27 -25.40
N LYS A 933 29.64 -19.73 -24.16
CA LYS A 933 28.92 -20.91 -23.67
C LYS A 933 27.42 -20.67 -23.59
N ILE A 934 26.97 -19.50 -23.15
CA ILE A 934 25.56 -19.11 -23.10
C ILE A 934 24.98 -19.13 -24.51
N LEU A 935 25.66 -18.52 -25.49
CA LEU A 935 25.21 -18.50 -26.88
C LEU A 935 25.12 -19.90 -27.48
N LYS A 936 26.07 -20.77 -27.13
CA LYS A 936 26.08 -22.18 -27.52
C LYS A 936 24.92 -22.96 -26.87
N SER A 937 24.73 -22.86 -25.56
CA SER A 937 23.61 -23.51 -24.85
C SER A 937 22.26 -23.05 -25.41
N LEU A 938 22.10 -21.77 -25.73
CA LEU A 938 20.88 -21.27 -26.40
C LEU A 938 20.69 -21.85 -27.81
N GLU A 939 21.79 -22.12 -28.54
CA GLU A 939 21.73 -22.84 -29.82
C GLU A 939 21.26 -24.27 -29.66
N ASP A 940 21.86 -24.99 -28.71
CA ASP A 940 21.58 -26.39 -28.43
C ASP A 940 20.12 -26.57 -27.95
N LEU A 941 19.60 -25.58 -27.20
CA LEU A 941 18.21 -25.51 -26.76
C LEU A 941 17.23 -25.04 -27.86
N GLY A 942 17.74 -24.53 -28.99
CA GLY A 942 16.92 -23.99 -30.08
C GLY A 942 16.22 -22.67 -29.74
N ILE A 943 16.76 -21.89 -28.81
CA ILE A 943 16.21 -20.60 -28.37
C ILE A 943 16.71 -19.48 -29.30
N SER A 944 15.80 -18.83 -30.02
CA SER A 944 16.11 -17.69 -30.89
C SER A 944 16.04 -16.32 -30.20
N CYS A 945 15.28 -16.22 -29.11
CA CYS A 945 15.10 -14.97 -28.37
C CYS A 945 14.77 -15.20 -26.89
N LEU A 946 15.01 -14.19 -26.07
CA LEU A 946 14.70 -14.18 -24.63
C LEU A 946 13.91 -12.91 -24.28
N LEU A 947 13.19 -12.94 -23.16
CA LEU A 947 12.38 -11.82 -22.68
C LEU A 947 13.00 -11.16 -21.45
N THR A 948 13.08 -9.84 -21.45
CA THR A 948 13.34 -9.04 -20.23
C THR A 948 12.15 -9.09 -19.27
N GLN A 949 12.35 -8.65 -18.02
CA GLN A 949 11.26 -8.51 -17.03
C GLN A 949 10.10 -7.62 -17.52
N LYS A 950 10.42 -6.58 -18.29
CA LYS A 950 9.45 -5.63 -18.87
C LYS A 950 8.86 -6.11 -20.21
N GLY A 951 9.14 -7.35 -20.62
CA GLY A 951 8.58 -7.97 -21.82
C GLY A 951 9.21 -7.53 -23.14
N ARG A 952 10.37 -6.83 -23.12
CA ARG A 952 11.17 -6.59 -24.34
C ARG A 952 11.84 -7.89 -24.78
N VAL A 953 11.77 -8.16 -26.08
CA VAL A 953 12.44 -9.29 -26.74
C VAL A 953 13.89 -8.91 -27.01
N ILE A 954 14.82 -9.79 -26.65
CA ILE A 954 16.24 -9.73 -27.00
C ILE A 954 16.54 -10.94 -27.87
N GLU A 955 17.01 -10.71 -29.09
CA GLU A 955 17.40 -11.80 -29.98
C GLU A 955 18.71 -12.42 -29.51
N LYS A 956 18.94 -13.72 -29.78
CA LYS A 956 20.16 -14.43 -29.39
C LYS A 956 21.44 -13.67 -29.80
N ASN A 957 21.46 -13.11 -31.01
CA ASN A 957 22.62 -12.40 -31.55
C ASN A 957 22.92 -11.08 -30.81
N ASP A 958 21.92 -10.51 -30.13
CA ASP A 958 22.04 -9.25 -29.39
C ASP A 958 22.43 -9.47 -27.91
N ILE A 959 22.57 -10.71 -27.45
CA ILE A 959 22.88 -11.02 -26.04
C ILE A 959 24.22 -10.45 -25.62
N HIS A 960 25.22 -10.51 -26.50
CA HIS A 960 26.54 -9.94 -26.23
C HIS A 960 26.45 -8.42 -26.00
N ASP A 961 25.76 -7.70 -26.89
CA ASP A 961 25.52 -6.26 -26.77
C ASP A 961 24.67 -5.92 -25.54
N TRP A 962 23.70 -6.77 -25.21
CA TRP A 962 22.88 -6.64 -24.01
C TRP A 962 23.74 -6.74 -22.74
N ILE A 963 24.56 -7.79 -22.58
CA ILE A 963 25.45 -7.99 -21.42
C ILE A 963 26.41 -6.80 -21.23
N GLN A 964 26.95 -6.25 -22.32
CA GLN A 964 27.83 -5.09 -22.28
C GLN A 964 27.09 -3.80 -21.89
N ASN A 965 25.85 -3.64 -22.33
CA ASN A 965 25.05 -2.44 -22.05
C ASN A 965 24.25 -2.49 -20.74
N THR A 966 24.23 -3.63 -20.02
CA THR A 966 23.50 -3.80 -18.74
C THR A 966 23.79 -2.71 -17.72
N ASN A 967 25.03 -2.20 -17.64
CA ASN A 967 25.41 -1.12 -16.72
C ASN A 967 24.62 0.19 -16.95
N LYS A 968 24.06 0.39 -18.15
CA LYS A 968 23.24 1.59 -18.46
C LYS A 968 21.78 1.42 -18.02
N HIS A 969 21.33 0.20 -17.78
CA HIS A 969 19.95 -0.18 -17.52
C HIS A 969 19.87 -1.30 -16.48
N LEU A 970 20.27 -0.97 -15.25
CA LEU A 970 20.21 -1.89 -14.13
C LEU A 970 18.76 -2.19 -13.71
N GLU A 971 18.53 -3.42 -13.30
CA GLU A 971 17.35 -3.92 -12.60
C GLU A 971 17.80 -4.92 -11.52
N ILE A 972 16.87 -5.37 -10.67
CA ILE A 972 17.14 -6.48 -9.76
C ILE A 972 17.27 -7.74 -10.60
N ALA A 973 18.51 -8.20 -10.77
CA ALA A 973 18.80 -9.42 -11.51
C ALA A 973 18.43 -10.65 -10.68
N LYS A 974 18.66 -10.60 -9.37
CA LYS A 974 18.44 -11.72 -8.46
C LYS A 974 18.35 -11.25 -7.00
N PHE A 975 17.46 -11.88 -6.24
CA PHE A 975 17.52 -11.84 -4.78
C PHE A 975 18.15 -13.13 -4.27
N GLY A 976 19.10 -13.00 -3.34
CA GLY A 976 19.81 -14.08 -2.68
C GLY A 976 19.67 -13.98 -1.15
N ASP A 977 20.05 -15.06 -0.48
CA ASP A 977 19.99 -15.23 0.98
C ASP A 977 18.65 -14.72 1.54
N ILE A 978 17.56 -15.36 1.10
CA ILE A 978 16.20 -15.00 1.51
C ILE A 978 15.94 -15.60 2.89
N ILE A 979 15.55 -14.76 3.84
CA ILE A 979 15.13 -15.16 5.19
C ILE A 979 13.67 -14.76 5.45
N PRO A 980 12.92 -15.49 6.30
CA PRO A 980 11.68 -14.98 6.87
C PRO A 980 11.94 -13.67 7.62
N LEU A 981 11.11 -12.64 7.38
CA LEU A 981 11.36 -11.30 7.91
C LEU A 981 11.45 -11.30 9.44
N TYR A 982 10.65 -12.12 10.14
CA TYR A 982 10.68 -12.17 11.60
C TYR A 982 12.02 -12.65 12.18
N GLN A 983 12.91 -13.26 11.40
CA GLN A 983 14.24 -13.67 11.88
C GLN A 983 15.12 -12.48 12.29
N ILE A 984 14.83 -11.25 11.81
CA ILE A 984 15.56 -10.04 12.22
C ILE A 984 15.15 -9.54 13.62
N LEU A 985 14.07 -10.07 14.20
CA LEU A 985 13.56 -9.63 15.49
C LEU A 985 14.39 -10.16 16.66
N LYS A 986 14.16 -9.59 17.85
CA LYS A 986 14.75 -10.06 19.11
C LYS A 986 14.30 -11.48 19.45
N GLU A 987 15.14 -12.22 20.18
CA GLU A 987 14.91 -13.64 20.53
C GLU A 987 13.55 -13.92 21.18
N ASP A 988 13.12 -13.05 22.09
CA ASP A 988 11.83 -13.19 22.78
C ASP A 988 10.65 -13.14 21.79
N GLN A 989 10.68 -12.22 20.83
CA GLN A 989 9.63 -12.08 19.82
C GLN A 989 9.67 -13.26 18.84
N ARG A 990 10.86 -13.67 18.39
CA ARG A 990 11.04 -14.84 17.53
C ARG A 990 10.50 -16.11 18.17
N SER A 991 10.81 -16.34 19.43
CA SER A 991 10.33 -17.51 20.18
C SER A 991 8.80 -17.53 20.29
N LYS A 992 8.17 -16.38 20.57
CA LYS A 992 6.70 -16.25 20.60
C LYS A 992 6.07 -16.51 19.23
N ILE A 993 6.62 -15.95 18.15
CA ILE A 993 6.14 -16.18 16.78
C ILE A 993 6.25 -17.66 16.43
N ASN A 994 7.42 -18.27 16.63
CA ASN A 994 7.63 -19.69 16.35
C ASN A 994 6.67 -20.59 17.14
N TYR A 995 6.34 -20.22 18.38
CA TYR A 995 5.35 -20.95 19.16
C TYR A 995 3.93 -20.83 18.58
N ILE A 996 3.53 -19.65 18.10
CA ILE A 996 2.22 -19.43 17.47
C ILE A 996 2.10 -20.14 16.12
N LEU A 997 3.21 -20.26 15.37
CA LEU A 997 3.26 -20.96 14.09
C LEU A 997 3.30 -22.49 14.24
N LYS A 998 3.62 -23.02 15.43
CA LYS A 998 3.51 -24.47 15.70
C LYS A 998 2.04 -24.86 15.65
N ASN A 999 1.68 -25.70 14.67
CA ASN A 999 0.32 -26.19 14.45
C ASN A 999 -0.10 -27.28 15.45
N ASN A 1000 0.03 -26.99 16.75
CA ASN A 1000 -0.26 -27.90 17.85
C ASN A 1000 -1.62 -27.57 18.48
N ILE A 1001 -2.15 -28.53 19.25
CA ILE A 1001 -3.31 -28.27 20.11
C ILE A 1001 -2.84 -27.43 21.30
N CYS A 1002 -3.54 -26.32 21.55
CA CYS A 1002 -3.18 -25.33 22.56
C CYS A 1002 -4.40 -24.93 23.39
N VAL A 1003 -4.15 -24.26 24.52
CA VAL A 1003 -5.19 -23.54 25.26
C VAL A 1003 -5.56 -22.29 24.46
N ILE A 1004 -6.79 -22.27 23.93
CA ILE A 1004 -7.26 -21.23 23.00
C ILE A 1004 -7.75 -20.01 23.76
N MET A 1005 -8.58 -20.21 24.77
CA MET A 1005 -9.13 -19.18 25.62
C MET A 1005 -9.69 -19.77 26.92
N THR A 1006 -9.90 -18.92 27.90
CA THR A 1006 -10.38 -19.25 29.23
C THR A 1006 -11.40 -18.22 29.69
N GLY A 1007 -12.36 -18.61 30.52
CA GLY A 1007 -13.34 -17.66 31.01
C GLY A 1007 -14.10 -18.13 32.24
N ILE A 1008 -14.80 -17.16 32.83
CA ILE A 1008 -15.73 -17.37 33.93
C ILE A 1008 -17.12 -16.89 33.50
N THR A 1009 -18.14 -17.71 33.71
CA THR A 1009 -19.54 -17.36 33.42
C THR A 1009 -20.39 -17.46 34.69
N ASP A 1010 -20.97 -16.33 35.11
CA ASP A 1010 -21.83 -16.27 36.30
C ASP A 1010 -23.18 -16.99 36.09
N LEU A 1011 -23.66 -17.67 37.14
CA LEU A 1011 -24.93 -18.41 37.16
C LEU A 1011 -26.07 -17.66 37.86
N THR A 1012 -25.92 -16.35 38.05
CA THR A 1012 -26.85 -15.47 38.80
C THR A 1012 -28.29 -15.45 38.30
N ASN A 1013 -28.53 -15.85 37.03
CA ASN A 1013 -29.85 -15.80 36.38
C ASN A 1013 -30.62 -17.13 36.42
N LEU A 1014 -30.16 -18.13 37.18
CA LEU A 1014 -30.81 -19.45 37.28
C LEU A 1014 -31.71 -19.56 38.52
N ASN A 1015 -32.79 -20.35 38.44
CA ASN A 1015 -33.75 -20.51 39.53
C ASN A 1015 -33.41 -21.70 40.44
N ASN A 1016 -33.18 -21.50 41.73
CA ASN A 1016 -32.73 -22.55 42.68
C ASN A 1016 -33.68 -23.77 42.85
N ASP A 1017 -34.87 -23.76 42.25
CA ASP A 1017 -35.88 -24.83 42.36
C ASP A 1017 -35.72 -25.95 41.31
N ASP A 1018 -34.89 -25.77 40.28
CA ASP A 1018 -34.66 -26.77 39.22
C ASP A 1018 -33.52 -27.73 39.57
N ASN A 1019 -33.62 -29.00 39.17
CA ASN A 1019 -32.57 -30.01 39.38
C ASN A 1019 -31.52 -30.05 38.25
N GLU A 1020 -31.86 -29.52 37.07
CA GLU A 1020 -31.02 -29.49 35.88
C GLU A 1020 -31.13 -28.13 35.18
N TYR A 1021 -29.99 -27.54 34.84
CA TYR A 1021 -29.89 -26.21 34.24
C TYR A 1021 -29.11 -26.27 32.93
N ASN A 1022 -29.64 -25.62 31.90
CA ASN A 1022 -28.94 -25.40 30.65
C ASN A 1022 -28.50 -23.93 30.57
N LYS A 1023 -27.19 -23.69 30.70
CA LYS A 1023 -26.60 -22.35 30.60
C LYS A 1023 -25.84 -22.23 29.28
N ARG A 1024 -26.29 -21.32 28.42
CA ARG A 1024 -25.50 -20.90 27.26
C ARG A 1024 -24.30 -20.06 27.72
N VAL A 1025 -23.12 -20.38 27.17
CA VAL A 1025 -21.91 -19.58 27.28
C VAL A 1025 -21.57 -19.06 25.89
N ASP A 1026 -21.66 -17.74 25.71
CA ASP A 1026 -21.35 -17.08 24.44
C ASP A 1026 -19.94 -16.48 24.49
N PHE A 1027 -19.22 -16.61 23.38
CA PHE A 1027 -17.94 -15.97 23.17
C PHE A 1027 -18.13 -14.51 22.78
N GLU A 1028 -17.30 -13.63 23.32
CA GLU A 1028 -17.22 -12.24 22.86
C GLU A 1028 -16.70 -12.15 21.41
N LEU A 1029 -15.88 -13.10 20.99
CA LEU A 1029 -15.34 -13.23 19.64
C LEU A 1029 -15.67 -14.62 19.07
N PRO A 1030 -16.38 -14.69 17.93
CA PRO A 1030 -16.71 -15.98 17.32
C PRO A 1030 -15.48 -16.66 16.71
N LEU A 1031 -15.49 -18.00 16.79
CA LEU A 1031 -14.50 -18.91 16.23
C LEU A 1031 -14.80 -19.21 14.75
N GLU A 1032 -13.79 -19.67 14.01
CA GLU A 1032 -13.95 -20.05 12.59
C GLU A 1032 -14.26 -21.53 12.37
N SER A 1033 -14.18 -22.34 13.42
CA SER A 1033 -14.47 -23.77 13.40
C SER A 1033 -15.11 -24.20 14.72
N GLU A 1034 -15.95 -25.22 14.65
CA GLU A 1034 -16.55 -25.91 15.80
C GLU A 1034 -15.64 -27.00 16.39
N ASP A 1035 -14.46 -27.22 15.79
CA ASP A 1035 -13.47 -28.24 16.21
C ASP A 1035 -12.67 -27.77 17.44
N TYR A 1036 -13.37 -27.52 18.54
CA TYR A 1036 -12.80 -27.18 19.84
C TYR A 1036 -13.42 -28.03 20.96
N GLN A 1037 -12.68 -28.17 22.05
CA GLN A 1037 -13.10 -28.90 23.25
C GLN A 1037 -13.17 -27.95 24.43
N VAL A 1038 -14.16 -28.18 25.30
CA VAL A 1038 -14.37 -27.37 26.50
C VAL A 1038 -14.21 -28.26 27.73
N PHE A 1039 -13.38 -27.81 28.66
CA PHE A 1039 -13.27 -28.38 30.00
C PHE A 1039 -13.62 -27.30 31.02
N GLY A 1040 -14.16 -27.69 32.16
CA GLY A 1040 -14.63 -26.71 33.13
C GLY A 1040 -15.20 -27.35 34.40
N SER A 1041 -15.48 -26.52 35.38
CA SER A 1041 -16.06 -26.92 36.65
C SER A 1041 -16.96 -25.81 37.21
N ILE A 1042 -17.83 -26.20 38.15
CA ILE A 1042 -18.61 -25.24 38.93
C ILE A 1042 -17.79 -24.84 40.17
N VAL A 1043 -17.63 -23.53 40.35
CA VAL A 1043 -16.92 -22.96 41.49
C VAL A 1043 -17.83 -22.00 42.26
N PHE A 1044 -17.75 -22.09 43.57
CA PHE A 1044 -18.45 -21.21 44.50
C PHE A 1044 -17.64 -19.92 44.72
N LYS A 1045 -18.32 -18.76 44.71
CA LYS A 1045 -17.70 -17.45 44.92
C LYS A 1045 -17.95 -16.99 46.36
N ASP A 1046 -16.97 -17.14 47.24
CA ASP A 1046 -17.02 -16.66 48.63
C ASP A 1046 -15.92 -15.63 48.90
N ASN A 1047 -16.29 -14.38 49.23
CA ASN A 1047 -15.36 -13.33 49.65
C ASN A 1047 -14.03 -13.32 48.85
N SER A 1048 -14.12 -13.28 47.52
CA SER A 1048 -13.00 -13.32 46.54
C SER A 1048 -12.23 -14.64 46.35
N GLU A 1049 -12.45 -15.68 47.15
CA GLU A 1049 -11.90 -17.02 46.92
C GLU A 1049 -12.85 -17.90 46.11
N LEU A 1050 -12.30 -18.67 45.16
CA LEU A 1050 -13.03 -19.67 44.38
C LEU A 1050 -12.80 -21.06 44.98
N LYS A 1051 -13.88 -21.79 45.25
CA LYS A 1051 -13.81 -23.19 45.70
C LYS A 1051 -14.53 -24.09 44.73
N ARG A 1052 -13.86 -25.16 44.27
CA ARG A 1052 -14.47 -26.19 43.43
C ARG A 1052 -15.55 -26.93 44.21
N LEU A 1053 -16.72 -27.07 43.61
CA LEU A 1053 -17.82 -27.87 44.15
C LEU A 1053 -17.83 -29.22 43.43
N GLU A 1054 -17.31 -30.27 44.06
CA GLU A 1054 -17.39 -31.64 43.51
C GLU A 1054 -18.83 -32.18 43.49
N GLU A 1055 -19.75 -31.54 44.21
CA GLU A 1055 -21.14 -31.93 44.40
C GLU A 1055 -22.07 -31.43 43.27
N ILE A 1056 -21.57 -30.58 42.37
CA ILE A 1056 -22.31 -30.04 41.22
C ILE A 1056 -21.58 -30.45 39.95
N TYR A 1057 -22.28 -31.18 39.09
CA TYR A 1057 -21.74 -31.71 37.86
C TYR A 1057 -22.05 -30.79 36.69
N VAL A 1058 -21.07 -30.59 35.79
CA VAL A 1058 -21.22 -29.81 34.57
C VAL A 1058 -20.68 -30.57 33.37
N ASN A 1059 -21.51 -30.68 32.34
CA ASN A 1059 -21.15 -31.22 31.04
C ASN A 1059 -21.23 -30.12 29.98
N PHE A 1060 -20.37 -30.21 28.96
CA PHE A 1060 -20.32 -29.26 27.86
C PHE A 1060 -20.73 -29.93 26.55
N GLY A 1061 -21.52 -29.23 25.74
CA GLY A 1061 -22.01 -29.75 24.47
C GLY A 1061 -22.75 -28.69 23.66
N LEU A 1062 -23.33 -29.10 22.52
CA LEU A 1062 -24.01 -28.21 21.58
C LEU A 1062 -23.10 -27.02 21.19
N TYR A 1063 -21.91 -27.36 20.68
CA TYR A 1063 -20.91 -26.41 20.23
C TYR A 1063 -21.34 -25.73 18.94
N ASP A 1064 -21.12 -24.42 18.84
CA ASP A 1064 -21.17 -23.68 17.60
C ASP A 1064 -20.07 -22.60 17.58
N PHE A 1065 -19.99 -21.83 16.48
CA PHE A 1065 -18.99 -20.77 16.30
C PHE A 1065 -19.05 -19.65 17.36
N ASN A 1066 -20.20 -19.46 18.00
CA ASN A 1066 -20.44 -18.37 18.95
C ASN A 1066 -20.36 -18.83 20.41
N GLY A 1067 -20.30 -20.13 20.71
CA GLY A 1067 -20.33 -20.60 22.09
C GLY A 1067 -20.75 -22.05 22.24
N PHE A 1068 -20.99 -22.42 23.49
CA PHE A 1068 -21.38 -23.78 23.89
C PHE A 1068 -22.45 -23.75 24.97
N TYR A 1069 -23.13 -24.88 25.18
CA TYR A 1069 -24.03 -25.07 26.30
C TYR A 1069 -23.35 -25.86 27.42
N ALA A 1070 -23.53 -25.38 28.65
CA ALA A 1070 -23.20 -26.08 29.87
C ALA A 1070 -24.47 -26.66 30.49
N VAL A 1071 -24.53 -27.98 30.60
CA VAL A 1071 -25.60 -28.72 31.28
C VAL A 1071 -25.14 -28.97 32.71
N ILE A 1072 -25.84 -28.38 33.68
CA ILE A 1072 -25.47 -28.40 35.10
C ILE A 1072 -26.52 -29.19 35.88
N LYS A 1073 -26.08 -30.19 36.65
CA LYS A 1073 -26.95 -30.97 37.52
C LYS A 1073 -26.54 -30.78 38.98
N ASN A 1074 -27.50 -30.43 39.83
CA ASN A 1074 -27.30 -30.20 41.26
C ASN A 1074 -28.06 -31.26 42.07
N GLU A 1075 -27.32 -32.19 42.69
CA GLU A 1075 -27.92 -33.30 43.43
C GLU A 1075 -28.09 -33.00 44.92
N LYS A 1076 -27.52 -31.90 45.44
CA LYS A 1076 -27.52 -31.58 46.87
C LYS A 1076 -28.40 -30.37 47.19
N LYS A 1077 -29.51 -30.63 47.90
CA LYS A 1077 -30.39 -29.58 48.45
C LYS A 1077 -29.63 -28.76 49.50
N GLY A 1078 -29.35 -27.49 49.20
CA GLY A 1078 -28.71 -26.54 50.13
C GLY A 1078 -27.64 -25.63 49.53
N ILE A 1079 -27.21 -25.84 48.28
CA ILE A 1079 -26.28 -24.95 47.56
C ILE A 1079 -27.08 -23.93 46.74
N ASP A 1080 -26.78 -22.65 46.95
CA ASP A 1080 -27.35 -21.54 46.18
C ASP A 1080 -26.61 -21.39 44.84
N ILE A 1081 -27.20 -21.87 43.75
CA ILE A 1081 -26.53 -21.92 42.44
C ILE A 1081 -26.29 -20.52 41.87
N THR A 1082 -27.08 -19.54 42.29
CA THR A 1082 -26.94 -18.14 41.88
C THR A 1082 -25.61 -17.51 42.34
N LYS A 1083 -24.96 -18.11 43.35
CA LYS A 1083 -23.63 -17.71 43.85
C LYS A 1083 -22.46 -18.46 43.21
N CYS A 1084 -22.77 -19.34 42.27
CA CYS A 1084 -21.77 -20.13 41.56
C CYS A 1084 -21.42 -19.50 40.21
N CYS A 1085 -20.27 -19.87 39.67
CA CYS A 1085 -19.89 -19.56 38.30
C CYS A 1085 -19.25 -20.78 37.64
N ILE A 1086 -19.35 -20.85 36.32
CA ILE A 1086 -18.67 -21.85 35.49
C ILE A 1086 -17.29 -21.30 35.19
N LEU A 1087 -16.25 -22.01 35.63
CA LEU A 1087 -14.88 -21.76 35.19
C LEU A 1087 -14.57 -22.72 34.04
N TRP A 1088 -14.19 -22.20 32.88
CA TRP A 1088 -14.02 -23.00 31.66
C TRP A 1088 -12.72 -22.67 30.91
N ILE A 1089 -12.23 -23.67 30.18
CA ILE A 1089 -11.04 -23.63 29.32
C ILE A 1089 -11.38 -24.25 27.97
N ILE A 1090 -10.96 -23.60 26.89
CA ILE A 1090 -11.10 -24.08 25.52
C ILE A 1090 -9.77 -24.59 25.03
N ILE A 1091 -9.77 -25.80 24.50
CA ILE A 1091 -8.61 -26.46 23.92
C ILE A 1091 -8.90 -26.77 22.46
N GLY A 1092 -7.96 -26.45 21.58
CA GLY A 1092 -8.14 -26.67 20.15
C GLY A 1092 -6.92 -26.25 19.34
N ASN A 1093 -7.05 -26.25 18.02
CA ASN A 1093 -5.97 -25.84 17.13
C ASN A 1093 -6.11 -24.35 16.75
N PRO A 1094 -5.15 -23.48 17.11
CA PRO A 1094 -5.16 -22.05 16.75
C PRO A 1094 -5.35 -21.76 15.26
N SER A 1095 -4.78 -22.58 14.37
CA SER A 1095 -4.83 -22.36 12.92
C SER A 1095 -6.23 -22.57 12.34
N LYS A 1096 -7.01 -23.50 12.92
CA LYS A 1096 -8.41 -23.76 12.54
C LYS A 1096 -9.39 -22.78 13.17
N LEU A 1097 -9.12 -22.38 14.40
CA LEU A 1097 -10.04 -21.59 15.22
C LEU A 1097 -9.86 -20.08 15.05
N SER A 1098 -8.74 -19.64 14.48
CA SER A 1098 -8.30 -18.24 14.32
C SER A 1098 -8.07 -17.47 15.63
N ILE A 1099 -8.61 -17.91 16.76
CA ILE A 1099 -8.41 -17.33 18.08
C ILE A 1099 -7.28 -18.07 18.80
N PHE A 1100 -6.40 -17.33 19.46
CA PHE A 1100 -5.39 -17.87 20.37
C PHE A 1100 -5.01 -16.80 21.40
N SER A 1101 -5.64 -16.84 22.57
CA SER A 1101 -5.43 -15.85 23.63
C SER A 1101 -3.95 -15.77 24.06
N PRO A 1102 -3.42 -14.56 24.36
CA PRO A 1102 -2.08 -14.39 24.94
C PRO A 1102 -1.94 -14.88 26.39
N SER A 1103 -3.05 -15.04 27.12
CA SER A 1103 -3.06 -15.24 28.57
C SER A 1103 -2.41 -16.55 29.03
N ASN A 1104 -2.54 -17.62 28.25
CA ASN A 1104 -2.18 -18.99 28.64
C ASN A 1104 -1.40 -19.76 27.54
N ARG A 1105 -0.70 -19.05 26.64
CA ARG A 1105 0.06 -19.70 25.55
C ARG A 1105 1.25 -20.53 26.04
N GLU A 1106 1.71 -20.33 27.26
CA GLU A 1106 2.85 -21.06 27.82
C GLU A 1106 2.53 -22.53 28.18
N PHE A 1107 1.25 -22.92 28.19
CA PHE A 1107 0.84 -24.29 28.50
C PHE A 1107 1.02 -25.22 27.29
N GLN A 1108 1.76 -26.30 27.48
CA GLN A 1108 1.80 -27.43 26.55
C GLN A 1108 0.61 -28.35 26.81
N VAL A 1109 -0.08 -28.75 25.75
CA VAL A 1109 -1.31 -29.55 25.82
C VAL A 1109 -1.14 -30.84 25.03
N ASN A 1110 -1.39 -31.97 25.68
CA ASN A 1110 -1.48 -33.27 25.04
C ASN A 1110 -2.91 -33.80 25.14
N CYS A 1111 -3.55 -34.03 24.00
CA CYS A 1111 -4.92 -34.51 23.93
C CYS A 1111 -4.98 -35.88 23.26
N PHE A 1112 -5.83 -36.76 23.76
CA PHE A 1112 -6.16 -38.04 23.13
C PHE A 1112 -7.59 -38.43 23.47
N LYS A 1113 -8.15 -39.36 22.68
CA LYS A 1113 -9.49 -39.91 22.88
C LYS A 1113 -9.37 -41.40 23.17
N GLU A 1114 -10.16 -41.89 24.11
CA GLU A 1114 -10.23 -43.30 24.47
C GLU A 1114 -11.69 -43.73 24.63
N SER A 1115 -12.07 -44.86 24.03
CA SER A 1115 -13.43 -45.39 24.14
C SER A 1115 -13.49 -46.43 25.25
N VAL A 1116 -14.38 -46.22 26.22
CA VAL A 1116 -14.54 -47.10 27.39
C VAL A 1116 -15.94 -47.72 27.37
N LYS A 1117 -16.00 -49.04 27.40
CA LYS A 1117 -17.24 -49.79 27.56
C LYS A 1117 -17.63 -49.86 29.03
N LEU A 1118 -18.81 -49.31 29.36
CA LEU A 1118 -19.32 -49.35 30.72
C LEU A 1118 -19.70 -50.77 31.13
N GLN A 1119 -19.42 -51.13 32.38
CA GLN A 1119 -19.84 -52.39 32.97
C GLN A 1119 -20.68 -52.11 34.22
N PRO A 1120 -21.81 -52.81 34.44
CA PRO A 1120 -22.72 -52.54 35.54
C PRO A 1120 -22.07 -52.53 36.93
N ASP A 1121 -20.98 -53.28 37.15
CA ASP A 1121 -20.33 -53.40 38.47
C ASP A 1121 -18.93 -52.78 38.55
N LYS A 1122 -18.44 -52.15 37.47
CA LYS A 1122 -17.10 -51.55 37.42
C LYS A 1122 -17.18 -50.03 37.43
N LEU A 1123 -16.60 -49.40 38.44
CA LEU A 1123 -16.53 -47.94 38.55
C LEU A 1123 -15.17 -47.38 38.13
N ASN A 1124 -14.09 -48.14 38.33
CA ASN A 1124 -12.72 -47.69 38.06
C ASN A 1124 -12.19 -48.29 36.75
N TYR A 1125 -11.61 -47.44 35.91
CA TYR A 1125 -11.06 -47.75 34.62
C TYR A 1125 -9.64 -47.18 34.51
N THR A 1126 -8.70 -48.03 34.11
CA THR A 1126 -7.32 -47.63 33.82
C THR A 1126 -7.22 -47.25 32.35
N ILE A 1127 -6.65 -46.09 32.07
CA ILE A 1127 -6.43 -45.57 30.72
C ILE A 1127 -4.95 -45.35 30.53
N ASP A 1128 -4.39 -46.00 29.50
CA ASP A 1128 -2.99 -45.86 29.15
C ASP A 1128 -2.72 -44.51 28.48
N THR A 1129 -1.58 -43.90 28.80
CA THR A 1129 -1.14 -42.64 28.21
C THR A 1129 -0.04 -42.90 27.18
N LEU A 1130 -0.08 -42.14 26.08
CA LEU A 1130 0.91 -42.24 24.99
C LEU A 1130 2.33 -41.76 25.39
N PHE A 1131 2.47 -41.19 26.57
CA PHE A 1131 3.71 -40.62 27.11
C PHE A 1131 3.78 -40.76 28.63
N THR A 1132 4.99 -40.62 29.18
CA THR A 1132 5.24 -40.69 30.63
C THR A 1132 4.66 -39.48 31.36
N LEU A 1133 3.91 -39.76 32.44
CA LEU A 1133 3.34 -38.76 33.33
C LEU A 1133 4.33 -38.37 34.43
N HIS A 1134 4.28 -37.11 34.84
CA HIS A 1134 5.13 -36.58 35.91
C HIS A 1134 4.29 -35.83 36.95
N GLU A 1135 4.81 -35.77 38.17
CA GLU A 1135 4.25 -34.95 39.24
C GLU A 1135 4.13 -33.48 38.81
N GLY A 1136 2.98 -32.87 39.06
CA GLY A 1136 2.65 -31.49 38.71
C GLY A 1136 1.80 -31.34 37.45
N TYR A 1137 1.65 -32.39 36.62
CA TYR A 1137 0.76 -32.34 35.45
C TYR A 1137 -0.70 -32.20 35.87
N THR A 1138 -1.51 -31.53 35.04
CA THR A 1138 -2.95 -31.39 35.29
C THR A 1138 -3.73 -32.15 34.24
N VAL A 1139 -4.59 -33.07 34.67
CA VAL A 1139 -5.43 -33.91 33.81
C VAL A 1139 -6.86 -33.39 33.79
N PHE A 1140 -7.42 -33.27 32.59
CA PHE A 1140 -8.80 -32.95 32.31
C PHE A 1140 -9.42 -34.14 31.58
N ALA A 1141 -10.60 -34.57 31.99
CA ALA A 1141 -11.32 -35.66 31.34
C ALA A 1141 -12.81 -35.31 31.26
N HIS A 1142 -13.40 -35.46 30.08
CA HIS A 1142 -14.85 -35.37 29.88
C HIS A 1142 -15.32 -36.51 28.96
N ALA A 1143 -16.59 -36.91 29.10
CA ALA A 1143 -17.25 -37.84 28.18
C ALA A 1143 -18.01 -37.06 27.11
N ASN A 1144 -17.94 -37.47 25.85
CA ASN A 1144 -18.84 -36.96 24.80
C ASN A 1144 -20.05 -37.91 24.66
N HIS A 1145 -21.26 -37.36 24.69
CA HIS A 1145 -22.48 -38.14 24.52
C HIS A 1145 -22.91 -38.16 23.04
N SER A 1146 -22.93 -39.36 22.43
CA SER A 1146 -23.39 -39.57 21.05
C SER A 1146 -24.88 -39.92 20.95
N THR A 1147 -25.62 -39.99 22.07
CA THR A 1147 -27.00 -40.50 22.08
C THR A 1147 -27.99 -39.58 22.79
N ASN A 1148 -29.18 -39.46 22.19
CA ASN A 1148 -30.33 -38.60 22.52
C ASN A 1148 -30.95 -38.77 23.94
N TYR A 1149 -30.27 -39.36 24.92
CA TYR A 1149 -30.90 -39.85 26.17
C TYR A 1149 -30.46 -39.17 27.48
N GLY A 1150 -29.76 -38.02 27.46
CA GLY A 1150 -29.65 -37.14 28.64
C GLY A 1150 -28.89 -37.69 29.87
N TYR A 1151 -28.15 -38.80 29.72
CA TYR A 1151 -27.33 -39.36 30.79
C TYR A 1151 -26.09 -38.48 31.03
N SER A 1152 -25.72 -38.26 32.28
CA SER A 1152 -24.49 -37.53 32.64
C SER A 1152 -23.56 -38.48 33.36
N ASN A 1153 -22.35 -38.68 32.83
CA ASN A 1153 -21.33 -39.49 33.49
C ASN A 1153 -20.32 -38.58 34.19
N VAL A 1154 -20.14 -38.79 35.49
CA VAL A 1154 -19.17 -38.07 36.31
C VAL A 1154 -17.85 -38.79 36.21
N ILE A 1155 -16.81 -38.08 35.80
CA ILE A 1155 -15.45 -38.62 35.70
C ILE A 1155 -14.58 -38.01 36.80
N LYS A 1156 -13.99 -38.86 37.64
CA LYS A 1156 -13.08 -38.45 38.71
C LYS A 1156 -11.76 -39.19 38.57
N LEU A 1157 -10.64 -38.47 38.61
CA LEU A 1157 -9.33 -39.11 38.66
C LEU A 1157 -9.10 -39.68 40.06
N VAL A 1158 -8.71 -40.95 40.14
CA VAL A 1158 -8.48 -41.67 41.40
C VAL A 1158 -6.99 -41.78 41.69
N LYS A 1159 -6.23 -42.33 40.73
CA LYS A 1159 -4.78 -42.57 40.84
C LYS A 1159 -4.09 -42.38 39.49
N TRP A 1160 -2.77 -42.31 39.51
CA TRP A 1160 -1.96 -42.33 38.30
C TRP A 1160 -0.70 -43.21 38.49
N LYS A 1161 -0.20 -43.73 37.37
CA LYS A 1161 1.06 -44.47 37.22
C LYS A 1161 1.92 -43.79 36.15
N GLU A 1162 3.15 -44.27 35.97
CA GLU A 1162 4.10 -43.68 35.00
C GLU A 1162 3.52 -43.52 33.58
N LYS A 1163 2.67 -44.46 33.12
CA LYS A 1163 2.06 -44.43 31.77
C LYS A 1163 0.56 -44.69 31.75
N SER A 1164 -0.14 -44.46 32.86
CA SER A 1164 -1.59 -44.62 32.89
C SER A 1164 -2.25 -43.78 33.97
N ILE A 1165 -3.54 -43.51 33.78
CA ILE A 1165 -4.41 -42.86 34.75
C ILE A 1165 -5.57 -43.76 35.11
N ASP A 1166 -5.89 -43.84 36.40
CA ASP A 1166 -7.07 -44.53 36.90
C ASP A 1166 -8.19 -43.51 37.09
N ILE A 1167 -9.26 -43.64 36.32
CA ILE A 1167 -10.45 -42.80 36.43
C ILE A 1167 -11.63 -43.59 36.96
N GLN A 1168 -12.44 -42.94 37.78
CA GLN A 1168 -13.73 -43.41 38.23
C GLN A 1168 -14.81 -42.79 37.35
N ILE A 1169 -15.67 -43.61 36.77
CA ILE A 1169 -16.81 -43.18 35.96
C ILE A 1169 -18.10 -43.57 36.70
N GLU A 1170 -18.85 -42.57 37.18
CA GLU A 1170 -20.16 -42.77 37.80
C GLU A 1170 -21.26 -42.37 36.82
N SER A 1171 -22.14 -43.30 36.45
CA SER A 1171 -23.32 -43.00 35.64
C SER A 1171 -24.49 -42.60 36.54
N THR A 1172 -25.23 -41.55 36.16
CA THR A 1172 -26.43 -41.11 36.90
C THR A 1172 -27.50 -42.20 37.07
N TYR A 1173 -27.44 -43.26 36.26
CA TYR A 1173 -28.34 -44.42 36.35
C TYR A 1173 -28.26 -45.15 37.69
N LYS A 1174 -27.09 -45.15 38.35
CA LYS A 1174 -26.93 -45.77 39.68
C LYS A 1174 -27.39 -44.89 40.84
N ILE A 1175 -27.40 -43.57 40.66
CA ILE A 1175 -27.64 -42.64 41.77
C ILE A 1175 -29.15 -42.58 42.11
N GLU A 1176 -30.04 -42.68 41.12
CA GLU A 1176 -31.50 -42.77 41.35
C GLU A 1176 -31.95 -44.12 41.95
N SER A 1177 -31.12 -45.17 41.89
CA SER A 1177 -31.45 -46.52 42.34
C SER A 1177 -31.31 -46.76 43.85
N ASN A 1178 -30.82 -45.78 44.61
CA ASN A 1178 -30.79 -45.86 46.08
C ASN A 1178 -32.16 -45.61 46.73
N THR A 1179 -33.21 -45.37 45.95
CA THR A 1179 -34.60 -45.43 46.42
C THR A 1179 -35.33 -46.63 45.81
N ASN A 1180 -35.41 -47.71 46.58
CA ASN A 1180 -36.23 -48.92 46.39
C ASN A 1180 -36.18 -49.57 44.98
N SER A 1181 -35.35 -50.61 44.90
CA SER A 1181 -35.39 -51.66 43.89
C SER A 1181 -36.80 -52.24 43.70
N SER A 1182 -37.40 -52.08 42.51
CA SER A 1182 -38.25 -53.13 41.90
C SER A 1182 -38.70 -52.94 40.44
N ASN A 1183 -38.40 -51.84 39.73
CA ASN A 1183 -38.96 -51.62 38.38
C ASN A 1183 -37.92 -51.22 37.32
N LEU A 1184 -36.96 -52.09 37.01
CA LEU A 1184 -36.14 -51.97 35.80
C LEU A 1184 -36.61 -53.03 34.79
N SER A 1185 -36.82 -52.65 33.53
CA SER A 1185 -37.17 -53.60 32.47
C SER A 1185 -35.92 -54.32 31.95
N ASP A 1186 -36.05 -55.55 31.48
CA ASP A 1186 -34.91 -56.32 30.91
C ASP A 1186 -34.28 -55.62 29.69
N ASP A 1187 -35.00 -54.70 29.03
CA ASP A 1187 -34.48 -53.87 27.94
C ASP A 1187 -33.53 -52.77 28.46
N ASP A 1188 -33.79 -52.20 29.65
CA ASP A 1188 -32.95 -51.15 30.25
C ASP A 1188 -31.57 -51.68 30.70
N ILE A 1189 -31.53 -52.93 31.18
CA ILE A 1189 -30.29 -53.59 31.63
C ILE A 1189 -29.42 -53.99 30.42
N ASN A 1190 -30.02 -54.50 29.34
CA ASN A 1190 -29.32 -54.84 28.10
C ASN A 1190 -28.75 -53.61 27.36
N HIS A 1191 -29.37 -52.43 27.51
CA HIS A 1191 -28.85 -51.19 26.95
C HIS A 1191 -27.61 -50.66 27.70
N LEU A 1192 -27.51 -50.87 29.02
CA LEU A 1192 -26.35 -50.44 29.82
C LEU A 1192 -25.10 -51.29 29.54
N GLU A 1193 -25.26 -52.60 29.30
CA GLU A 1193 -24.14 -53.52 29.00
C GLU A 1193 -23.45 -53.25 27.64
N ASN A 1194 -24.06 -52.46 26.76
CA ASN A 1194 -23.52 -52.09 25.45
C ASN A 1194 -23.23 -50.59 25.28
N THR A 1195 -23.25 -49.80 26.36
CA THR A 1195 -22.97 -48.36 26.27
C THR A 1195 -21.46 -48.11 26.25
N GLU A 1196 -20.94 -47.70 25.09
CA GLU A 1196 -19.56 -47.24 24.90
C GLU A 1196 -19.51 -45.72 25.02
N ILE A 1197 -18.56 -45.21 25.79
CA ILE A 1197 -18.35 -43.77 26.01
C ILE A 1197 -17.01 -43.37 25.43
N ASP A 1198 -17.03 -42.30 24.63
CA ASP A 1198 -15.80 -41.65 24.17
C ASP A 1198 -15.33 -40.62 25.19
N LEU A 1199 -14.20 -40.92 25.82
CA LEU A 1199 -13.52 -40.02 26.75
C LEU A 1199 -12.53 -39.15 26.01
N HIS A 1200 -12.64 -37.85 26.21
CA HIS A 1200 -11.68 -36.87 25.77
C HIS A 1200 -10.79 -36.48 26.94
N ILE A 1201 -9.49 -36.78 26.83
CA ILE A 1201 -8.52 -36.51 27.89
C ILE A 1201 -7.53 -35.47 27.37
N SER A 1202 -7.35 -34.41 28.17
CA SER A 1202 -6.33 -33.39 27.94
C SER A 1202 -5.40 -33.32 29.13
N ILE A 1203 -4.10 -33.22 28.88
CA ILE A 1203 -3.07 -33.13 29.90
C ILE A 1203 -2.25 -31.87 29.67
N LEU A 1204 -2.21 -31.00 30.69
CA LEU A 1204 -1.37 -29.80 30.69
C LEU A 1204 -0.06 -30.10 31.40
N THR A 1205 1.04 -29.88 30.68
CA THR A 1205 2.41 -30.14 31.14
C THR A 1205 3.13 -28.82 31.42
N ASN A 1206 2.81 -28.17 32.55
CA ASN A 1206 3.52 -26.98 33.05
C ASN A 1206 3.42 -26.90 34.59
N TYR A 1207 4.44 -26.32 35.23
CA TYR A 1207 4.52 -26.17 36.70
C TYR A 1207 3.82 -24.92 37.23
N ASP A 1208 3.45 -23.96 36.37
CA ASP A 1208 2.61 -22.84 36.80
C ASP A 1208 1.21 -23.35 37.12
N LYS A 1209 0.84 -23.24 38.40
CA LYS A 1209 -0.42 -23.80 38.94
C LYS A 1209 -1.63 -22.94 38.65
N ASN A 1210 -1.49 -21.81 37.93
CA ASN A 1210 -2.60 -20.86 37.74
C ASN A 1210 -2.86 -20.52 36.27
N LEU A 1211 -4.14 -20.47 35.89
CA LEU A 1211 -4.66 -19.95 34.63
C LEU A 1211 -4.97 -18.45 34.75
N LYS A 1212 -4.57 -17.65 33.77
CA LYS A 1212 -5.06 -16.27 33.61
C LYS A 1212 -6.41 -16.30 32.91
N ILE A 1213 -7.37 -15.47 33.30
CA ILE A 1213 -8.74 -15.50 32.74
C ILE A 1213 -8.92 -14.39 31.70
N ASP A 1214 -9.40 -14.73 30.49
CA ASP A 1214 -9.47 -13.77 29.38
C ASP A 1214 -10.58 -12.73 29.52
N ASN A 1215 -11.73 -13.13 30.07
CA ASN A 1215 -12.87 -12.23 30.28
C ASN A 1215 -12.87 -11.53 31.66
N TYR A 1216 -11.74 -11.55 32.37
CA TYR A 1216 -11.60 -10.95 33.71
C TYR A 1216 -10.18 -10.40 33.92
N GLU A 1217 -10.03 -9.08 33.88
CA GLU A 1217 -8.72 -8.42 34.02
C GLU A 1217 -7.97 -8.85 35.29
N GLU A 1218 -6.69 -9.22 35.12
CA GLU A 1218 -5.73 -9.59 36.18
C GLU A 1218 -6.09 -10.77 37.09
N ARG A 1219 -7.15 -11.55 36.78
CA ARG A 1219 -7.55 -12.68 37.61
C ARG A 1219 -6.79 -13.96 37.24
N LYS A 1220 -6.13 -14.56 38.25
CA LYS A 1220 -5.50 -15.88 38.16
C LYS A 1220 -6.31 -16.92 38.94
N CYS A 1221 -6.56 -18.08 38.34
CA CYS A 1221 -7.31 -19.18 38.94
C CYS A 1221 -6.44 -20.44 39.02
N PRO A 1222 -6.33 -21.08 40.20
CA PRO A 1222 -5.62 -22.35 40.32
C PRO A 1222 -6.17 -23.46 39.41
N LEU A 1223 -5.28 -24.22 38.76
CA LEU A 1223 -5.61 -25.31 37.82
C LEU A 1223 -6.40 -26.45 38.47
N ASN A 1224 -6.20 -26.68 39.77
CA ASN A 1224 -6.95 -27.70 40.54
C ASN A 1224 -8.44 -27.36 40.69
N LEU A 1225 -8.85 -26.11 40.41
CA LEU A 1225 -10.27 -25.76 40.37
C LEU A 1225 -10.97 -26.41 39.18
N ILE A 1226 -10.27 -26.66 38.07
CA ILE A 1226 -10.83 -27.25 36.85
C ILE A 1226 -10.41 -28.71 36.69
N GLY A 1227 -9.10 -28.98 36.70
CA GLY A 1227 -8.51 -30.30 36.46
C GLY A 1227 -8.01 -30.98 37.73
N TYR A 1228 -7.48 -32.19 37.56
CA TYR A 1228 -6.86 -32.95 38.65
C TYR A 1228 -5.34 -32.88 38.54
N ILE A 1229 -4.68 -32.39 39.59
CA ILE A 1229 -3.20 -32.30 39.63
C ILE A 1229 -2.62 -33.66 40.03
N LEU A 1230 -1.68 -34.16 39.25
CA LEU A 1230 -0.88 -35.33 39.56
C LEU A 1230 0.11 -34.98 40.68
N SER A 1231 0.01 -35.68 41.80
CA SER A 1231 0.79 -35.47 43.01
C SER A 1231 1.33 -36.81 43.52
N LYS A 1232 2.23 -36.79 44.50
CA LYS A 1232 2.63 -38.02 45.19
C LYS A 1232 1.48 -38.69 45.93
N GLU A 1233 0.48 -37.93 46.37
CA GLU A 1233 -0.64 -38.46 47.17
C GLU A 1233 -1.59 -39.36 46.37
N ASN A 1234 -1.65 -39.18 45.05
CA ASN A 1234 -2.46 -39.98 44.12
C ASN A 1234 -1.61 -40.88 43.20
N PHE A 1235 -0.33 -41.09 43.49
CA PHE A 1235 0.54 -42.00 42.73
C PHE A 1235 0.41 -43.44 43.24
N SER A 1236 0.40 -44.42 42.32
CA SER A 1236 0.31 -45.86 42.66
C SER A 1236 1.60 -46.59 42.34
N ASP A 1237 2.35 -47.01 43.36
CA ASP A 1237 3.68 -47.66 43.28
C ASP A 1237 3.66 -49.18 42.95
N GLU A 1238 2.51 -49.78 42.64
CA GLU A 1238 2.41 -51.22 42.41
C GLU A 1238 2.64 -51.59 40.94
N ASP A 1239 3.92 -51.84 40.62
CA ASP A 1239 4.34 -52.89 39.69
C ASP A 1239 4.92 -54.06 40.51
N ASP A 1240 4.42 -55.26 40.22
CA ASP A 1240 4.75 -56.53 40.88
C ASP A 1240 6.27 -56.79 40.97
N ILE A 1241 6.80 -56.68 42.19
CA ILE A 1241 7.94 -57.46 42.62
C ILE A 1241 7.45 -58.90 42.83
N ASN A 1242 7.58 -59.76 41.82
CA ASN A 1242 7.70 -61.21 42.00
C ASN A 1242 8.20 -61.91 40.72
N GLU A 1243 9.49 -61.75 40.43
CA GLU A 1243 10.34 -62.85 39.97
C GLU A 1243 11.81 -62.47 40.17
N ILE A 1244 12.39 -62.88 41.29
CA ILE A 1244 13.84 -63.01 41.42
C ILE A 1244 14.13 -64.49 41.68
N PRO A 1245 14.97 -65.11 40.85
CA PRO A 1245 15.94 -66.07 41.35
C PRO A 1245 17.34 -65.46 41.29
N ASP A 1246 17.91 -65.29 42.48
CA ASP A 1246 19.31 -65.44 42.85
C ASP A 1246 20.41 -64.71 42.04
N ASN A 1247 20.99 -63.68 42.66
CA ASN A 1247 22.17 -63.81 43.55
C ASN A 1247 23.21 -62.68 43.37
N LYS A 1248 23.76 -62.28 44.53
CA LYS A 1248 25.08 -61.67 44.78
C LYS A 1248 25.29 -60.15 44.56
N ASN A 1249 25.44 -59.51 45.72
CA ASN A 1249 26.59 -58.67 46.12
C ASN A 1249 27.08 -57.58 45.14
N ILE A 1250 26.96 -56.31 45.55
CA ILE A 1250 28.09 -55.53 46.10
C ILE A 1250 27.57 -54.22 46.75
N LYS A 1251 28.17 -53.90 47.89
CA LYS A 1251 28.03 -52.70 48.70
C LYS A 1251 28.68 -51.46 48.06
N ASN A 1252 28.22 -50.30 48.53
CA ASN A 1252 28.88 -48.98 48.63
C ASN A 1252 28.81 -48.03 47.42
N GLY A 1253 27.98 -46.99 47.57
CA GLY A 1253 28.48 -45.67 48.00
C GLY A 1253 28.88 -44.67 46.91
N LYS A 1254 28.31 -43.46 47.03
CA LYS A 1254 28.74 -42.16 46.47
C LYS A 1254 28.53 -41.95 44.96
N LEU A 1255 27.54 -41.15 44.57
CA LEU A 1255 27.71 -39.74 44.15
C LEU A 1255 26.36 -39.15 43.72
N PHE A 1256 25.58 -38.59 44.67
CA PHE A 1256 24.59 -37.55 44.34
C PHE A 1256 25.35 -36.22 44.44
N ASN A 1257 26.03 -35.84 43.36
CA ASN A 1257 26.53 -34.49 43.09
C ASN A 1257 27.05 -34.42 41.65
N SER A 1258 26.73 -33.31 40.96
CA SER A 1258 26.87 -33.06 39.51
C SER A 1258 25.70 -33.66 38.73
N ILE A 1259 24.68 -32.90 38.30
CA ILE A 1259 24.75 -31.74 37.42
C ILE A 1259 23.70 -30.71 37.87
N PHE A 1260 24.09 -29.78 38.72
CA PHE A 1260 23.39 -28.52 38.97
C PHE A 1260 24.47 -27.44 39.04
N HIS A 1261 25.03 -27.09 37.87
CA HIS A 1261 25.73 -25.82 37.64
C HIS A 1261 26.13 -25.73 36.16
N HIS A 1262 25.19 -25.28 35.33
CA HIS A 1262 25.43 -24.29 34.26
C HIS A 1262 24.08 -23.98 33.61
N ILE A 1263 23.43 -22.95 34.15
CA ILE A 1263 22.68 -21.86 33.50
C ILE A 1263 22.07 -21.05 34.65
N TYR A 1264 22.86 -20.07 35.09
CA TYR A 1264 22.44 -18.80 35.67
C TYR A 1264 23.30 -17.74 34.99
#